data_AF-A0A9N8LEA3-F1
#
_entry.id   AF-A0A9N8LEA3-F1
#
_cell.length_a   1.000
_cell.length_b   1.000
_cell.length_c   1.000
_cell.angle_alpha   90.00
_cell.angle_beta   90.00
_cell.angle_gamma   90.00
#
_symmetry.space_group_name_H-M   'P 1'
#
loop_
_entity.id
_entity.type
_entity.pdbx_description
1 polymer ?
#
loop_
_entity_poly.entity_id
_entity_poly.type
_entity_poly.pdbx_seq_one_letter_code
_entity_poly.pdbx_strand_id
1 'polypeptide(L)'
;MSQGSVLSQASVFAGGLALGLGSAYALSRSAVSPANKVAKSHRNKLQRQAKNNTAGGHGDERKLPAAVDQFDPAAAKGPGPAGTADEGSKTAEAVLDGIGPSTNIVRNALGQPVVSPLQSGVEPEPSIHNRAKIIDTRADLSSLTHIPALKPTAAPAWLVGLADGASPAPATALTAIEKVAYANSNSIFVYESETNTGGFGAWTEGEAANATTKGWTTGRPKVFSKLQIRAGAATAIAGYLSAHSSTTAAAGPKNSGNDTVVTALTNADGLLSMAPALSAIEHSSPAQPRLVLQVSSATQNIADGSLTITNDYASVLAATAALDLGSADFNIVLSSSREEAVLTTAALYSASPAAEHTVHIFDGAYAAREVAPLVLPADALAKRSSSVNRAAAAHVTDALYAQGLGHFQYVGPTSPRVLLVVPNSDRFTAAKAVLAALSISEVGILAVRVLRPWSDEAFMSSVPTSVEVLHVLDESRLPGRAGGLLFEEVFASVLNRAIFTKETKSPSVFPLSLRSSTELGSGAWAAILRQLSGSSAQSGALSADEVAATASQPVDLVSSIQGAKLATFIDTDPSSSATAYLGPLVARTFRERGAATNIEARLLQRFDAFGAAGGIVRSDVLLSSPGAGADVPLHLAADDAQSALLVISEPDVTLKAYDVFASLRPGGVVLVNAPGWTAPEFEAKLRVEDRRMLAGRKARVYLLDAASIAEKLGELGGASTKAKAQVVPKEVASVALLAAFLRLHLGSSGSTLVTFLRRILGAAPLGEAGLDGLIPLVERSIKLCGYSDAEWAKAEPATEAERDAQASLAPRLRQIRYSGFGPNQDAESVKVENVPARATWALPAWQAMFPEAYGLEKQTLRPDLHEKNWVVKVTENRRLTPVDYDRNVFHMELSTAGTDLKYEVGEALGIHGWNDAEEVQQFVDESGYAADEIVSVPSLTDPSKYESLTVFQLLQQRLDIFGKPPKRFYDELSKLAQNKDEARWLRFISSAEGASTFKKLSEIETVTYADVLRMFPSARLPLDRLLLEVESIKPRHYSIASAQSAVGESVHLLIVTVDWLTPSGSPRYGQCTRYLANLRPGALVTVSLKPSVMKLPPLASQPIIMAGLGTGAAPFRAFIQARAIQREQGEDVGPLVYYFGSRFRASEYLYGEELEAYLHDGVLSRMGLAFSRDQRKKVYIQDKIREDSAMLASYLAPELEKLQAAGGSASIVLDDALLHVGEVEESKKGYFYLCGPTWPVPDIHAELVGALEAKGLSKTQAEEKMELLKEEERYVLEVY
;
A
#
# COMPACT_ATOMS: atom_id res chain seq x y z
N MET A 1 -12.49 43.50 39.58
CA MET A 1 -11.63 44.25 38.63
C MET A 1 -12.25 44.17 37.25
N SER A 2 -12.04 45.20 36.45
CA SER A 2 -12.94 45.79 35.44
C SER A 2 -13.35 44.92 34.24
N GLN A 3 -14.61 45.13 33.84
CA GLN A 3 -15.15 44.84 32.52
C GLN A 3 -14.31 45.48 31.40
N GLY A 4 -14.10 44.74 30.32
CA GLY A 4 -13.52 45.26 29.08
C GLY A 4 -13.49 44.21 27.98
N SER A 5 -14.26 44.47 26.92
CA SER A 5 -14.11 43.87 25.58
C SER A 5 -14.67 42.46 25.32
N VAL A 6 -15.99 42.34 25.35
CA VAL A 6 -16.75 41.43 24.46
C VAL A 6 -17.61 42.33 23.58
N LEU A 7 -17.20 42.54 22.32
CA LEU A 7 -18.00 43.00 21.16
C LEU A 7 -17.08 43.46 20.02
N SER A 8 -16.53 42.50 19.26
CA SER A 8 -16.12 42.74 17.87
C SER A 8 -16.14 41.42 17.11
N GLN A 9 -16.71 41.45 15.89
CA GLN A 9 -16.77 40.37 14.88
C GLN A 9 -18.08 39.57 14.77
N ALA A 10 -19.20 40.28 14.63
CA ALA A 10 -20.39 39.77 13.95
C ALA A 10 -20.97 40.86 13.05
N SER A 11 -20.44 41.04 11.83
CA SER A 11 -21.06 41.90 10.81
C SER A 11 -20.36 41.85 9.44
N VAL A 12 -20.41 40.74 8.69
CA VAL A 12 -20.36 40.76 7.20
C VAL A 12 -20.98 39.46 6.65
N PHE A 13 -22.25 39.47 6.24
CA PHE A 13 -22.82 38.85 5.01
C PHE A 13 -24.36 38.75 5.10
N ALA A 14 -25.04 39.89 4.98
CA ALA A 14 -26.43 39.95 4.53
C ALA A 14 -26.73 41.38 4.08
N GLY A 15 -26.95 41.59 2.78
CA GLY A 15 -27.47 42.85 2.25
C GLY A 15 -26.95 43.19 0.85
N GLY A 16 -27.76 42.93 -0.18
CA GLY A 16 -27.46 43.37 -1.54
C GLY A 16 -28.42 42.82 -2.60
N LEU A 17 -29.70 43.17 -2.49
CA LEU A 17 -30.70 42.99 -3.56
C LEU A 17 -31.38 44.35 -3.79
N ALA A 18 -31.65 44.65 -5.08
CA ALA A 18 -32.38 45.82 -5.65
C ALA A 18 -31.59 47.15 -5.77
N LEU A 19 -31.64 47.97 -6.85
CA LEU A 19 -32.60 48.15 -7.96
C LEU A 19 -32.02 49.11 -9.04
N GLY A 20 -32.54 49.04 -10.28
CA GLY A 20 -32.46 50.10 -11.32
C GLY A 20 -32.29 49.57 -12.76
N LEU A 21 -33.35 49.14 -13.46
CA LEU A 21 -34.16 49.93 -14.44
C LEU A 21 -33.30 50.49 -15.61
N GLY A 22 -33.54 50.24 -16.90
CA GLY A 22 -34.57 49.54 -17.68
C GLY A 22 -34.58 50.10 -19.11
N SER A 23 -34.79 49.27 -20.14
CA SER A 23 -35.43 49.65 -21.42
C SER A 23 -35.52 48.46 -22.38
N ALA A 24 -36.70 48.31 -22.99
CA ALA A 24 -37.18 47.17 -23.74
C ALA A 24 -37.14 47.36 -25.27
N TYR A 25 -37.08 46.27 -26.03
CA TYR A 25 -37.63 46.01 -27.39
C TYR A 25 -37.53 44.47 -27.58
N ALA A 26 -38.56 43.61 -27.58
CA ALA A 26 -39.80 43.46 -28.36
C ALA A 26 -39.62 42.93 -29.81
N LEU A 27 -40.32 41.80 -30.09
CA LEU A 27 -40.67 41.15 -31.38
C LEU A 27 -39.58 40.23 -32.01
N SER A 28 -39.81 39.02 -32.54
CA SER A 28 -41.04 38.31 -32.98
C SER A 28 -40.83 36.79 -33.12
N ARG A 29 -41.92 36.02 -32.96
CA ARG A 29 -42.11 34.63 -33.43
C ARG A 29 -42.36 34.58 -34.96
N SER A 30 -41.80 33.59 -35.66
CA SER A 30 -42.41 32.86 -36.81
C SER A 30 -41.41 31.82 -37.38
N ALA A 31 -41.70 30.52 -37.25
CA ALA A 31 -42.17 29.61 -38.33
C ALA A 31 -41.03 29.19 -39.30
N VAL A 32 -40.73 27.90 -39.55
CA VAL A 32 -41.54 26.89 -40.26
C VAL A 32 -40.94 25.48 -40.02
N SER A 33 -41.80 24.46 -39.89
CA SER A 33 -41.50 23.02 -40.09
C SER A 33 -42.33 22.51 -41.31
N PRO A 34 -42.44 21.22 -41.67
CA PRO A 34 -41.53 20.06 -41.68
C PRO A 34 -41.61 19.26 -43.02
N ALA A 35 -40.82 18.18 -43.21
CA ALA A 35 -41.24 17.03 -44.04
C ALA A 35 -40.43 15.73 -43.81
N ASN A 36 -41.03 14.78 -43.09
CA ASN A 36 -41.17 13.35 -43.40
C ASN A 36 -40.23 12.67 -44.45
N LYS A 37 -39.51 11.59 -44.06
CA LYS A 37 -39.93 10.18 -44.30
C LYS A 37 -38.93 9.12 -43.82
N VAL A 38 -39.54 8.00 -43.46
CA VAL A 38 -39.08 6.71 -42.96
C VAL A 38 -38.42 5.84 -44.05
N ALA A 39 -37.40 5.02 -43.73
CA ALA A 39 -37.38 3.56 -43.96
C ALA A 39 -36.04 2.85 -43.61
N LYS A 40 -36.20 1.71 -42.92
CA LYS A 40 -35.32 0.53 -42.77
C LYS A 40 -34.87 -0.01 -44.16
N SER A 41 -33.93 -0.92 -44.42
CA SER A 41 -33.39 -2.10 -43.72
C SER A 41 -32.39 -2.86 -44.63
N HIS A 42 -31.41 -3.57 -44.03
CA HIS A 42 -30.80 -4.88 -44.41
C HIS A 42 -30.19 -5.17 -45.81
N ARG A 43 -28.86 -5.39 -45.82
CA ARG A 43 -28.13 -6.69 -45.89
C ARG A 43 -28.58 -7.79 -46.89
N ASN A 44 -27.76 -8.07 -47.91
CA ASN A 44 -27.16 -9.38 -48.32
C ASN A 44 -26.63 -9.29 -49.78
N LYS A 45 -25.33 -9.47 -50.06
CA LYS A 45 -24.51 -10.71 -50.25
C LYS A 45 -24.89 -11.56 -51.48
N LEU A 46 -24.00 -11.59 -52.50
CA LEU A 46 -23.25 -12.75 -53.04
C LEU A 46 -23.08 -12.79 -54.59
N GLN A 47 -21.80 -12.66 -55.00
CA GLN A 47 -20.99 -13.46 -55.95
C GLN A 47 -21.53 -13.92 -57.33
N ARG A 48 -20.78 -13.58 -58.39
CA ARG A 48 -19.93 -14.47 -59.27
C ARG A 48 -19.38 -13.65 -60.46
N GLN A 49 -18.06 -13.48 -60.61
CA GLN A 49 -17.11 -14.29 -61.42
C GLN A 49 -17.40 -14.35 -62.94
N ALA A 50 -16.53 -13.74 -63.78
CA ALA A 50 -15.65 -14.42 -64.76
C ALA A 50 -15.12 -13.50 -65.90
N LYS A 51 -13.79 -13.32 -65.91
CA LYS A 51 -12.77 -13.43 -67.00
C LYS A 51 -12.94 -12.84 -68.42
N ASN A 52 -11.89 -12.07 -68.77
CA ASN A 52 -11.03 -12.09 -69.99
C ASN A 52 -11.63 -11.52 -71.31
N ASN A 53 -10.91 -10.84 -72.22
CA ASN A 53 -9.48 -10.86 -72.58
C ASN A 53 -9.12 -9.73 -73.60
N THR A 54 -7.81 -9.60 -73.88
CA THR A 54 -7.09 -9.03 -75.05
C THR A 54 -6.44 -7.63 -74.91
N ALA A 55 -5.25 -7.30 -75.46
CA ALA A 55 -3.94 -7.95 -75.74
C ALA A 55 -3.05 -6.97 -76.58
N GLY A 56 -1.71 -7.01 -76.40
CA GLY A 56 -0.64 -6.62 -77.37
C GLY A 56 0.08 -5.26 -77.16
N GLY A 57 1.42 -5.10 -77.22
CA GLY A 57 2.55 -6.02 -77.51
C GLY A 57 3.96 -5.35 -77.50
N HIS A 58 5.01 -6.20 -77.28
CA HIS A 58 6.44 -6.26 -77.76
C HIS A 58 7.41 -5.05 -77.83
N GLY A 59 8.76 -5.13 -77.72
CA GLY A 59 9.83 -6.17 -77.54
C GLY A 59 11.02 -5.58 -76.69
N ASP A 60 12.16 -6.19 -76.35
CA ASP A 60 13.25 -6.78 -77.17
C ASP A 60 14.34 -7.49 -76.28
N GLU A 61 15.30 -8.20 -76.91
CA GLU A 61 16.28 -9.21 -76.42
C GLU A 61 17.53 -8.80 -75.58
N ARG A 62 18.12 -9.74 -74.78
CA ARG A 62 19.51 -10.36 -74.90
C ARG A 62 20.21 -10.86 -73.59
N LYS A 63 20.62 -12.15 -73.63
CA LYS A 63 21.85 -12.87 -73.14
C LYS A 63 22.32 -12.92 -71.64
N LEU A 64 22.29 -14.16 -71.08
CA LEU A 64 23.23 -15.02 -70.27
C LEU A 64 24.51 -14.44 -69.58
N PRO A 65 25.19 -15.15 -68.62
CA PRO A 65 25.02 -16.49 -68.00
C PRO A 65 24.94 -16.47 -66.43
N ALA A 66 24.44 -17.45 -65.67
CA ALA A 66 24.85 -18.84 -65.34
C ALA A 66 26.19 -19.02 -64.57
N ALA A 67 26.10 -19.51 -63.32
CA ALA A 67 26.99 -20.53 -62.75
C ALA A 67 26.24 -21.31 -61.66
N VAL A 68 26.35 -22.63 -61.76
CA VAL A 68 25.74 -23.73 -60.98
C VAL A 68 26.90 -24.54 -60.39
N ASP A 69 26.72 -25.16 -59.22
CA ASP A 69 27.05 -26.57 -58.93
C ASP A 69 26.73 -26.88 -57.44
N GLN A 70 25.72 -27.70 -57.15
CA GLN A 70 25.73 -29.18 -57.06
C GLN A 70 26.44 -29.72 -55.81
N PHE A 71 25.69 -30.35 -54.89
CA PHE A 71 25.63 -31.82 -54.76
C PHE A 71 24.72 -32.24 -53.60
N ASP A 72 23.88 -33.23 -53.88
CA ASP A 72 23.27 -34.21 -52.96
C ASP A 72 23.30 -35.54 -53.77
N PRO A 73 23.09 -36.76 -53.24
CA PRO A 73 23.35 -37.40 -51.95
C PRO A 73 24.20 -38.70 -52.12
N ALA A 74 24.42 -39.46 -51.04
CA ALA A 74 24.13 -40.92 -50.96
C ALA A 74 25.16 -41.83 -50.22
N ALA A 75 24.56 -42.70 -49.38
CA ALA A 75 24.82 -44.13 -49.23
C ALA A 75 25.87 -44.67 -48.20
N ALA A 76 25.28 -45.23 -47.13
CA ALA A 76 25.36 -46.65 -46.74
C ALA A 76 26.58 -47.18 -45.98
N LYS A 77 26.34 -47.63 -44.73
CA LYS A 77 26.30 -49.07 -44.33
C LYS A 77 26.10 -49.21 -42.81
N GLY A 78 25.09 -49.98 -42.39
CA GLY A 78 25.10 -50.70 -41.10
C GLY A 78 26.06 -51.90 -41.15
N PRO A 79 26.05 -52.88 -40.21
CA PRO A 79 25.02 -53.21 -39.20
C PRO A 79 25.60 -53.50 -37.77
N GLY A 80 24.74 -53.97 -36.85
CA GLY A 80 25.02 -54.35 -35.45
C GLY A 80 25.94 -55.58 -35.24
N PRO A 81 25.93 -56.27 -34.08
CA PRO A 81 24.71 -56.84 -33.48
C PRO A 81 24.63 -56.87 -31.94
N ALA A 82 23.50 -57.41 -31.48
CA ALA A 82 23.14 -57.79 -30.11
C ALA A 82 23.81 -59.09 -29.59
N GLY A 83 23.70 -59.33 -28.28
CA GLY A 83 23.87 -60.63 -27.62
C GLY A 83 23.78 -60.50 -26.09
N THR A 84 22.62 -60.78 -25.48
CA THR A 84 22.26 -61.97 -24.64
C THR A 84 22.90 -61.98 -23.25
N ALA A 85 22.16 -61.80 -22.14
CA ALA A 85 21.17 -62.69 -21.47
C ALA A 85 21.80 -63.63 -20.42
N ASP A 86 20.96 -64.00 -19.44
CA ASP A 86 21.11 -64.97 -18.33
C ASP A 86 21.74 -64.46 -17.02
N GLU A 87 21.32 -64.84 -15.81
CA GLU A 87 20.22 -65.67 -15.26
C GLU A 87 20.30 -65.49 -13.72
N GLY A 88 19.26 -65.87 -12.95
CA GLY A 88 19.49 -66.29 -11.55
C GLY A 88 18.46 -65.89 -10.49
N SER A 89 17.31 -66.55 -10.52
CA SER A 89 16.31 -66.68 -9.45
C SER A 89 16.87 -67.31 -8.16
N LYS A 90 16.30 -66.95 -6.99
CA LYS A 90 15.83 -67.93 -5.98
C LYS A 90 14.85 -67.34 -4.96
N THR A 91 13.85 -68.15 -4.67
CA THR A 91 12.60 -67.99 -3.91
C THR A 91 12.64 -68.69 -2.54
N ALA A 92 11.76 -68.26 -1.60
CA ALA A 92 10.96 -69.04 -0.61
C ALA A 92 10.43 -68.05 0.48
N GLU A 93 9.12 -67.76 0.67
CA GLU A 93 8.03 -68.56 1.30
C GLU A 93 8.39 -69.10 2.71
N ALA A 94 7.59 -69.03 3.80
CA ALA A 94 6.16 -68.76 4.01
C ALA A 94 5.78 -68.65 5.53
N VAL A 95 4.65 -67.98 5.83
CA VAL A 95 3.54 -68.36 6.78
C VAL A 95 3.63 -68.13 8.32
N LEU A 96 2.85 -67.12 8.78
CA LEU A 96 1.74 -67.02 9.79
C LEU A 96 1.78 -67.46 11.28
N ASP A 97 0.89 -66.77 12.01
CA ASP A 97 0.33 -66.86 13.39
C ASP A 97 1.19 -66.31 14.54
N GLY A 98 0.74 -65.50 15.50
CA GLY A 98 -0.58 -65.06 16.00
C GLY A 98 -0.51 -65.00 17.55
N ILE A 99 -1.29 -64.10 18.18
CA ILE A 99 -1.58 -63.98 19.65
C ILE A 99 -0.71 -62.97 20.46
N GLY A 100 -1.36 -61.92 21.03
CA GLY A 100 -0.78 -60.95 22.01
C GLY A 100 -1.03 -61.38 23.48
N PRO A 101 -1.20 -60.45 24.44
CA PRO A 101 -0.35 -59.32 24.87
C PRO A 101 0.24 -59.58 26.29
N SER A 102 1.29 -58.86 26.73
CA SER A 102 1.55 -58.72 28.18
C SER A 102 2.39 -57.48 28.54
N THR A 103 1.86 -56.76 29.54
CA THR A 103 2.46 -55.70 30.35
C THR A 103 3.41 -56.29 31.39
N ASN A 104 4.52 -55.61 31.72
CA ASN A 104 5.23 -55.87 32.97
C ASN A 104 5.80 -54.59 33.61
N ILE A 105 5.53 -54.48 34.91
CA ILE A 105 5.94 -53.45 35.86
C ILE A 105 7.16 -53.99 36.64
N VAL A 106 8.21 -53.17 36.84
CA VAL A 106 9.41 -53.56 37.59
C VAL A 106 9.31 -53.17 39.07
N ARG A 107 9.67 -54.10 39.97
CA ARG A 107 9.84 -53.92 41.43
C ARG A 107 11.33 -54.09 41.81
N ASN A 108 11.76 -53.57 42.96
CA ASN A 108 13.17 -53.65 43.37
C ASN A 108 13.52 -54.98 44.09
N ALA A 109 14.81 -55.16 44.40
CA ALA A 109 15.43 -56.41 44.86
C ALA A 109 15.02 -56.91 46.27
N LEU A 110 14.06 -56.26 46.94
CA LEU A 110 13.39 -56.77 48.14
C LEU A 110 11.86 -56.84 47.99
N GLY A 111 11.35 -56.78 46.76
CA GLY A 111 9.96 -57.07 46.44
C GLY A 111 8.96 -55.97 46.79
N GLN A 112 9.40 -54.75 47.11
CA GLN A 112 8.49 -53.62 47.36
C GLN A 112 8.47 -52.61 46.19
N PRO A 113 7.29 -52.03 45.90
CA PRO A 113 7.16 -50.91 44.96
C PRO A 113 7.76 -49.64 45.59
N VAL A 114 8.70 -49.00 44.89
CA VAL A 114 9.37 -47.78 45.36
C VAL A 114 8.49 -46.56 45.06
N VAL A 115 8.14 -45.79 46.09
CA VAL A 115 7.55 -44.44 46.00
C VAL A 115 8.36 -43.53 46.92
N SER A 116 8.84 -42.38 46.43
CA SER A 116 9.13 -41.11 47.15
C SER A 116 9.91 -40.12 46.24
N PRO A 117 10.04 -38.81 46.56
CA PRO A 117 9.02 -37.77 46.43
C PRO A 117 9.49 -36.58 45.54
N LEU A 118 8.53 -35.69 45.20
CA LEU A 118 8.71 -34.47 44.40
C LEU A 118 9.85 -33.55 44.87
N GLN A 119 10.76 -33.19 43.95
CA GLN A 119 11.44 -31.89 43.92
C GLN A 119 11.84 -31.50 42.49
N SER A 120 11.35 -30.32 42.06
CA SER A 120 11.78 -29.46 40.93
C SER A 120 12.12 -30.14 39.59
N GLY A 121 11.12 -30.26 38.72
CA GLY A 121 11.28 -30.69 37.33
C GLY A 121 11.45 -29.50 36.37
N VAL A 122 12.70 -29.22 35.99
CA VAL A 122 13.01 -28.79 34.62
C VAL A 122 12.80 -30.05 33.75
N GLU A 123 11.79 -30.03 32.88
CA GLU A 123 11.63 -31.10 31.89
C GLU A 123 12.77 -31.02 30.85
N PRO A 124 13.43 -32.14 30.51
CA PRO A 124 14.42 -32.15 29.45
C PRO A 124 13.75 -31.95 28.09
N GLU A 125 14.32 -31.09 27.25
CA GLU A 125 13.87 -30.89 25.86
C GLU A 125 13.80 -32.22 25.10
N PRO A 126 12.72 -32.48 24.33
CA PRO A 126 12.66 -33.64 23.46
C PRO A 126 13.57 -33.43 22.25
N SER A 127 14.30 -34.47 21.86
CA SER A 127 15.22 -34.46 20.72
C SER A 127 14.52 -34.17 19.39
N ILE A 128 15.27 -33.54 18.48
CA ILE A 128 14.86 -32.98 17.17
C ILE A 128 14.13 -34.00 16.26
N HIS A 129 14.25 -35.31 16.51
CA HIS A 129 13.68 -36.37 15.67
C HIS A 129 12.25 -36.84 16.00
N ASN A 130 11.54 -36.25 16.97
CA ASN A 130 10.21 -36.74 17.39
C ASN A 130 9.02 -35.78 17.22
N ARG A 131 9.16 -34.62 16.55
CA ARG A 131 8.02 -33.70 16.32
C ARG A 131 6.96 -34.22 15.31
N ALA A 132 7.22 -35.32 14.61
CA ALA A 132 6.32 -35.86 13.57
C ALA A 132 5.22 -36.83 14.07
N LYS A 133 5.15 -37.17 15.37
CA LYS A 133 4.29 -38.28 15.84
C LYS A 133 3.23 -37.97 16.90
N ILE A 134 3.00 -36.71 17.25
CA ILE A 134 1.98 -36.36 18.25
C ILE A 134 0.82 -35.63 17.58
N ILE A 135 -0.14 -36.40 17.07
CA ILE A 135 -1.50 -35.96 16.77
C ILE A 135 -2.40 -36.87 17.60
N ASP A 136 -2.84 -36.43 18.77
CA ASP A 136 -4.01 -37.04 19.40
C ASP A 136 -4.65 -36.13 20.45
N THR A 137 -5.78 -35.53 20.06
CA THR A 137 -7.05 -35.61 20.78
C THR A 137 -8.15 -35.52 19.72
N ARG A 138 -8.78 -36.65 19.40
CA ARG A 138 -9.84 -36.76 18.38
C ARG A 138 -11.10 -36.01 18.84
N ALA A 139 -11.59 -35.09 18.03
CA ALA A 139 -13.01 -34.72 18.06
C ALA A 139 -13.78 -35.81 17.30
N ASP A 140 -14.69 -36.49 18.00
CA ASP A 140 -15.49 -37.57 17.43
C ASP A 140 -16.58 -36.99 16.51
N LEU A 141 -16.36 -37.06 15.20
CA LEU A 141 -17.30 -36.64 14.15
C LEU A 141 -18.19 -37.79 13.65
N SER A 142 -18.16 -38.97 14.31
CA SER A 142 -18.92 -40.16 13.86
C SER A 142 -20.44 -40.05 14.08
N SER A 143 -20.92 -39.08 14.85
CA SER A 143 -22.35 -38.88 15.18
C SER A 143 -23.18 -38.22 14.07
N LEU A 144 -22.58 -37.93 12.92
CA LEU A 144 -23.12 -37.04 11.89
C LEU A 144 -23.91 -37.74 10.76
N THR A 145 -24.21 -39.03 10.85
CA THR A 145 -24.58 -39.90 9.71
C THR A 145 -25.97 -39.71 9.08
N HIS A 146 -26.84 -38.82 9.57
CA HIS A 146 -28.18 -38.65 8.98
C HIS A 146 -28.63 -37.18 8.84
N ILE A 147 -28.37 -36.53 7.69
CA ILE A 147 -29.04 -35.28 7.28
C ILE A 147 -29.25 -35.26 5.75
N PRO A 148 -30.44 -34.88 5.22
CA PRO A 148 -30.76 -34.94 3.80
C PRO A 148 -30.04 -33.88 2.93
N ALA A 149 -29.87 -34.20 1.64
CA ALA A 149 -29.20 -33.36 0.64
C ALA A 149 -30.11 -32.28 0.05
N LEU A 150 -29.56 -31.08 -0.20
CA LEU A 150 -30.22 -29.95 -0.87
C LEU A 150 -29.66 -29.73 -2.28
N LYS A 151 -30.50 -29.20 -3.18
CA LYS A 151 -30.22 -29.04 -4.63
C LYS A 151 -29.22 -27.92 -4.94
N PRO A 152 -28.43 -28.06 -6.03
CA PRO A 152 -27.37 -27.11 -6.39
C PRO A 152 -27.90 -25.84 -7.10
N THR A 153 -27.30 -24.70 -6.78
CA THR A 153 -27.47 -23.39 -7.47
C THR A 153 -26.16 -22.94 -8.13
N ALA A 154 -26.26 -22.14 -9.20
CA ALA A 154 -25.16 -21.83 -10.14
C ALA A 154 -23.93 -21.10 -9.54
N ALA A 155 -22.75 -21.42 -10.08
CA ALA A 155 -21.42 -20.85 -9.80
C ALA A 155 -21.27 -19.48 -10.47
N PRO A 156 -21.34 -18.37 -9.71
CA PRO A 156 -20.39 -17.98 -8.66
C PRO A 156 -21.01 -17.71 -7.27
N ALA A 157 -22.33 -17.82 -7.13
CA ALA A 157 -23.05 -17.49 -5.89
C ALA A 157 -22.70 -18.42 -4.71
N TRP A 158 -22.21 -19.63 -5.00
CA TRP A 158 -21.83 -20.60 -3.98
C TRP A 158 -20.45 -20.33 -3.35
N LEU A 159 -19.54 -19.58 -3.97
CA LEU A 159 -18.23 -19.27 -3.36
C LEU A 159 -18.38 -18.14 -2.33
N VAL A 160 -19.18 -17.14 -2.69
CA VAL A 160 -19.34 -15.92 -1.90
C VAL A 160 -20.45 -16.05 -0.87
N GLY A 161 -21.59 -16.70 -1.17
CA GLY A 161 -22.62 -17.11 -0.19
C GLY A 161 -23.08 -16.08 0.86
N LEU A 162 -22.74 -14.80 0.67
CA LEU A 162 -23.09 -13.65 1.49
C LEU A 162 -24.22 -12.85 0.82
N ALA A 163 -24.51 -13.14 -0.46
CA ALA A 163 -25.69 -12.63 -1.13
C ALA A 163 -26.93 -13.40 -0.62
N ASP A 164 -27.81 -12.66 0.07
CA ASP A 164 -29.13 -12.98 0.63
C ASP A 164 -30.12 -13.76 -0.29
N GLY A 165 -29.71 -14.27 -1.44
CA GLY A 165 -30.59 -14.85 -2.45
C GLY A 165 -31.20 -16.21 -2.11
N ALA A 166 -30.69 -16.93 -1.10
CA ALA A 166 -31.15 -18.31 -0.81
C ALA A 166 -31.39 -18.66 0.68
N SER A 167 -30.98 -17.81 1.64
CA SER A 167 -31.23 -18.03 3.06
C SER A 167 -32.19 -16.98 3.62
N PRO A 168 -33.26 -17.36 4.36
CA PRO A 168 -34.27 -16.41 4.85
C PRO A 168 -33.81 -15.54 6.04
N ALA A 169 -32.67 -15.82 6.69
CA ALA A 169 -32.17 -15.08 7.86
C ALA A 169 -31.04 -14.09 7.49
N PRO A 170 -31.02 -12.86 8.03
CA PRO A 170 -29.91 -11.92 7.84
C PRO A 170 -28.59 -12.47 8.40
N ALA A 171 -27.51 -12.28 7.65
CA ALA A 171 -26.19 -12.76 8.04
C ALA A 171 -25.45 -11.83 9.04
N THR A 172 -25.84 -10.56 9.12
CA THR A 172 -25.24 -9.53 9.99
C THR A 172 -26.34 -8.70 10.66
N ALA A 173 -26.02 -8.05 11.78
CA ALA A 173 -26.98 -7.17 12.45
C ALA A 173 -27.27 -5.91 11.63
N LEU A 174 -26.28 -5.39 10.88
CA LEU A 174 -26.46 -4.27 9.96
C LEU A 174 -27.58 -4.56 8.94
N THR A 175 -27.51 -5.70 8.26
CA THR A 175 -28.55 -6.11 7.29
C THR A 175 -29.88 -6.44 7.97
N ALA A 176 -29.86 -6.97 9.19
CA ALA A 176 -31.07 -7.17 9.99
C ALA A 176 -31.78 -5.85 10.30
N ILE A 177 -31.03 -4.81 10.70
CA ILE A 177 -31.55 -3.47 10.97
C ILE A 177 -32.17 -2.89 9.70
N GLU A 178 -31.48 -2.97 8.56
CA GLU A 178 -32.00 -2.52 7.27
C GLU A 178 -33.27 -3.27 6.85
N LYS A 179 -33.33 -4.60 7.05
CA LYS A 179 -34.52 -5.42 6.76
C LYS A 179 -35.72 -5.02 7.61
N VAL A 180 -35.52 -4.81 8.91
CA VAL A 180 -36.59 -4.37 9.83
C VAL A 180 -37.04 -2.95 9.48
N ALA A 181 -36.12 -2.04 9.20
CA ALA A 181 -36.42 -0.69 8.74
C ALA A 181 -37.23 -0.71 7.43
N TYR A 182 -36.80 -1.48 6.43
CA TYR A 182 -37.48 -1.62 5.14
C TYR A 182 -38.88 -2.21 5.27
N ALA A 183 -39.08 -3.18 6.17
CA ALA A 183 -40.37 -3.81 6.38
C ALA A 183 -41.39 -2.90 7.10
N ASN A 184 -40.92 -1.96 7.92
CA ASN A 184 -41.76 -1.16 8.84
C ASN A 184 -41.80 0.35 8.53
N SER A 185 -41.19 0.81 7.44
CA SER A 185 -41.16 2.22 7.04
C SER A 185 -41.99 2.50 5.79
N ASN A 186 -42.45 3.75 5.66
CA ASN A 186 -43.12 4.26 4.46
C ASN A 186 -42.14 4.95 3.53
N SER A 187 -41.17 5.66 4.11
CA SER A 187 -40.11 6.37 3.39
C SER A 187 -38.79 6.17 4.11
N ILE A 188 -37.71 5.99 3.35
CA ILE A 188 -36.36 5.79 3.87
C ILE A 188 -35.42 6.76 3.18
N PHE A 189 -34.68 7.55 3.94
CA PHE A 189 -33.63 8.46 3.47
C PHE A 189 -32.26 7.84 3.77
N VAL A 190 -31.43 7.66 2.75
CA VAL A 190 -30.11 7.02 2.88
C VAL A 190 -29.01 8.05 2.59
N TYR A 191 -28.17 8.33 3.59
CA TYR A 191 -27.12 9.37 3.51
C TYR A 191 -25.69 8.82 3.44
N GLU A 192 -25.49 7.53 3.72
CA GLU A 192 -24.15 6.93 3.81
C GLU A 192 -23.73 6.19 2.51
N SER A 193 -24.65 5.95 1.57
CA SER A 193 -24.41 5.08 0.41
C SER A 193 -24.28 5.85 -0.90
N GLU A 194 -23.04 6.02 -1.40
CA GLU A 194 -22.77 6.19 -2.84
C GLU A 194 -21.49 5.50 -3.37
N THR A 195 -20.47 5.16 -2.56
CA THR A 195 -19.18 4.65 -3.10
C THR A 195 -18.51 3.49 -2.34
N ASN A 196 -19.08 3.01 -1.22
CA ASN A 196 -18.51 1.91 -0.43
C ASN A 196 -19.30 0.61 -0.62
N THR A 197 -18.71 -0.41 -1.25
CA THR A 197 -19.17 -1.80 -1.21
C THR A 197 -19.40 -2.19 0.25
N GLY A 198 -20.65 -2.45 0.66
CA GLY A 198 -20.96 -2.80 2.05
C GLY A 198 -21.18 -1.63 3.02
N GLY A 199 -21.37 -0.40 2.56
CA GLY A 199 -21.83 0.73 3.40
C GLY A 199 -23.24 0.51 3.98
N PHE A 200 -23.58 1.24 5.05
CA PHE A 200 -24.91 1.15 5.66
C PHE A 200 -25.98 1.76 4.74
N GLY A 201 -27.07 1.03 4.48
CA GLY A 201 -28.11 1.42 3.54
C GLY A 201 -27.95 0.79 2.14
N ALA A 202 -26.80 0.18 1.84
CA ALA A 202 -26.55 -0.45 0.54
C ALA A 202 -27.55 -1.59 0.25
N TRP A 203 -27.96 -2.35 1.27
CA TRP A 203 -28.96 -3.41 1.10
C TRP A 203 -30.34 -2.81 0.78
N THR A 204 -30.74 -1.76 1.48
CA THR A 204 -32.00 -1.04 1.30
C THR A 204 -32.12 -0.48 -0.12
N GLU A 205 -31.04 0.14 -0.63
CA GLU A 205 -30.98 0.65 -2.00
C GLU A 205 -31.06 -0.47 -3.03
N GLY A 206 -30.32 -1.56 -2.82
CA GLY A 206 -30.36 -2.75 -3.68
C GLY A 206 -31.74 -3.38 -3.75
N GLU A 207 -32.43 -3.52 -2.62
CA GLU A 207 -33.78 -4.10 -2.56
C GLU A 207 -34.83 -3.17 -3.18
N ALA A 208 -34.69 -1.84 -3.02
CA ALA A 208 -35.54 -0.87 -3.70
C ALA A 208 -35.37 -0.87 -5.23
N ALA A 209 -34.13 -0.98 -5.71
CA ALA A 209 -33.83 -1.11 -7.14
C ALA A 209 -34.39 -2.42 -7.72
N ASN A 210 -34.23 -3.54 -7.00
CA ASN A 210 -34.78 -4.85 -7.34
C ASN A 210 -36.32 -4.81 -7.41
N ALA A 211 -36.97 -4.19 -6.42
CA ALA A 211 -38.41 -4.00 -6.38
C ALA A 211 -38.92 -3.19 -7.59
N THR A 212 -38.22 -2.10 -7.92
CA THR A 212 -38.56 -1.23 -9.05
C THR A 212 -38.42 -1.99 -10.37
N THR A 213 -37.32 -2.73 -10.55
CA THR A 213 -37.06 -3.54 -11.75
C THR A 213 -38.12 -4.63 -11.97
N LYS A 214 -38.61 -5.24 -10.88
CA LYS A 214 -39.63 -6.29 -10.92
C LYS A 214 -41.08 -5.77 -10.86
N GLY A 215 -41.29 -4.46 -10.74
CA GLY A 215 -42.62 -3.86 -10.57
C GLY A 215 -43.29 -4.17 -9.22
N TRP A 216 -42.53 -4.58 -8.21
CA TRP A 216 -43.01 -4.95 -6.88
C TRP A 216 -43.10 -3.75 -5.91
N THR A 217 -43.50 -2.58 -6.40
CA THR A 217 -43.45 -1.33 -5.62
C THR A 217 -44.63 -1.17 -4.66
N THR A 218 -45.75 -1.87 -4.88
CA THR A 218 -46.94 -1.77 -4.04
C THR A 218 -46.69 -2.31 -2.62
N GLY A 219 -46.92 -1.45 -1.61
CA GLY A 219 -46.75 -1.81 -0.20
C GLY A 219 -45.29 -1.99 0.25
N ARG A 220 -44.35 -1.29 -0.41
CA ARG A 220 -42.93 -1.16 -0.04
C ARG A 220 -42.59 0.32 0.20
N PRO A 221 -41.55 0.63 1.00
CA PRO A 221 -41.15 2.01 1.26
C PRO A 221 -40.65 2.73 0.01
N LYS A 222 -40.83 4.05 -0.02
CA LYS A 222 -40.15 4.94 -0.96
C LYS A 222 -38.74 5.21 -0.45
N VAL A 223 -37.73 4.79 -1.20
CA VAL A 223 -36.32 4.99 -0.83
C VAL A 223 -35.74 6.19 -1.57
N PHE A 224 -35.27 7.17 -0.80
CA PHE A 224 -34.49 8.32 -1.25
C PHE A 224 -33.01 8.00 -1.00
N SER A 225 -32.33 7.54 -2.05
CA SER A 225 -30.91 7.17 -2.03
C SER A 225 -30.03 8.35 -2.43
N LYS A 226 -28.71 8.16 -2.32
CA LYS A 226 -27.70 9.09 -2.85
C LYS A 226 -27.73 10.48 -2.23
N LEU A 227 -28.07 10.57 -0.94
CA LEU A 227 -28.09 11.84 -0.21
C LEU A 227 -26.71 12.11 0.41
N GLN A 228 -26.32 13.39 0.45
CA GLN A 228 -25.02 13.80 0.97
C GLN A 228 -25.09 14.19 2.44
N ILE A 229 -24.08 13.81 3.21
CA ILE A 229 -23.85 14.30 4.58
C ILE A 229 -23.25 15.71 4.49
N ARG A 230 -24.00 16.72 4.94
CA ARG A 230 -23.58 18.13 4.98
C ARG A 230 -24.39 18.90 6.02
N ALA A 231 -23.99 20.13 6.32
CA ALA A 231 -24.80 21.05 7.12
C ALA A 231 -26.19 21.20 6.49
N GLY A 232 -27.23 20.78 7.21
CA GLY A 232 -28.61 20.75 6.71
C GLY A 232 -29.02 19.46 6.01
N ALA A 233 -28.28 18.35 6.13
CA ALA A 233 -28.66 17.05 5.58
C ALA A 233 -30.11 16.66 5.95
N ALA A 234 -30.55 16.94 7.18
CA ALA A 234 -31.90 16.63 7.65
C ALA A 234 -33.00 17.62 7.21
N THR A 235 -32.68 18.68 6.47
CA THR A 235 -33.69 19.63 5.96
C THR A 235 -34.71 18.98 5.02
N ALA A 236 -34.27 18.00 4.22
CA ALA A 236 -35.16 17.22 3.37
C ALA A 236 -36.14 16.38 4.20
N ILE A 237 -35.66 15.79 5.29
CA ILE A 237 -36.50 15.03 6.24
C ILE A 237 -37.49 15.99 6.92
N ALA A 238 -37.01 17.10 7.47
CA ALA A 238 -37.85 18.10 8.13
C ALA A 238 -38.95 18.62 7.18
N GLY A 239 -38.59 19.00 5.95
CA GLY A 239 -39.56 19.42 4.93
C GLY A 239 -40.55 18.31 4.54
N TYR A 240 -40.10 17.05 4.49
CA TYR A 240 -40.98 15.91 4.23
C TYR A 240 -41.99 15.70 5.36
N LEU A 241 -41.55 15.78 6.62
CA LEU A 241 -42.43 15.68 7.80
C LEU A 241 -43.46 16.83 7.82
N SER A 242 -43.03 18.07 7.59
CA SER A 242 -43.92 19.25 7.55
C SER A 242 -44.90 19.23 6.37
N ALA A 243 -44.51 18.74 5.19
CA ALA A 243 -45.42 18.63 4.05
C ALA A 243 -46.58 17.66 4.34
N HIS A 244 -46.28 16.54 4.98
CA HIS A 244 -47.26 15.50 5.28
C HIS A 244 -48.10 15.79 6.53
N SER A 245 -47.69 16.75 7.38
CA SER A 245 -48.53 17.27 8.46
C SER A 245 -49.67 18.17 7.96
N SER A 246 -49.48 18.85 6.82
CA SER A 246 -50.44 19.82 6.26
C SER A 246 -51.58 19.20 5.43
N THR A 247 -51.36 18.03 4.84
CA THR A 247 -52.30 17.40 3.89
C THR A 247 -53.44 16.61 4.54
N THR A 248 -53.37 16.32 5.84
CA THR A 248 -54.40 15.57 6.58
C THR A 248 -55.59 16.43 7.02
N ALA A 249 -55.49 17.77 6.94
CA ALA A 249 -56.59 18.67 7.32
C ALA A 249 -57.68 18.86 6.23
N ALA A 250 -57.41 18.50 4.97
CA ALA A 250 -58.31 18.82 3.84
C ALA A 250 -58.98 17.60 3.15
N ALA A 251 -58.62 16.36 3.52
CA ALA A 251 -59.19 15.15 2.93
C ALA A 251 -60.03 14.38 3.96
N GLY A 252 -61.33 14.27 3.71
CA GLY A 252 -62.26 13.48 4.53
C GLY A 252 -61.85 12.00 4.66
N PRO A 253 -62.47 11.25 5.59
CA PRO A 253 -61.98 9.98 6.12
C PRO A 253 -62.25 8.80 5.18
N LYS A 254 -61.64 8.79 3.99
CA LYS A 254 -61.78 7.68 3.02
C LYS A 254 -60.49 6.97 2.61
N ASN A 255 -59.36 7.27 3.26
CA ASN A 255 -58.13 6.47 3.21
C ASN A 255 -57.44 6.39 4.59
N SER A 256 -58.22 6.18 5.65
CA SER A 256 -57.70 5.90 6.99
C SER A 256 -57.11 4.48 7.01
N GLY A 257 -55.78 4.37 7.03
CA GLY A 257 -55.16 3.05 7.24
C GLY A 257 -53.64 2.90 7.19
N ASN A 258 -52.84 3.90 6.79
CA ASN A 258 -51.38 3.69 6.74
C ASN A 258 -50.62 4.67 7.64
N ASP A 259 -50.39 4.20 8.87
CA ASP A 259 -49.26 4.52 9.76
C ASP A 259 -48.04 5.00 8.98
N THR A 260 -47.46 6.17 9.35
CA THR A 260 -46.35 6.78 8.61
C THR A 260 -45.07 6.83 9.44
N VAL A 261 -44.25 5.77 9.36
CA VAL A 261 -42.88 5.80 9.90
C VAL A 261 -41.93 6.25 8.79
N VAL A 262 -41.17 7.31 9.06
CA VAL A 262 -40.09 7.80 8.21
C VAL A 262 -38.77 7.37 8.84
N THR A 263 -37.89 6.79 8.04
CA THR A 263 -36.59 6.31 8.52
C THR A 263 -35.45 7.05 7.85
N ALA A 264 -34.41 7.35 8.61
CA ALA A 264 -33.13 7.80 8.06
C ALA A 264 -32.04 6.80 8.43
N LEU A 265 -31.24 6.41 7.44
CA LEU A 265 -30.04 5.59 7.61
C LEU A 265 -28.82 6.51 7.44
N THR A 266 -28.03 6.66 8.51
CA THR A 266 -26.88 7.56 8.55
C THR A 266 -25.81 7.05 9.52
N ASN A 267 -24.71 7.79 9.66
CA ASN A 267 -23.63 7.49 10.60
C ASN A 267 -23.46 8.61 11.64
N ALA A 268 -22.49 8.47 12.55
CA ALA A 268 -22.22 9.42 13.63
C ALA A 268 -21.99 10.87 13.13
N ASP A 269 -21.15 11.07 12.11
CA ASP A 269 -20.91 12.41 11.53
C ASP A 269 -22.14 12.94 10.77
N GLY A 270 -22.90 12.04 10.15
CA GLY A 270 -24.19 12.33 9.57
C GLY A 270 -25.19 12.85 10.59
N LEU A 271 -25.34 12.15 11.72
CA LEU A 271 -26.18 12.56 12.83
C LEU A 271 -25.75 13.93 13.37
N LEU A 272 -24.45 14.15 13.58
CA LEU A 272 -23.93 15.44 14.03
C LEU A 272 -24.26 16.58 13.04
N SER A 273 -24.11 16.33 11.75
CA SER A 273 -24.44 17.28 10.68
C SER A 273 -25.96 17.54 10.57
N MET A 274 -26.78 16.56 10.93
CA MET A 274 -28.24 16.63 10.92
C MET A 274 -28.82 17.30 12.17
N ALA A 275 -28.16 17.19 13.33
CA ALA A 275 -28.68 17.59 14.63
C ALA A 275 -29.27 19.02 14.66
N PRO A 276 -28.62 20.06 14.08
CA PRO A 276 -29.18 21.42 14.09
C PRO A 276 -30.49 21.56 13.31
N ALA A 277 -30.70 20.76 12.25
CA ALA A 277 -31.95 20.79 11.48
C ALA A 277 -33.02 19.88 12.09
N LEU A 278 -32.61 18.80 12.76
CA LEU A 278 -33.51 17.91 13.50
C LEU A 278 -34.06 18.57 14.78
N SER A 279 -33.27 19.38 15.47
CA SER A 279 -33.70 20.09 16.70
C SER A 279 -34.80 21.12 16.45
N ALA A 280 -34.98 21.55 15.20
CA ALA A 280 -36.03 22.46 14.75
C ALA A 280 -37.33 21.74 14.34
N ILE A 281 -37.37 20.40 14.36
CA ILE A 281 -38.60 19.64 14.12
C ILE A 281 -39.55 19.85 15.32
N GLU A 282 -40.85 19.93 15.05
CA GLU A 282 -41.88 20.05 16.10
C GLU A 282 -42.16 18.69 16.75
N HIS A 283 -42.73 18.69 17.97
CA HIS A 283 -43.10 17.47 18.68
C HIS A 283 -43.98 16.52 17.83
N SER A 284 -43.76 15.22 17.99
CA SER A 284 -44.58 14.18 17.37
C SER A 284 -46.04 14.30 17.84
N SER A 285 -46.93 14.69 16.93
CA SER A 285 -48.38 14.67 17.13
C SER A 285 -48.96 13.38 16.53
N PRO A 286 -50.10 12.84 17.02
CA PRO A 286 -50.76 11.68 16.41
C PRO A 286 -51.10 11.85 14.92
N ALA A 287 -51.14 13.10 14.43
CA ALA A 287 -51.38 13.46 13.04
C ALA A 287 -50.10 13.57 12.18
N GLN A 288 -48.90 13.45 12.76
CA GLN A 288 -47.61 13.58 12.08
C GLN A 288 -46.86 12.24 11.97
N PRO A 289 -46.06 12.04 10.91
CA PRO A 289 -45.18 10.89 10.78
C PRO A 289 -44.10 10.86 11.87
N ARG A 290 -43.85 9.68 12.45
CA ARG A 290 -42.73 9.46 13.38
C ARG A 290 -41.43 9.27 12.61
N LEU A 291 -40.35 9.85 13.12
CA LEU A 291 -39.00 9.74 12.57
C LEU A 291 -38.18 8.74 13.39
N VAL A 292 -37.59 7.75 12.72
CA VAL A 292 -36.64 6.79 13.31
C VAL A 292 -35.30 6.93 12.59
N LEU A 293 -34.27 7.39 13.29
CA LEU A 293 -32.91 7.43 12.80
C LEU A 293 -32.19 6.17 13.25
N GLN A 294 -31.70 5.39 12.29
CA GLN A 294 -30.75 4.33 12.54
C GLN A 294 -29.37 4.89 12.25
N VAL A 295 -28.48 4.87 13.24
CA VAL A 295 -27.19 5.54 13.20
C VAL A 295 -26.08 4.53 13.45
N SER A 296 -25.30 4.29 12.41
CA SER A 296 -24.02 3.58 12.52
C SER A 296 -23.03 4.46 13.28
N SER A 297 -22.46 4.01 14.40
CA SER A 297 -21.41 4.77 15.08
C SER A 297 -20.12 4.87 14.27
N ALA A 298 -19.95 4.08 13.21
CA ALA A 298 -18.73 4.05 12.41
C ALA A 298 -18.56 5.33 11.60
N THR A 299 -17.38 5.93 11.68
CA THR A 299 -16.96 7.02 10.81
C THR A 299 -15.58 6.77 10.22
N GLN A 300 -15.29 7.45 9.11
CA GLN A 300 -13.95 7.53 8.53
C GLN A 300 -13.21 8.70 9.17
N ASN A 301 -12.19 8.39 9.94
CA ASN A 301 -11.30 9.36 10.54
C ASN A 301 -10.01 9.49 9.71
N ILE A 302 -9.49 10.72 9.61
CA ILE A 302 -8.17 10.99 9.04
C ILE A 302 -7.29 11.44 10.22
N ALA A 303 -6.73 10.46 10.92
CA ALA A 303 -5.72 10.69 11.96
C ALA A 303 -4.33 10.38 11.39
N ASP A 304 -3.34 11.22 11.70
CA ASP A 304 -1.94 11.06 11.30
C ASP A 304 -1.71 10.90 9.78
N GLY A 305 -2.59 11.47 8.96
CA GLY A 305 -2.53 11.37 7.49
C GLY A 305 -2.98 10.02 6.93
N SER A 306 -3.64 9.17 7.72
CA SER A 306 -4.19 7.88 7.29
C SER A 306 -5.69 7.78 7.52
N LEU A 307 -6.41 7.22 6.55
CA LEU A 307 -7.86 6.98 6.65
C LEU A 307 -8.12 5.69 7.43
N THR A 308 -8.87 5.78 8.53
CA THR A 308 -9.28 4.65 9.37
C THR A 308 -10.76 4.70 9.69
N ILE A 309 -11.38 3.54 9.87
CA ILE A 309 -12.77 3.37 10.26
C ILE A 309 -12.78 3.02 11.74
N THR A 310 -13.39 3.89 12.55
CA THR A 310 -13.55 3.71 13.99
C THR A 310 -14.95 4.14 14.41
N ASN A 311 -15.42 3.71 15.58
CA ASN A 311 -16.64 4.26 16.16
C ASN A 311 -16.39 5.66 16.75
N ASP A 312 -17.26 6.64 16.46
CA ASP A 312 -17.16 8.02 16.96
C ASP A 312 -18.34 8.37 17.88
N TYR A 313 -18.22 7.96 19.15
CA TYR A 313 -19.22 8.31 20.16
C TYR A 313 -19.12 9.77 20.61
N ALA A 314 -17.99 10.45 20.40
CA ALA A 314 -17.87 11.87 20.68
C ALA A 314 -18.83 12.70 19.80
N SER A 315 -18.96 12.35 18.52
CA SER A 315 -19.99 12.93 17.63
C SER A 315 -21.40 12.63 18.09
N VAL A 316 -21.66 11.40 18.53
CA VAL A 316 -22.98 10.98 19.00
C VAL A 316 -23.40 11.79 20.23
N LEU A 317 -22.50 11.95 21.21
CA LEU A 317 -22.75 12.74 22.41
C LEU A 317 -22.93 14.23 22.09
N ALA A 318 -22.11 14.78 21.19
CA ALA A 318 -22.25 16.17 20.74
C ALA A 318 -23.57 16.42 19.99
N ALA A 319 -23.98 15.49 19.13
CA ALA A 319 -25.25 15.54 18.42
C ALA A 319 -26.43 15.45 19.40
N THR A 320 -26.31 14.59 20.41
CA THR A 320 -27.32 14.46 21.47
C THR A 320 -27.52 15.78 22.21
N ALA A 321 -26.44 16.42 22.65
CA ALA A 321 -26.52 17.73 23.32
C ALA A 321 -27.20 18.80 22.43
N ALA A 322 -26.99 18.77 21.11
CA ALA A 322 -27.64 19.68 20.18
C ALA A 322 -29.14 19.38 19.98
N LEU A 323 -29.54 18.11 20.02
CA LEU A 323 -30.94 17.69 19.95
C LEU A 323 -31.71 18.05 21.22
N ASP A 324 -31.04 17.96 22.38
CA ASP A 324 -31.62 18.25 23.71
C ASP A 324 -31.97 19.74 23.91
N LEU A 325 -31.30 20.64 23.20
CA LEU A 325 -31.62 22.07 23.16
C LEU A 325 -32.82 22.40 22.26
N GLY A 326 -33.32 21.43 21.51
CA GLY A 326 -34.39 21.58 20.53
C GLY A 326 -35.80 21.56 21.14
N SER A 327 -36.79 21.82 20.29
CA SER A 327 -38.22 21.76 20.68
C SER A 327 -38.87 20.40 20.43
N ALA A 328 -38.13 19.36 20.07
CA ALA A 328 -38.66 18.01 19.84
C ALA A 328 -38.01 17.00 20.79
N ASP A 329 -38.84 16.18 21.43
CA ASP A 329 -38.39 15.09 22.29
C ASP A 329 -37.86 13.93 21.43
N PHE A 330 -36.53 13.81 21.34
CA PHE A 330 -35.88 12.65 20.74
C PHE A 330 -35.52 11.62 21.81
N ASN A 331 -36.00 10.39 21.66
CA ASN A 331 -35.46 9.23 22.36
C ASN A 331 -34.10 8.87 21.76
N ILE A 332 -33.05 8.73 22.57
CA ILE A 332 -31.71 8.39 22.10
C ILE A 332 -31.27 7.11 22.80
N VAL A 333 -31.16 6.05 22.00
CA VAL A 333 -30.96 4.67 22.47
C VAL A 333 -29.69 4.10 21.84
N LEU A 334 -28.87 3.46 22.68
CA LEU A 334 -27.57 2.89 22.34
C LEU A 334 -27.61 1.36 22.50
N SER A 335 -27.06 0.65 21.52
CA SER A 335 -26.87 -0.80 21.57
C SER A 335 -25.41 -1.17 21.29
N SER A 336 -24.94 -2.21 21.98
CA SER A 336 -23.52 -2.57 22.01
C SER A 336 -23.20 -3.89 21.31
N SER A 337 -24.14 -4.85 21.35
CA SER A 337 -23.97 -6.18 20.75
C SER A 337 -24.83 -6.39 19.51
N ARG A 338 -24.54 -7.45 18.77
CA ARG A 338 -25.25 -7.80 17.53
C ARG A 338 -26.71 -8.10 17.79
N GLU A 339 -26.97 -8.94 18.78
CA GLU A 339 -28.30 -9.34 19.20
C GLU A 339 -29.06 -8.14 19.78
N GLU A 340 -28.40 -7.34 20.61
CA GLU A 340 -29.00 -6.15 21.22
C GLU A 340 -29.39 -5.10 20.18
N ALA A 341 -28.55 -4.85 19.16
CA ALA A 341 -28.85 -3.89 18.10
C ALA A 341 -30.09 -4.30 17.28
N VAL A 342 -30.25 -5.60 17.03
CA VAL A 342 -31.43 -6.15 16.34
C VAL A 342 -32.68 -6.08 17.23
N LEU A 343 -32.57 -6.47 18.50
CA LEU A 343 -33.69 -6.42 19.46
C LEU A 343 -34.16 -4.99 19.71
N THR A 344 -33.22 -4.06 19.89
CA THR A 344 -33.50 -2.63 20.04
C THR A 344 -34.25 -2.14 18.81
N THR A 345 -33.72 -2.41 17.61
CA THR A 345 -34.38 -2.03 16.35
C THR A 345 -35.81 -2.59 16.26
N ALA A 346 -36.01 -3.87 16.54
CA ALA A 346 -37.34 -4.48 16.53
C ALA A 346 -38.30 -3.81 17.54
N ALA A 347 -37.82 -3.49 18.75
CA ALA A 347 -38.60 -2.76 19.76
C ALA A 347 -39.02 -1.39 19.24
N LEU A 348 -38.09 -0.61 18.66
CA LEU A 348 -38.36 0.74 18.17
C LEU A 348 -39.45 0.77 17.09
N TYR A 349 -39.45 -0.18 16.16
CA TYR A 349 -40.47 -0.29 15.11
C TYR A 349 -41.78 -0.95 15.59
N SER A 350 -41.78 -1.61 16.75
CA SER A 350 -42.99 -2.16 17.37
C SER A 350 -43.83 -1.12 18.13
N ALA A 351 -43.21 0.00 18.53
CA ALA A 351 -43.90 1.09 19.24
C ALA A 351 -44.97 1.77 18.37
N SER A 352 -45.91 2.46 19.02
CA SER A 352 -47.01 3.17 18.37
C SER A 352 -46.52 4.17 17.30
N PRO A 353 -47.26 4.38 16.19
CA PRO A 353 -46.99 5.48 15.25
C PRO A 353 -47.01 6.86 15.92
N ALA A 354 -47.74 7.01 17.03
CA ALA A 354 -47.81 8.25 17.80
C ALA A 354 -46.70 8.37 18.87
N ALA A 355 -45.79 7.39 18.94
CA ALA A 355 -44.62 7.46 19.83
C ALA A 355 -43.62 8.52 19.35
N GLU A 356 -42.68 8.88 20.22
CA GLU A 356 -41.76 9.98 19.99
C GLU A 356 -40.70 9.66 18.94
N HIS A 357 -40.08 10.70 18.38
CA HIS A 357 -38.95 10.55 17.46
C HIS A 357 -37.81 9.78 18.15
N THR A 358 -37.06 8.99 17.40
CA THR A 358 -36.02 8.13 17.99
C THR A 358 -34.75 8.10 17.17
N VAL A 359 -33.61 8.14 17.87
CA VAL A 359 -32.28 7.88 17.36
C VAL A 359 -31.79 6.58 17.99
N HIS A 360 -31.47 5.60 17.16
CA HIS A 360 -30.81 4.37 17.57
C HIS A 360 -29.37 4.41 17.10
N ILE A 361 -28.42 4.42 18.04
CA ILE A 361 -26.99 4.30 17.77
C ILE A 361 -26.55 2.86 18.07
N PHE A 362 -25.83 2.25 17.15
CA PHE A 362 -25.28 0.91 17.30
C PHE A 362 -23.84 0.85 16.80
N ASP A 363 -23.06 -0.11 17.31
CA ASP A 363 -21.69 -0.37 16.84
C ASP A 363 -21.67 -0.76 15.35
N GLY A 364 -21.40 0.23 14.50
CA GLY A 364 -21.37 0.09 13.05
C GLY A 364 -20.03 -0.34 12.48
N ALA A 365 -18.95 -0.28 13.26
CA ALA A 365 -17.60 -0.59 12.78
C ALA A 365 -17.31 -2.09 12.94
N TYR A 366 -17.77 -2.70 14.03
CA TYR A 366 -17.39 -4.07 14.39
C TYR A 366 -18.58 -4.99 14.55
N ALA A 367 -19.32 -4.89 15.66
CA ALA A 367 -20.37 -5.84 16.00
C ALA A 367 -21.43 -5.95 14.89
N ALA A 368 -21.96 -4.83 14.39
CA ALA A 368 -23.03 -4.90 13.39
C ALA A 368 -22.63 -5.55 12.07
N ARG A 369 -21.32 -5.58 11.76
CA ARG A 369 -20.75 -6.13 10.52
C ARG A 369 -20.30 -7.57 10.64
N GLU A 370 -20.28 -8.10 11.84
CA GLU A 370 -19.90 -9.47 12.07
C GLU A 370 -20.96 -10.43 11.52
N VAL A 371 -20.47 -11.48 10.88
CA VAL A 371 -21.27 -12.54 10.29
C VAL A 371 -21.40 -13.69 11.28
N ALA A 372 -22.61 -13.90 11.79
CA ALA A 372 -22.95 -15.06 12.63
C ALA A 372 -24.46 -15.36 12.53
N PRO A 373 -24.94 -16.51 13.05
CA PRO A 373 -26.37 -16.75 13.20
C PRO A 373 -27.05 -15.64 14.01
N LEU A 374 -28.14 -15.08 13.48
CA LEU A 374 -28.96 -14.09 14.16
C LEU A 374 -30.43 -14.51 14.09
N VAL A 375 -31.12 -14.42 15.23
CA VAL A 375 -32.55 -14.70 15.32
C VAL A 375 -33.29 -13.37 15.35
N LEU A 376 -34.10 -13.13 14.31
CA LEU A 376 -35.04 -12.02 14.31
C LEU A 376 -36.26 -12.34 15.19
N PRO A 377 -36.79 -11.39 15.96
CA PRO A 377 -38.08 -11.56 16.62
C PRO A 377 -39.17 -11.90 15.61
N ALA A 378 -40.08 -12.82 15.96
CA ALA A 378 -41.07 -13.39 15.04
C ALA A 378 -41.90 -12.34 14.27
N ASP A 379 -42.17 -11.20 14.91
CA ASP A 379 -42.98 -10.13 14.35
C ASP A 379 -42.18 -8.93 13.79
N ALA A 380 -40.85 -9.01 13.77
CA ALA A 380 -39.98 -7.90 13.34
C ALA A 380 -40.11 -7.60 11.84
N LEU A 381 -40.43 -8.61 11.03
CA LEU A 381 -40.62 -8.49 9.57
C LEU A 381 -42.09 -8.57 9.13
N ALA A 382 -43.02 -8.80 10.07
CA ALA A 382 -44.44 -8.90 9.74
C ALA A 382 -44.98 -7.52 9.35
N LYS A 383 -45.43 -7.36 8.11
CA LYS A 383 -46.14 -6.13 7.67
C LYS A 383 -47.32 -5.89 8.60
N ARG A 384 -47.48 -4.67 9.12
CA ARG A 384 -48.57 -4.25 10.04
C ARG A 384 -50.01 -4.43 9.49
N SER A 385 -50.19 -5.01 8.30
CA SER A 385 -51.51 -5.14 7.66
C SER A 385 -52.36 -6.32 8.16
N SER A 386 -51.92 -7.10 9.14
CA SER A 386 -52.80 -8.04 9.84
C SER A 386 -53.30 -7.40 11.14
N SER A 387 -54.60 -7.19 11.22
CA SER A 387 -55.37 -6.65 12.35
C SER A 387 -55.36 -7.53 13.61
N VAL A 388 -54.24 -8.17 13.93
CA VAL A 388 -54.10 -9.10 15.05
C VAL A 388 -53.20 -8.46 16.11
N ASN A 389 -53.85 -7.85 17.10
CA ASN A 389 -53.41 -7.72 18.50
C ASN A 389 -51.90 -7.74 18.79
N ARG A 390 -51.14 -6.72 18.36
CA ARG A 390 -50.00 -6.26 19.14
C ARG A 390 -50.43 -4.99 19.85
N ALA A 391 -50.51 -5.03 21.19
CA ALA A 391 -50.64 -3.81 21.99
C ALA A 391 -49.36 -3.00 21.74
N ALA A 392 -49.40 -2.05 20.79
CA ALA A 392 -48.27 -1.19 20.51
C ALA A 392 -47.98 -0.37 21.76
N ALA A 393 -46.76 -0.47 22.26
CA ALA A 393 -46.30 0.35 23.38
C ALA A 393 -46.49 1.83 23.04
N ALA A 394 -47.08 2.58 23.97
CA ALA A 394 -47.35 4.01 23.77
C ALA A 394 -46.04 4.80 23.67
N HIS A 395 -45.07 4.45 24.53
CA HIS A 395 -43.73 5.04 24.56
C HIS A 395 -42.67 4.07 24.05
N VAL A 396 -41.59 4.62 23.52
CA VAL A 396 -40.45 3.84 23.03
C VAL A 396 -39.76 3.05 24.14
N THR A 397 -39.62 3.65 25.32
CA THR A 397 -39.04 3.00 26.50
C THR A 397 -39.81 1.75 26.90
N ASP A 398 -41.14 1.79 26.91
CA ASP A 398 -41.98 0.63 27.22
C ASP A 398 -41.75 -0.53 26.25
N ALA A 399 -41.54 -0.22 24.96
CA ALA A 399 -41.21 -1.22 23.94
C ALA A 399 -39.85 -1.88 24.21
N LEU A 400 -38.86 -1.11 24.68
CA LEU A 400 -37.55 -1.63 25.07
C LEU A 400 -37.65 -2.54 26.30
N TYR A 401 -38.36 -2.10 27.34
CA TYR A 401 -38.59 -2.91 28.55
C TYR A 401 -39.31 -4.22 28.25
N ALA A 402 -40.25 -4.23 27.31
CA ALA A 402 -40.94 -5.45 26.86
C ALA A 402 -39.99 -6.47 26.20
N GLN A 403 -38.85 -6.03 25.66
CA GLN A 403 -37.76 -6.88 25.15
C GLN A 403 -36.69 -7.20 26.21
N GLY A 404 -36.90 -6.81 27.47
CA GLY A 404 -35.91 -6.96 28.55
C GLY A 404 -34.76 -5.95 28.48
N LEU A 405 -34.90 -4.88 27.70
CA LEU A 405 -33.90 -3.84 27.51
C LEU A 405 -34.23 -2.64 28.41
N GLY A 406 -33.67 -2.61 29.62
CA GLY A 406 -33.80 -1.47 30.54
C GLY A 406 -32.84 -0.32 30.23
N HIS A 407 -33.07 0.85 30.85
CA HIS A 407 -32.27 2.07 30.66
C HIS A 407 -30.76 1.86 30.87
N PHE A 408 -30.37 1.01 31.84
CA PHE A 408 -28.99 0.76 32.20
C PHE A 408 -28.67 -0.75 32.26
N GLN A 409 -27.41 -1.10 32.04
CA GLN A 409 -26.89 -2.47 32.19
C GLN A 409 -25.76 -2.52 33.21
N TYR A 410 -25.99 -3.15 34.35
CA TYR A 410 -24.91 -3.43 35.29
C TYR A 410 -24.23 -4.77 34.96
N VAL A 411 -22.89 -4.77 34.94
CA VAL A 411 -22.06 -5.98 34.88
C VAL A 411 -20.93 -5.87 35.89
N GLY A 412 -20.79 -6.89 36.74
CA GLY A 412 -19.70 -6.96 37.70
C GLY A 412 -20.09 -7.69 38.97
N PRO A 413 -19.24 -7.59 40.01
CA PRO A 413 -19.47 -8.16 41.34
C PRO A 413 -20.77 -7.64 41.99
N THR A 414 -21.32 -8.34 42.98
CA THR A 414 -22.53 -7.85 43.69
C THR A 414 -22.25 -6.64 44.59
N SER A 415 -21.01 -6.47 45.05
CA SER A 415 -20.60 -5.42 45.97
C SER A 415 -19.32 -4.70 45.52
N PRO A 416 -19.33 -4.02 44.36
CA PRO A 416 -18.16 -3.29 43.88
C PRO A 416 -17.91 -2.04 44.74
N ARG A 417 -16.65 -1.62 44.86
CA ARG A 417 -16.27 -0.35 45.49
C ARG A 417 -16.25 0.80 44.48
N VAL A 418 -15.82 0.52 43.24
CA VAL A 418 -15.70 1.48 42.14
C VAL A 418 -16.65 1.08 41.01
N LEU A 419 -17.35 2.04 40.42
CA LEU A 419 -18.24 1.82 39.29
C LEU A 419 -17.76 2.62 38.07
N LEU A 420 -17.52 1.95 36.96
CA LEU A 420 -17.21 2.57 35.67
C LEU A 420 -18.50 2.72 34.86
N VAL A 421 -18.92 3.97 34.62
CA VAL A 421 -20.08 4.28 33.77
C VAL A 421 -19.62 4.55 32.35
N VAL A 422 -20.22 3.86 31.38
CA VAL A 422 -19.85 3.92 29.95
C VAL A 422 -21.10 4.00 29.07
N PRO A 423 -21.05 4.64 27.89
CA PRO A 423 -22.09 4.48 26.88
C PRO A 423 -22.24 2.99 26.51
N ASN A 424 -23.46 2.51 26.26
CA ASN A 424 -23.68 1.14 25.78
C ASN A 424 -23.18 0.99 24.34
N SER A 425 -21.90 0.62 24.21
CA SER A 425 -21.08 0.72 22.99
C SER A 425 -20.07 -0.43 22.90
N ASP A 426 -19.23 -0.43 21.87
CA ASP A 426 -18.04 -1.28 21.80
C ASP A 426 -17.10 -1.10 23.01
N ARG A 427 -17.07 0.10 23.63
CA ARG A 427 -16.33 0.35 24.88
C ARG A 427 -16.86 -0.50 26.03
N PHE A 428 -18.19 -0.62 26.13
CA PHE A 428 -18.83 -1.45 27.14
C PHE A 428 -18.53 -2.93 26.92
N THR A 429 -18.65 -3.44 25.69
CA THR A 429 -18.39 -4.86 25.40
C THR A 429 -16.91 -5.22 25.60
N ALA A 430 -15.99 -4.32 25.24
CA ALA A 430 -14.56 -4.47 25.51
C ALA A 430 -14.25 -4.50 27.01
N ALA A 431 -14.73 -3.51 27.77
CA ALA A 431 -14.52 -3.45 29.22
C ALA A 431 -15.15 -4.65 29.94
N LYS A 432 -16.35 -5.07 29.52
CA LYS A 432 -17.03 -6.28 30.02
C LYS A 432 -16.19 -7.54 29.81
N ALA A 433 -15.68 -7.76 28.61
CA ALA A 433 -14.87 -8.94 28.28
C ALA A 433 -13.55 -8.97 29.07
N VAL A 434 -12.88 -7.83 29.21
CA VAL A 434 -11.61 -7.74 29.97
C VAL A 434 -11.86 -7.88 31.47
N LEU A 435 -12.95 -7.30 32.02
CA LEU A 435 -13.31 -7.48 33.42
C LEU A 435 -13.54 -8.96 33.76
N ALA A 436 -14.25 -9.69 32.89
CA ALA A 436 -14.47 -11.12 33.05
C ALA A 436 -13.14 -11.92 33.03
N ALA A 437 -12.20 -11.55 32.15
CA ALA A 437 -10.90 -12.20 32.06
C ALA A 437 -9.98 -11.92 33.26
N LEU A 438 -10.06 -10.73 33.86
CA LEU A 438 -9.19 -10.32 34.98
C LEU A 438 -9.71 -10.72 36.36
N SER A 439 -11.00 -11.09 36.50
CA SER A 439 -11.62 -11.46 37.78
C SER A 439 -11.47 -10.40 38.89
N ILE A 440 -11.54 -9.11 38.53
CA ILE A 440 -11.45 -7.99 39.49
C ILE A 440 -12.76 -7.86 40.26
N SER A 441 -12.71 -7.94 41.60
CA SER A 441 -13.89 -7.86 42.48
C SER A 441 -14.24 -6.43 42.95
N GLU A 442 -13.32 -5.48 42.79
CA GLU A 442 -13.48 -4.11 43.28
C GLU A 442 -14.23 -3.19 42.31
N VAL A 443 -14.31 -3.57 41.03
CA VAL A 443 -14.81 -2.71 39.94
C VAL A 443 -16.05 -3.34 39.30
N GLY A 444 -17.13 -2.56 39.21
CA GLY A 444 -18.30 -2.86 38.38
C GLY A 444 -18.36 -1.94 37.16
N ILE A 445 -19.12 -2.33 36.14
CA ILE A 445 -19.36 -1.53 34.93
C ILE A 445 -20.86 -1.30 34.77
N LEU A 446 -21.26 -0.06 34.48
CA LEU A 446 -22.65 0.32 34.18
C LEU A 446 -22.74 0.91 32.77
N ALA A 447 -23.41 0.22 31.86
CA ALA A 447 -23.68 0.70 30.52
C ALA A 447 -24.94 1.56 30.46
N VAL A 448 -24.90 2.69 29.76
CA VAL A 448 -26.06 3.56 29.50
C VAL A 448 -26.68 3.20 28.16
N ARG A 449 -27.88 2.60 28.17
CA ARG A 449 -28.63 2.24 26.96
C ARG A 449 -29.53 3.37 26.49
N VAL A 450 -30.26 4.00 27.40
CA VAL A 450 -31.17 5.09 27.06
C VAL A 450 -30.54 6.38 27.60
N LEU A 451 -30.01 7.19 26.68
CA LEU A 451 -29.40 8.48 27.01
C LEU A 451 -30.45 9.59 27.10
N ARG A 452 -31.50 9.48 26.29
CA ARG A 452 -32.69 10.33 26.34
C ARG A 452 -33.98 9.50 26.17
N PRO A 453 -35.02 9.74 26.99
CA PRO A 453 -35.00 10.55 28.20
C PRO A 453 -34.09 9.93 29.27
N TRP A 454 -33.40 10.77 30.03
CA TRP A 454 -32.63 10.31 31.18
C TRP A 454 -33.56 9.98 32.35
N SER A 455 -33.26 8.94 33.13
CA SER A 455 -34.06 8.54 34.30
C SER A 455 -33.18 8.43 35.54
N ASP A 456 -33.26 9.45 36.42
CA ASP A 456 -32.56 9.45 37.72
C ASP A 456 -32.92 8.23 38.57
N GLU A 457 -34.21 7.86 38.58
CA GLU A 457 -34.71 6.72 39.34
C GLU A 457 -34.12 5.40 38.82
N ALA A 458 -34.15 5.18 37.51
CA ALA A 458 -33.58 3.98 36.90
C ALA A 458 -32.06 3.92 37.08
N PHE A 459 -31.37 5.06 36.98
CA PHE A 459 -29.93 5.16 37.21
C PHE A 459 -29.61 4.75 38.65
N MET A 460 -30.25 5.39 39.62
CA MET A 460 -29.97 5.13 41.04
C MET A 460 -30.36 3.72 41.48
N SER A 461 -31.37 3.10 40.85
CA SER A 461 -31.73 1.70 41.10
C SER A 461 -30.70 0.70 40.56
N SER A 462 -29.91 1.11 39.56
CA SER A 462 -28.91 0.28 38.89
C SER A 462 -27.50 0.40 39.51
N VAL A 463 -27.28 1.40 40.37
CA VAL A 463 -26.01 1.61 41.09
C VAL A 463 -26.01 0.81 42.40
N PRO A 464 -25.08 -0.16 42.59
CA PRO A 464 -24.98 -0.90 43.84
C PRO A 464 -24.68 0.00 45.04
N THR A 465 -25.25 -0.32 46.21
CA THR A 465 -25.11 0.49 47.43
C THR A 465 -23.71 0.51 48.04
N SER A 466 -22.84 -0.42 47.65
CA SER A 466 -21.43 -0.49 48.08
C SER A 466 -20.50 0.46 47.35
N VAL A 467 -20.97 1.11 46.28
CA VAL A 467 -20.15 1.98 45.44
C VAL A 467 -19.76 3.25 46.21
N GLU A 468 -18.46 3.52 46.27
CA GLU A 468 -17.90 4.74 46.87
C GLU A 468 -17.48 5.77 45.83
N VAL A 469 -17.08 5.30 44.63
CA VAL A 469 -16.55 6.14 43.55
C VAL A 469 -17.13 5.71 42.20
N LEU A 470 -17.61 6.68 41.42
CA LEU A 470 -18.01 6.52 40.02
C LEU A 470 -16.97 7.19 39.12
N HIS A 471 -16.50 6.46 38.12
CA HIS A 471 -15.73 7.01 37.01
C HIS A 471 -16.58 6.99 35.76
N VAL A 472 -16.74 8.13 35.08
CA VAL A 472 -17.58 8.24 33.87
C VAL A 472 -16.70 8.40 32.64
N LEU A 473 -16.76 7.45 31.72
CA LEU A 473 -16.03 7.51 30.46
C LEU A 473 -16.70 8.50 29.50
N ASP A 474 -16.01 9.58 29.18
CA ASP A 474 -16.44 10.56 28.18
C ASP A 474 -15.39 10.71 27.09
N GLU A 475 -15.84 10.63 25.83
CA GLU A 475 -15.01 10.86 24.66
C GLU A 475 -15.08 12.35 24.25
N SER A 476 -13.93 13.05 24.24
CA SER A 476 -13.86 14.47 23.89
C SER A 476 -13.05 14.69 22.62
N ARG A 477 -13.58 15.53 21.72
CA ARG A 477 -12.85 16.07 20.55
C ARG A 477 -11.85 17.18 20.93
N LEU A 478 -11.99 17.77 22.13
CA LEU A 478 -11.08 18.79 22.64
C LEU A 478 -10.20 18.20 23.75
N PRO A 479 -8.88 18.07 23.55
CA PRO A 479 -7.97 17.54 24.56
C PRO A 479 -7.97 18.45 25.80
N GLY A 480 -8.08 17.85 26.99
CA GLY A 480 -7.98 18.55 28.28
C GLY A 480 -9.28 19.13 28.84
N ARG A 481 -10.44 18.95 28.19
CA ARG A 481 -11.74 19.28 28.79
C ARG A 481 -12.16 18.16 29.74
N ALA A 482 -12.21 18.44 31.04
CA ALA A 482 -12.78 17.53 32.03
C ALA A 482 -14.32 17.64 32.04
N GLY A 483 -15.00 16.52 31.80
CA GLY A 483 -16.47 16.40 31.83
C GLY A 483 -17.14 16.62 30.47
N GLY A 484 -17.86 15.60 29.99
CA GLY A 484 -18.75 15.64 28.83
C GLY A 484 -20.22 15.44 29.25
N LEU A 485 -21.09 15.26 28.25
CA LEU A 485 -22.53 15.12 28.46
C LEU A 485 -22.86 13.98 29.45
N LEU A 486 -22.21 12.83 29.31
CA LEU A 486 -22.53 11.69 30.16
C LEU A 486 -22.07 11.90 31.61
N PHE A 487 -20.89 12.51 31.81
CA PHE A 487 -20.45 12.92 33.14
C PHE A 487 -21.41 13.91 33.79
N GLU A 488 -21.89 14.91 33.05
CA GLU A 488 -22.84 15.91 33.56
C GLU A 488 -24.15 15.25 34.03
N GLU A 489 -24.71 14.30 33.28
CA GLU A 489 -25.93 13.55 33.65
C GLU A 489 -25.74 12.71 34.93
N VAL A 490 -24.65 11.95 34.97
CA VAL A 490 -24.34 11.09 36.12
C VAL A 490 -24.08 11.94 37.37
N PHE A 491 -23.31 13.03 37.21
CA PHE A 491 -23.02 13.95 38.30
C PHE A 491 -24.32 14.60 38.83
N ALA A 492 -25.20 15.07 37.94
CA ALA A 492 -26.49 15.64 38.31
C ALA A 492 -27.38 14.63 39.05
N SER A 493 -27.44 13.37 38.59
CA SER A 493 -28.23 12.30 39.22
C SER A 493 -27.79 12.02 40.66
N VAL A 494 -26.47 11.90 40.87
CA VAL A 494 -25.88 11.66 42.19
C VAL A 494 -26.08 12.87 43.10
N LEU A 495 -25.91 14.08 42.58
CA LEU A 495 -26.13 15.33 43.32
C LEU A 495 -27.59 15.49 43.75
N ASN A 496 -28.54 15.24 42.85
CA ASN A 496 -29.97 15.29 43.14
C ASN A 496 -30.34 14.34 44.28
N ARG A 497 -29.86 13.09 44.23
CA ARG A 497 -30.07 12.14 45.34
C ARG A 497 -29.51 12.67 46.66
N ALA A 498 -28.26 13.15 46.66
CA ALA A 498 -27.62 13.69 47.85
C ALA A 498 -28.43 14.84 48.50
N ILE A 499 -28.99 15.73 47.68
CA ILE A 499 -29.76 16.89 48.12
C ILE A 499 -31.16 16.48 48.62
N PHE A 500 -31.86 15.61 47.90
CA PHE A 500 -33.30 15.36 48.12
C PHE A 500 -33.63 14.16 49.00
N THR A 501 -32.72 13.18 49.20
CA THR A 501 -32.99 11.99 50.03
C THR A 501 -32.35 12.03 51.44
N LYS A 502 -31.52 13.04 51.75
CA LYS A 502 -30.76 13.17 53.03
C LYS A 502 -29.91 11.94 53.40
N GLU A 503 -29.50 11.13 52.42
CA GLU A 503 -28.53 10.04 52.66
C GLU A 503 -27.14 10.61 53.00
N THR A 504 -26.52 10.13 54.07
CA THR A 504 -25.24 10.65 54.59
C THR A 504 -24.00 10.18 53.81
N LYS A 505 -24.15 9.30 52.80
CA LYS A 505 -23.04 8.78 51.99
C LYS A 505 -23.45 8.73 50.52
N SER A 506 -23.03 9.72 49.74
CA SER A 506 -23.13 9.72 48.27
C SER A 506 -21.75 9.41 47.68
N PRO A 507 -21.69 8.63 46.59
CA PRO A 507 -20.43 8.31 45.96
C PRO A 507 -19.80 9.54 45.30
N SER A 508 -18.48 9.59 45.24
CA SER A 508 -17.76 10.63 44.50
C SER A 508 -17.79 10.33 43.00
N VAL A 509 -18.00 11.33 42.14
CA VAL A 509 -18.05 11.16 40.69
C VAL A 509 -16.86 11.86 40.04
N PHE A 510 -16.09 11.13 39.24
CA PHE A 510 -14.92 11.66 38.51
C PHE A 510 -15.03 11.36 37.01
N PRO A 511 -14.54 12.26 36.15
CA PRO A 511 -14.46 12.00 34.72
C PRO A 511 -13.24 11.12 34.40
N LEU A 512 -13.45 10.17 33.48
CA LEU A 512 -12.42 9.39 32.81
C LEU A 512 -12.41 9.83 31.34
N SER A 513 -11.49 10.73 30.99
CA SER A 513 -11.48 11.37 29.67
C SER A 513 -10.73 10.50 28.64
N LEU A 514 -11.32 10.30 27.48
CA LEU A 514 -10.70 9.62 26.33
C LEU A 514 -10.71 10.57 25.12
N ARG A 515 -9.58 10.71 24.41
CA ARG A 515 -9.57 11.45 23.15
C ARG A 515 -10.45 10.75 22.12
N SER A 516 -11.24 11.52 21.38
CA SER A 516 -12.06 11.00 20.27
C SER A 516 -11.22 10.14 19.33
N SER A 517 -11.81 9.09 18.76
CA SER A 517 -11.17 8.15 17.83
C SER A 517 -9.98 7.34 18.35
N THR A 518 -9.70 7.38 19.66
CA THR A 518 -8.70 6.51 20.27
C THR A 518 -9.25 5.10 20.41
N GLU A 519 -8.61 4.11 19.80
CA GLU A 519 -8.96 2.70 20.02
C GLU A 519 -8.20 2.14 21.23
N LEU A 520 -8.92 1.39 22.08
CA LEU A 520 -8.38 0.79 23.28
C LEU A 520 -8.34 -0.73 23.12
N GLY A 521 -7.14 -1.30 22.97
CA GLY A 521 -6.90 -2.75 22.97
C GLY A 521 -7.14 -3.38 24.34
N SER A 522 -7.11 -4.72 24.46
CA SER A 522 -7.43 -5.36 25.76
C SER A 522 -6.41 -5.04 26.84
N GLY A 523 -5.13 -4.87 26.47
CA GLY A 523 -4.08 -4.45 27.39
C GLY A 523 -4.34 -3.05 27.97
N ALA A 524 -4.83 -2.13 27.14
CA ALA A 524 -5.21 -0.78 27.56
C ALA A 524 -6.40 -0.81 28.52
N TRP A 525 -7.45 -1.56 28.18
CA TRP A 525 -8.58 -1.79 29.09
C TRP A 525 -8.18 -2.45 30.40
N ALA A 526 -7.22 -3.38 30.36
CA ALA A 526 -6.71 -4.03 31.55
C ALA A 526 -5.95 -3.06 32.45
N ALA A 527 -5.15 -2.15 31.87
CA ALA A 527 -4.49 -1.08 32.61
C ALA A 527 -5.51 -0.15 33.27
N ILE A 528 -6.55 0.27 32.54
CA ILE A 528 -7.64 1.11 33.06
C ILE A 528 -8.36 0.42 34.22
N LEU A 529 -8.82 -0.82 34.05
CA LEU A 529 -9.55 -1.54 35.09
C LEU A 529 -8.69 -1.81 36.34
N ARG A 530 -7.38 -2.10 36.16
CA ARG A 530 -6.45 -2.25 37.28
C ARG A 530 -6.22 -0.92 38.01
N GLN A 531 -6.05 0.18 37.28
CA GLN A 531 -5.92 1.51 37.86
C GLN A 531 -7.16 1.87 38.70
N LEU A 532 -8.36 1.57 38.19
CA LEU A 532 -9.63 1.78 38.90
C LEU A 532 -9.79 0.87 40.13
N SER A 533 -9.19 -0.32 40.12
CA SER A 533 -9.20 -1.22 41.29
C SER A 533 -8.28 -0.75 42.43
N GLY A 534 -7.25 0.05 42.11
CA GLY A 534 -6.24 0.50 43.06
C GLY A 534 -6.71 1.58 44.04
N SER A 535 -5.81 1.96 44.96
CA SER A 535 -6.05 3.05 45.93
C SER A 535 -6.04 4.43 45.28
N SER A 536 -5.29 4.62 44.18
CA SER A 536 -5.26 5.85 43.38
C SER A 536 -6.59 6.18 42.69
N ALA A 537 -7.49 5.22 42.54
CA ALA A 537 -8.83 5.44 41.98
C ALA A 537 -9.68 6.42 42.83
N GLN A 538 -9.26 6.71 44.07
CA GLN A 538 -9.91 7.64 44.99
C GLN A 538 -9.47 9.10 44.80
N SER A 539 -8.47 9.39 43.94
CA SER A 539 -7.79 10.70 43.90
C SER A 539 -7.98 11.49 42.59
N GLY A 540 -9.22 11.64 42.12
CA GLY A 540 -9.57 12.64 41.10
C GLY A 540 -9.82 12.13 39.68
N ALA A 541 -9.92 13.07 38.73
CA ALA A 541 -10.11 12.81 37.30
C ALA A 541 -8.92 12.04 36.71
N LEU A 542 -9.20 11.18 35.73
CA LEU A 542 -8.19 10.35 35.06
C LEU A 542 -8.24 10.55 33.53
N SER A 543 -7.09 10.40 32.89
CA SER A 543 -7.00 10.26 31.42
C SER A 543 -6.89 8.79 31.05
N ALA A 544 -7.86 8.29 30.29
CA ALA A 544 -7.85 6.92 29.77
C ALA A 544 -6.66 6.71 28.82
N ASP A 545 -6.29 7.72 28.02
CA ASP A 545 -5.14 7.70 27.13
C ASP A 545 -3.81 7.48 27.89
N GLU A 546 -3.59 8.25 28.95
CA GLU A 546 -2.36 8.17 29.75
C GLU A 546 -2.24 6.83 30.47
N VAL A 547 -3.36 6.33 31.01
CA VAL A 547 -3.40 5.01 31.66
C VAL A 547 -3.21 3.91 30.62
N ALA A 548 -3.83 4.01 29.45
CA ALA A 548 -3.67 3.06 28.35
C ALA A 548 -2.21 2.96 27.88
N ALA A 549 -1.46 4.07 27.88
CA ALA A 549 -0.04 4.08 27.53
C ALA A 549 0.85 3.27 28.50
N THR A 550 0.37 2.95 29.71
CA THR A 550 1.06 2.09 30.68
C THR A 550 0.83 0.59 30.46
N ALA A 551 0.02 0.21 29.46
CA ALA A 551 -0.29 -1.19 29.19
C ALA A 551 0.96 -2.00 28.83
N SER A 552 1.11 -3.18 29.45
CA SER A 552 2.26 -4.06 29.25
C SER A 552 1.99 -5.17 28.23
N GLN A 553 1.01 -6.03 28.51
CA GLN A 553 0.66 -7.17 27.66
C GLN A 553 -0.86 -7.24 27.39
N PRO A 554 -1.27 -7.69 26.20
CA PRO A 554 -2.66 -8.01 25.90
C PRO A 554 -3.24 -9.05 26.85
N VAL A 555 -4.55 -9.01 27.05
CA VAL A 555 -5.29 -10.00 27.84
C VAL A 555 -5.89 -11.04 26.91
N ASP A 556 -5.66 -12.32 27.21
CA ASP A 556 -6.25 -13.42 26.46
C ASP A 556 -7.76 -13.53 26.73
N LEU A 557 -8.58 -13.21 25.73
CA LEU A 557 -10.03 -13.22 25.81
C LEU A 557 -10.60 -14.55 25.34
N VAL A 558 -9.90 -15.25 24.44
CA VAL A 558 -10.39 -16.46 23.78
C VAL A 558 -10.17 -17.70 24.64
N SER A 559 -9.03 -17.82 25.33
CA SER A 559 -8.74 -19.04 26.12
C SER A 559 -9.69 -19.26 27.31
N SER A 560 -10.33 -18.19 27.78
CA SER A 560 -11.37 -18.25 28.81
C SER A 560 -12.64 -18.97 28.32
N ILE A 561 -12.86 -19.04 27.00
CA ILE A 561 -14.01 -19.71 26.40
C ILE A 561 -13.65 -21.16 26.08
N GLN A 562 -14.33 -22.09 26.73
CA GLN A 562 -14.09 -23.52 26.54
C GLN A 562 -14.27 -23.95 25.08
N GLY A 563 -13.20 -24.48 24.50
CA GLY A 563 -13.19 -25.00 23.13
C GLY A 563 -13.12 -23.92 22.04
N ALA A 564 -13.00 -22.64 22.40
CA ALA A 564 -12.89 -21.57 21.41
C ALA A 564 -11.51 -21.52 20.75
N LYS A 565 -11.51 -21.26 19.44
CA LYS A 565 -10.29 -21.04 18.66
C LYS A 565 -10.51 -19.92 17.66
N LEU A 566 -9.62 -18.94 17.69
CA LEU A 566 -9.56 -17.88 16.70
C LEU A 566 -8.64 -18.30 15.54
N ALA A 567 -9.11 -18.13 14.31
CA ALA A 567 -8.31 -18.26 13.10
C ALA A 567 -8.32 -16.94 12.33
N THR A 568 -7.14 -16.51 11.87
CA THR A 568 -6.97 -15.26 11.12
C THR A 568 -6.49 -15.58 9.71
N PHE A 569 -7.10 -14.94 8.71
CA PHE A 569 -6.76 -15.07 7.31
C PHE A 569 -6.36 -13.71 6.78
N ILE A 570 -5.19 -13.64 6.12
CA ILE A 570 -4.68 -12.43 5.50
C ILE A 570 -4.45 -12.72 4.02
N ASP A 571 -5.06 -11.88 3.19
CA ASP A 571 -5.00 -11.99 1.73
C ASP A 571 -5.00 -10.60 1.10
N THR A 572 -4.62 -10.50 -0.18
CA THR A 572 -4.90 -9.30 -0.96
C THR A 572 -6.40 -9.19 -1.24
N ASP A 573 -6.85 -7.98 -1.56
CA ASP A 573 -8.27 -7.68 -1.77
C ASP A 573 -8.94 -8.66 -2.76
N PRO A 574 -10.23 -9.03 -2.57
CA PRO A 574 -10.93 -9.97 -3.45
C PRO A 574 -11.01 -9.58 -4.93
N SER A 575 -10.74 -8.32 -5.29
CA SER A 575 -10.53 -7.88 -6.68
C SER A 575 -9.29 -8.52 -7.33
N SER A 576 -8.26 -8.82 -6.53
CA SER A 576 -6.95 -9.27 -7.00
C SER A 576 -6.66 -10.74 -6.64
N SER A 577 -7.17 -11.23 -5.51
CA SER A 577 -6.95 -12.61 -5.06
C SER A 577 -8.18 -13.50 -5.12
N ALA A 578 -7.96 -14.70 -5.66
CA ALA A 578 -8.93 -15.78 -5.72
C ALA A 578 -9.27 -16.38 -4.35
N THR A 579 -8.32 -16.35 -3.43
CA THR A 579 -8.37 -17.03 -2.13
C THR A 579 -8.86 -16.12 -1.02
N ALA A 580 -9.12 -14.84 -1.32
CA ALA A 580 -9.59 -13.83 -0.38
C ALA A 580 -10.92 -14.23 0.31
N TYR A 581 -11.69 -15.12 -0.33
CA TYR A 581 -12.94 -15.67 0.21
C TYR A 581 -12.76 -16.85 1.18
N LEU A 582 -11.54 -17.28 1.48
CA LEU A 582 -11.27 -18.43 2.35
C LEU A 582 -11.85 -18.27 3.76
N GLY A 583 -11.65 -17.11 4.40
CA GLY A 583 -12.23 -16.80 5.71
C GLY A 583 -13.77 -16.91 5.71
N PRO A 584 -14.48 -16.21 4.80
CA PRO A 584 -15.91 -16.38 4.57
C PRO A 584 -16.35 -17.83 4.33
N LEU A 585 -15.59 -18.58 3.52
CA LEU A 585 -15.88 -19.98 3.22
C LEU A 585 -15.77 -20.87 4.47
N VAL A 586 -14.77 -20.64 5.31
CA VAL A 586 -14.60 -21.33 6.61
C VAL A 586 -15.75 -20.99 7.54
N ALA A 587 -16.08 -19.72 7.72
CA ALA A 587 -17.18 -19.31 8.58
C ALA A 587 -18.53 -19.90 8.14
N ARG A 588 -18.80 -19.85 6.82
CA ARG A 588 -20.00 -20.45 6.22
C ARG A 588 -20.07 -21.95 6.43
N THR A 589 -18.95 -22.65 6.29
CA THR A 589 -18.84 -24.11 6.48
C THR A 589 -19.39 -24.54 7.83
N PHE A 590 -19.02 -23.83 8.90
CA PHE A 590 -19.52 -24.12 10.25
C PHE A 590 -20.90 -23.53 10.50
N ARG A 591 -21.24 -22.37 9.93
CA ARG A 591 -22.55 -21.71 10.10
C ARG A 591 -23.72 -22.54 9.53
N GLU A 592 -23.63 -22.97 8.28
CA GLU A 592 -24.72 -23.73 7.62
C GLU A 592 -24.90 -25.15 8.19
N ARG A 593 -23.90 -25.65 8.91
CA ARG A 593 -23.87 -27.01 9.46
C ARG A 593 -23.73 -27.05 10.98
N GLY A 594 -23.86 -25.90 11.67
CA GLY A 594 -23.55 -25.74 13.09
C GLY A 594 -24.34 -26.65 14.04
N ALA A 595 -25.61 -26.93 13.72
CA ALA A 595 -26.43 -27.90 14.46
C ALA A 595 -25.90 -29.35 14.38
N ALA A 596 -25.14 -29.65 13.32
CA ALA A 596 -24.55 -30.96 13.07
C ALA A 596 -23.15 -31.05 13.72
N THR A 597 -22.35 -29.98 13.64
CA THR A 597 -20.98 -29.94 14.19
C THR A 597 -20.90 -29.53 15.66
N ASN A 598 -21.98 -28.99 16.23
CA ASN A 598 -22.00 -28.33 17.54
C ASN A 598 -20.91 -27.25 17.68
N ILE A 599 -20.63 -26.55 16.57
CA ILE A 599 -19.65 -25.47 16.48
C ILE A 599 -20.36 -24.29 15.83
N GLU A 600 -20.27 -23.14 16.50
CA GLU A 600 -20.68 -21.85 15.97
C GLU A 600 -19.46 -21.10 15.43
N ALA A 601 -19.67 -20.38 14.33
CA ALA A 601 -18.64 -19.55 13.72
C ALA A 601 -19.12 -18.10 13.62
N ARG A 602 -18.25 -17.20 14.09
CA ARG A 602 -18.38 -15.75 14.02
C ARG A 602 -17.26 -15.21 13.14
N LEU A 603 -17.58 -14.36 12.16
CA LEU A 603 -16.61 -13.82 11.21
C LEU A 603 -16.66 -12.29 11.21
N LEU A 604 -15.49 -11.66 11.32
CA LEU A 604 -15.31 -10.23 11.06
C LEU A 604 -14.33 -10.04 9.91
N GLN A 605 -14.69 -9.21 8.93
CA GLN A 605 -13.83 -8.83 7.82
C GLN A 605 -13.46 -7.35 7.92
N ARG A 606 -12.17 -7.05 7.80
CA ARG A 606 -11.62 -5.69 7.78
C ARG A 606 -10.81 -5.51 6.51
N PHE A 607 -11.10 -4.44 5.77
CA PHE A 607 -10.43 -4.12 4.51
C PHE A 607 -9.52 -2.92 4.69
N ASP A 608 -8.32 -3.03 4.17
CA ASP A 608 -7.40 -1.91 3.98
C ASP A 608 -7.36 -1.58 2.49
N ALA A 609 -8.12 -0.56 2.10
CA ALA A 609 -8.26 -0.15 0.70
C ALA A 609 -6.99 0.50 0.13
N PHE A 610 -6.10 1.00 0.99
CA PHE A 610 -4.91 1.77 0.62
C PHE A 610 -3.59 1.01 0.90
N GLY A 611 -3.68 -0.27 1.29
CA GLY A 611 -2.53 -1.12 1.51
C GLY A 611 -1.71 -1.39 0.23
N ALA A 612 -0.49 -1.92 0.42
CA ALA A 612 0.37 -2.29 -0.71
C ALA A 612 -0.34 -3.26 -1.68
N ALA A 613 -0.17 -3.03 -2.99
CA ALA A 613 -0.68 -3.85 -4.10
C ALA A 613 -2.21 -3.88 -4.32
N GLY A 614 -2.92 -2.76 -4.09
CA GLY A 614 -4.34 -2.63 -4.48
C GLY A 614 -5.35 -3.01 -3.40
N GLY A 615 -4.88 -3.17 -2.14
CA GLY A 615 -5.69 -3.41 -0.95
C GLY A 615 -5.50 -4.79 -0.33
N ILE A 616 -5.75 -4.91 0.96
CA ILE A 616 -5.64 -6.14 1.76
C ILE A 616 -6.95 -6.41 2.48
N VAL A 617 -7.31 -7.69 2.61
CA VAL A 617 -8.41 -8.15 3.47
C VAL A 617 -7.88 -8.99 4.62
N ARG A 618 -8.34 -8.65 5.82
CA ARG A 618 -8.22 -9.48 7.03
C ARG A 618 -9.56 -10.12 7.33
N SER A 619 -9.59 -11.43 7.50
CA SER A 619 -10.76 -12.15 8.00
C SER A 619 -10.41 -12.84 9.31
N ASP A 620 -11.12 -12.52 10.38
CA ASP A 620 -10.96 -13.14 11.69
C ASP A 620 -12.19 -14.03 11.96
N VAL A 621 -11.97 -15.33 12.18
CA VAL A 621 -13.02 -16.33 12.40
C VAL A 621 -12.87 -16.94 13.79
N LEU A 622 -13.83 -16.68 14.66
CA LEU A 622 -13.92 -17.32 15.97
C LEU A 622 -14.83 -18.55 15.87
N LEU A 623 -14.26 -19.72 16.18
CA LEU A 623 -14.98 -20.98 16.30
C LEU A 623 -15.18 -21.29 17.77
N SER A 624 -16.41 -21.53 18.23
CA SER A 624 -16.72 -21.87 19.62
C SER A 624 -17.91 -22.82 19.72
N SER A 625 -18.18 -23.35 20.91
CA SER A 625 -19.48 -23.96 21.20
C SER A 625 -20.60 -22.92 21.04
N PRO A 626 -21.82 -23.32 20.61
CA PRO A 626 -22.95 -22.41 20.45
C PRO A 626 -23.20 -21.56 21.70
N GLY A 627 -23.28 -20.24 21.52
CA GLY A 627 -23.51 -19.25 22.58
C GLY A 627 -22.31 -18.95 23.50
N ALA A 628 -21.32 -19.84 23.60
CA ALA A 628 -20.19 -19.67 24.51
C ALA A 628 -19.29 -18.47 24.16
N GLY A 629 -19.19 -18.16 22.86
CA GLY A 629 -18.39 -17.06 22.36
C GLY A 629 -19.14 -15.74 22.20
N ALA A 630 -20.45 -15.67 22.45
CA ALA A 630 -21.29 -14.54 22.00
C ALA A 630 -20.85 -13.16 22.55
N ASP A 631 -20.35 -13.14 23.79
CA ASP A 631 -20.00 -11.92 24.52
C ASP A 631 -18.59 -11.37 24.23
N VAL A 632 -17.75 -12.08 23.46
CA VAL A 632 -16.38 -11.62 23.17
C VAL A 632 -16.36 -10.68 21.97
N PRO A 633 -15.81 -9.46 22.09
CA PRO A 633 -15.60 -8.57 20.96
C PRO A 633 -14.54 -9.17 20.03
N LEU A 634 -14.94 -9.55 18.81
CA LEU A 634 -14.08 -10.27 17.89
C LEU A 634 -12.90 -9.43 17.39
N HIS A 635 -13.10 -8.12 17.17
CA HIS A 635 -12.02 -7.20 16.77
C HIS A 635 -10.91 -7.14 17.83
N LEU A 636 -11.30 -7.06 19.11
CA LEU A 636 -10.37 -7.00 20.25
C LEU A 636 -9.56 -8.29 20.38
N ALA A 637 -10.25 -9.44 20.39
CA ALA A 637 -9.60 -10.75 20.44
C ALA A 637 -8.65 -10.97 19.24
N ALA A 638 -9.00 -10.45 18.07
CA ALA A 638 -8.19 -10.56 16.87
C ALA A 638 -6.87 -9.79 16.95
N ASP A 639 -6.86 -8.62 17.58
CA ASP A 639 -5.70 -7.72 17.59
C ASP A 639 -4.66 -8.06 18.66
N ASP A 640 -5.02 -8.91 19.64
CA ASP A 640 -4.26 -9.20 20.85
C ASP A 640 -3.39 -10.48 20.81
N ALA A 641 -2.89 -10.86 19.64
CA ALA A 641 -2.02 -12.03 19.45
C ALA A 641 -2.64 -13.39 19.87
N GLN A 642 -3.95 -13.58 19.67
CA GLN A 642 -4.69 -14.78 20.10
C GLN A 642 -4.96 -15.79 18.96
N SER A 643 -4.49 -15.52 17.75
CA SER A 643 -4.76 -16.38 16.59
C SER A 643 -4.09 -17.73 16.76
N ALA A 644 -4.91 -18.78 16.87
CA ALA A 644 -4.45 -20.17 16.99
C ALA A 644 -3.94 -20.72 15.66
N LEU A 645 -4.49 -20.21 14.56
CA LEU A 645 -4.14 -20.56 13.20
C LEU A 645 -4.17 -19.29 12.34
N LEU A 646 -3.01 -18.93 11.79
CA LEU A 646 -2.84 -17.83 10.85
C LEU A 646 -2.70 -18.40 9.44
N VAL A 647 -3.50 -17.92 8.49
CA VAL A 647 -3.39 -18.29 7.07
C VAL A 647 -2.95 -17.08 6.26
N ILE A 648 -1.86 -17.21 5.51
CA ILE A 648 -1.32 -16.18 4.63
C ILE A 648 -1.44 -16.69 3.20
N SER A 649 -2.36 -16.12 2.44
CA SER A 649 -2.65 -16.61 1.09
C SER A 649 -1.74 -16.03 0.00
N GLU A 650 -1.27 -14.80 0.18
CA GLU A 650 -0.42 -14.06 -0.78
C GLU A 650 0.83 -13.50 -0.06
N PRO A 651 1.81 -14.36 0.28
CA PRO A 651 2.94 -13.99 1.13
C PRO A 651 3.89 -12.98 0.50
N ASP A 652 4.02 -12.92 -0.83
CA ASP A 652 4.99 -12.01 -1.49
C ASP A 652 4.63 -10.54 -1.29
N VAL A 653 3.33 -10.23 -1.23
CA VAL A 653 2.80 -8.88 -1.01
C VAL A 653 2.68 -8.61 0.49
N THR A 654 2.02 -9.52 1.21
CA THR A 654 1.62 -9.31 2.61
C THR A 654 2.83 -9.19 3.55
N LEU A 655 3.85 -10.05 3.39
CA LEU A 655 5.06 -10.04 4.25
C LEU A 655 5.93 -8.79 4.08
N LYS A 656 5.88 -8.16 2.89
CA LYS A 656 6.64 -6.93 2.60
C LYS A 656 6.02 -5.72 3.31
N ALA A 657 4.70 -5.65 3.39
CA ALA A 657 3.97 -4.47 3.83
C ALA A 657 3.49 -4.53 5.30
N TYR A 658 3.22 -5.73 5.84
CA TYR A 658 2.60 -5.89 7.16
C TYR A 658 3.35 -6.87 8.06
N ASP A 659 3.28 -6.63 9.37
CA ASP A 659 3.67 -7.60 10.40
C ASP A 659 2.54 -8.60 10.63
N VAL A 660 2.37 -9.51 9.69
CA VAL A 660 1.27 -10.50 9.69
C VAL A 660 1.32 -11.45 10.89
N PHE A 661 2.49 -11.64 11.50
CA PHE A 661 2.71 -12.59 12.59
C PHE A 661 2.36 -12.01 13.96
N ALA A 662 2.16 -10.70 14.09
CA ALA A 662 1.83 -10.04 15.36
C ALA A 662 0.57 -10.66 16.02
N SER A 663 -0.38 -11.11 15.22
CA SER A 663 -1.64 -11.75 15.67
C SER A 663 -1.49 -13.19 16.16
N LEU A 664 -0.33 -13.83 15.99
CA LEU A 664 -0.12 -15.25 16.27
C LEU A 664 0.11 -15.50 17.77
N ARG A 665 -0.63 -16.46 18.33
CA ARG A 665 -0.44 -16.90 19.72
C ARG A 665 0.79 -17.80 19.88
N PRO A 666 1.35 -17.92 21.10
CA PRO A 666 2.36 -18.94 21.40
C PRO A 666 1.87 -20.36 21.06
N GLY A 667 2.68 -21.14 20.35
CA GLY A 667 2.35 -22.48 19.82
C GLY A 667 1.40 -22.46 18.61
N GLY A 668 1.08 -21.27 18.08
CA GLY A 668 0.19 -21.07 16.95
C GLY A 668 0.68 -21.75 15.67
N VAL A 669 -0.27 -22.11 14.81
CA VAL A 669 0.01 -22.71 13.50
C VAL A 669 -0.06 -21.62 12.44
N VAL A 670 0.87 -21.63 11.49
CA VAL A 670 0.86 -20.75 10.33
C VAL A 670 0.73 -21.61 9.08
N LEU A 671 -0.25 -21.33 8.22
CA LEU A 671 -0.38 -21.94 6.89
C LEU A 671 -0.09 -20.86 5.85
N VAL A 672 0.95 -21.05 5.04
CA VAL A 672 1.33 -20.13 3.97
C VAL A 672 1.03 -20.79 2.62
N ASN A 673 0.18 -20.14 1.82
CA ASN A 673 0.03 -20.49 0.41
C ASN A 673 1.23 -19.90 -0.35
N ALA A 674 2.21 -20.74 -0.66
CA ALA A 674 3.51 -20.33 -1.15
C ALA A 674 3.74 -20.90 -2.56
N PRO A 675 3.10 -20.33 -3.60
CA PRO A 675 3.21 -20.85 -4.96
C PRO A 675 4.66 -20.81 -5.44
N GLY A 676 5.21 -21.98 -5.76
CA GLY A 676 6.59 -22.13 -6.21
C GLY A 676 7.67 -21.85 -5.15
N TRP A 677 7.35 -21.69 -3.87
CA TRP A 677 8.37 -21.48 -2.83
C TRP A 677 8.72 -22.77 -2.09
N THR A 678 10.01 -22.99 -1.90
CA THR A 678 10.58 -24.01 -1.02
C THR A 678 10.77 -23.47 0.41
N ALA A 679 10.99 -24.34 1.39
CA ALA A 679 11.25 -23.92 2.77
C ALA A 679 12.47 -22.96 2.91
N PRO A 680 13.62 -23.21 2.23
CA PRO A 680 14.73 -22.27 2.23
C PRO A 680 14.40 -20.92 1.57
N GLU A 681 13.63 -20.91 0.49
CA GLU A 681 13.21 -19.65 -0.17
C GLU A 681 12.24 -18.85 0.70
N PHE A 682 11.32 -19.51 1.39
CA PHE A 682 10.45 -18.87 2.36
C PHE A 682 11.29 -18.24 3.49
N GLU A 683 12.25 -18.96 4.05
CA GLU A 683 13.16 -18.44 5.06
C GLU A 683 13.94 -17.21 4.57
N ALA A 684 14.49 -17.26 3.36
CA ALA A 684 15.23 -16.14 2.76
C ALA A 684 14.37 -14.88 2.57
N LYS A 685 13.05 -15.02 2.40
CA LYS A 685 12.11 -13.89 2.24
C LYS A 685 11.59 -13.30 3.55
N LEU A 686 11.81 -13.96 4.69
CA LEU A 686 11.42 -13.43 6.01
C LEU A 686 12.40 -12.38 6.51
N ARG A 687 11.89 -11.31 7.14
CA ARG A 687 12.73 -10.36 7.87
C ARG A 687 13.25 -11.00 9.16
N VAL A 688 14.35 -10.49 9.70
CA VAL A 688 14.93 -11.00 10.96
C VAL A 688 13.92 -10.94 12.11
N GLU A 689 13.11 -9.88 12.15
CA GLU A 689 12.01 -9.71 13.11
C GLU A 689 10.97 -10.83 13.02
N ASP A 690 10.62 -11.26 11.80
CA ASP A 690 9.63 -12.32 11.58
C ASP A 690 10.15 -13.66 12.10
N ARG A 691 11.42 -13.97 11.83
CA ARG A 691 12.07 -15.19 12.32
C ARG A 691 12.11 -15.21 13.84
N ARG A 692 12.52 -14.10 14.47
CA ARG A 692 12.52 -13.95 15.93
C ARG A 692 11.11 -14.09 16.51
N MET A 693 10.10 -13.50 15.86
CA MET A 693 8.71 -13.60 16.30
C MET A 693 8.19 -15.04 16.22
N LEU A 694 8.38 -15.72 15.07
CA LEU A 694 7.96 -17.11 14.89
C LEU A 694 8.65 -18.07 15.87
N ALA A 695 9.94 -17.86 16.13
CA ALA A 695 10.70 -18.64 17.11
C ALA A 695 10.28 -18.34 18.55
N GLY A 696 10.15 -17.07 18.93
CA GLY A 696 9.68 -16.65 20.26
C GLY A 696 8.27 -17.15 20.57
N ARG A 697 7.42 -17.26 19.54
CA ARG A 697 6.09 -17.87 19.64
C ARG A 697 6.10 -19.39 19.53
N LYS A 698 7.23 -20.07 19.28
CA LYS A 698 7.29 -21.52 19.02
C LYS A 698 6.27 -21.96 17.96
N ALA A 699 6.16 -21.18 16.88
CA ALA A 699 5.17 -21.36 15.84
C ALA A 699 5.39 -22.67 15.06
N ARG A 700 4.32 -23.18 14.43
CA ARG A 700 4.41 -24.31 13.48
C ARG A 700 4.02 -23.82 12.09
N VAL A 701 5.01 -23.67 11.21
CA VAL A 701 4.80 -23.10 9.87
C VAL A 701 4.65 -24.21 8.84
N TYR A 702 3.54 -24.21 8.11
CA TYR A 702 3.22 -25.12 7.03
C TYR A 702 3.17 -24.36 5.70
N LEU A 703 3.81 -24.90 4.66
CA LEU A 703 3.77 -24.39 3.30
C LEU A 703 2.86 -25.28 2.44
N LEU A 704 2.06 -24.65 1.58
CA LEU A 704 1.20 -25.31 0.60
C LEU A 704 1.24 -24.54 -0.71
N ASP A 705 1.29 -25.23 -1.84
CA ASP A 705 1.12 -24.61 -3.16
C ASP A 705 -0.27 -24.95 -3.71
N ALA A 706 -1.25 -24.07 -3.46
CA ALA A 706 -2.63 -24.31 -3.88
C ALA A 706 -2.80 -24.28 -5.41
N ALA A 707 -1.96 -23.52 -6.12
CA ALA A 707 -1.98 -23.43 -7.58
C ALA A 707 -1.52 -24.75 -8.22
N SER A 708 -0.41 -25.32 -7.75
CA SER A 708 0.08 -26.62 -8.22
C SER A 708 -0.90 -27.77 -7.94
N ILE A 709 -1.64 -27.71 -6.82
CA ILE A 709 -2.68 -28.69 -6.51
C ILE A 709 -3.84 -28.60 -7.51
N ALA A 710 -4.28 -27.38 -7.84
CA ALA A 710 -5.34 -27.17 -8.82
C ALA A 710 -4.97 -27.69 -10.21
N GLU A 711 -3.73 -27.46 -10.65
CA GLU A 711 -3.21 -27.99 -11.93
C GLU A 711 -3.20 -29.52 -11.96
N LYS A 712 -2.59 -30.17 -10.96
CA LYS A 712 -2.50 -31.63 -10.85
C LYS A 712 -3.87 -32.31 -10.77
N LEU A 713 -4.83 -31.68 -10.13
CA LEU A 713 -6.20 -32.21 -10.07
C LEU A 713 -6.88 -32.18 -11.44
N GLY A 714 -6.60 -31.15 -12.25
CA GLY A 714 -7.06 -31.07 -13.65
C GLY A 714 -6.52 -32.21 -14.53
N GLU A 715 -5.29 -32.68 -14.26
CA GLU A 715 -4.63 -33.76 -15.01
C GLU A 715 -5.21 -35.15 -14.67
N LEU A 716 -5.69 -35.37 -13.44
CA LEU A 716 -6.29 -36.64 -12.98
C LEU A 716 -7.68 -36.90 -13.62
N GLY A 717 -8.35 -35.86 -14.11
CA GLY A 717 -9.65 -35.94 -14.79
C GLY A 717 -9.55 -36.37 -16.24
N GLY A 718 -9.26 -37.66 -16.50
CA GLY A 718 -9.13 -38.20 -17.85
C GLY A 718 -10.34 -37.93 -18.78
N ALA A 719 -10.07 -37.30 -19.93
CA ALA A 719 -10.71 -37.44 -21.25
C ALA A 719 -12.26 -37.49 -21.42
N SER A 720 -13.11 -37.26 -20.41
CA SER A 720 -14.57 -37.40 -20.55
C SER A 720 -15.42 -36.32 -19.84
N THR A 721 -15.01 -35.06 -19.93
CA THR A 721 -15.96 -33.95 -19.76
C THR A 721 -15.77 -32.97 -20.89
N LYS A 722 -16.63 -33.07 -21.91
CA LYS A 722 -16.94 -31.99 -22.84
C LYS A 722 -17.68 -30.85 -22.12
N ALA A 723 -17.13 -30.39 -20.99
CA ALA A 723 -17.46 -29.12 -20.35
C ALA A 723 -16.31 -28.17 -20.68
N LYS A 724 -16.32 -27.64 -21.90
CA LYS A 724 -15.53 -26.45 -22.22
C LYS A 724 -15.94 -25.33 -21.23
N ALA A 725 -14.95 -24.76 -20.55
CA ALA A 725 -14.91 -23.37 -20.09
C ALA A 725 -15.57 -22.91 -18.77
N GLN A 726 -15.78 -23.74 -17.74
CA GLN A 726 -16.53 -23.25 -16.56
C GLN A 726 -16.19 -23.76 -15.15
N VAL A 727 -14.96 -24.20 -14.88
CA VAL A 727 -14.42 -24.27 -13.51
C VAL A 727 -13.08 -23.54 -13.50
N VAL A 728 -12.97 -22.46 -12.74
CA VAL A 728 -11.80 -21.58 -12.73
C VAL A 728 -10.76 -22.21 -11.78
N PRO A 729 -9.46 -22.29 -12.15
CA PRO A 729 -8.38 -22.77 -11.26
C PRO A 729 -8.39 -22.14 -9.85
N LYS A 730 -8.95 -20.93 -9.76
CA LYS A 730 -9.16 -20.11 -8.57
C LYS A 730 -10.07 -20.73 -7.50
N GLU A 731 -11.19 -21.36 -7.87
CA GLU A 731 -12.09 -21.97 -6.88
C GLU A 731 -11.48 -23.25 -6.28
N VAL A 732 -10.75 -24.01 -7.10
CA VAL A 732 -10.07 -25.24 -6.68
C VAL A 732 -8.97 -24.93 -5.66
N ALA A 733 -8.20 -23.86 -5.87
CA ALA A 733 -7.18 -23.39 -4.92
C ALA A 733 -7.80 -23.02 -3.55
N SER A 734 -8.94 -22.33 -3.54
CA SER A 734 -9.66 -21.98 -2.30
C SER A 734 -10.16 -23.22 -1.55
N VAL A 735 -10.67 -24.23 -2.27
CA VAL A 735 -11.09 -25.50 -1.67
C VAL A 735 -9.90 -26.31 -1.16
N ALA A 736 -8.76 -26.29 -1.86
CA ALA A 736 -7.52 -26.91 -1.39
C ALA A 736 -7.02 -26.29 -0.08
N LEU A 737 -7.05 -24.96 0.03
CA LEU A 737 -6.71 -24.25 1.26
C LEU A 737 -7.71 -24.53 2.40
N LEU A 738 -9.01 -24.61 2.10
CA LEU A 738 -10.02 -25.04 3.08
C LEU A 738 -9.74 -26.46 3.60
N ALA A 739 -9.40 -27.39 2.71
CA ALA A 739 -9.03 -28.76 3.09
C ALA A 739 -7.78 -28.77 3.99
N ALA A 740 -6.76 -27.99 3.64
CA ALA A 740 -5.55 -27.84 4.44
C ALA A 740 -5.84 -27.22 5.82
N PHE A 741 -6.66 -26.17 5.86
CA PHE A 741 -7.15 -25.55 7.09
C PHE A 741 -7.83 -26.58 7.99
N LEU A 742 -8.80 -27.35 7.47
CA LEU A 742 -9.53 -28.35 8.25
C LEU A 742 -8.61 -29.47 8.74
N ARG A 743 -7.65 -29.91 7.91
CA ARG A 743 -6.65 -30.92 8.27
C ARG A 743 -5.77 -30.47 9.44
N LEU A 744 -5.33 -29.20 9.43
CA LEU A 744 -4.48 -28.62 10.47
C LEU A 744 -5.27 -28.25 11.73
N HIS A 745 -6.51 -27.78 11.57
CA HIS A 745 -7.33 -27.28 12.66
C HIS A 745 -8.08 -28.38 13.43
N LEU A 746 -8.70 -29.32 12.69
CA LEU A 746 -9.52 -30.41 13.24
C LEU A 746 -8.78 -31.75 13.31
N GLY A 747 -7.60 -31.86 12.69
CA GLY A 747 -6.87 -33.12 12.60
C GLY A 747 -7.54 -34.18 11.71
N SER A 748 -8.59 -33.82 10.98
CA SER A 748 -9.33 -34.74 10.11
C SER A 748 -8.56 -35.07 8.83
N SER A 749 -8.51 -36.33 8.43
CA SER A 749 -7.78 -36.80 7.25
C SER A 749 -8.57 -37.82 6.42
N GLY A 750 -8.13 -38.04 5.18
CA GLY A 750 -8.62 -39.11 4.31
C GLY A 750 -10.15 -39.07 4.09
N SER A 751 -10.81 -40.22 4.19
CA SER A 751 -12.23 -40.38 3.88
C SER A 751 -13.16 -39.55 4.77
N THR A 752 -12.76 -39.26 6.02
CA THR A 752 -13.54 -38.41 6.93
C THR A 752 -13.59 -36.96 6.42
N LEU A 753 -12.45 -36.43 5.99
CA LEU A 753 -12.36 -35.07 5.44
C LEU A 753 -13.08 -34.96 4.09
N VAL A 754 -12.95 -35.98 3.23
CA VAL A 754 -13.71 -36.10 1.99
C VAL A 754 -15.21 -36.08 2.26
N THR A 755 -15.69 -36.91 3.20
CA THR A 755 -17.13 -37.00 3.53
C THR A 755 -17.65 -35.68 4.08
N PHE A 756 -16.84 -35.02 4.93
CA PHE A 756 -17.16 -33.72 5.50
C PHE A 756 -17.26 -32.64 4.40
N LEU A 757 -16.24 -32.50 3.56
CA LEU A 757 -16.25 -31.52 2.46
C LEU A 757 -17.33 -31.83 1.41
N ARG A 758 -17.60 -33.11 1.10
CA ARG A 758 -18.66 -33.52 0.16
C ARG A 758 -20.03 -33.05 0.66
N ARG A 759 -20.24 -33.09 1.97
CA ARG A 759 -21.45 -32.59 2.60
C ARG A 759 -21.55 -31.06 2.60
N ILE A 760 -20.42 -30.36 2.64
CA ILE A 760 -20.38 -28.89 2.67
C ILE A 760 -20.52 -28.30 1.27
N LEU A 761 -19.70 -28.78 0.33
CA LEU A 761 -19.56 -28.23 -1.01
C LEU A 761 -20.52 -28.88 -2.02
N GLY A 762 -21.06 -30.05 -1.70
CA GLY A 762 -21.86 -30.85 -2.64
C GLY A 762 -21.01 -31.29 -3.83
N ALA A 763 -21.58 -31.23 -5.03
CA ALA A 763 -20.90 -31.54 -6.29
C ALA A 763 -20.20 -30.33 -6.95
N ALA A 764 -20.24 -29.14 -6.33
CA ALA A 764 -19.60 -27.93 -6.85
C ALA A 764 -18.36 -27.56 -5.99
N PRO A 765 -17.26 -27.05 -6.58
CA PRO A 765 -17.01 -26.88 -8.00
C PRO A 765 -16.40 -28.12 -8.67
N LEU A 766 -16.04 -29.15 -7.89
CA LEU A 766 -15.14 -30.23 -8.31
C LEU A 766 -15.83 -31.55 -8.74
N GLY A 767 -17.13 -31.70 -8.49
CA GLY A 767 -17.80 -33.01 -8.58
C GLY A 767 -17.35 -34.00 -7.49
N GLU A 768 -18.05 -35.13 -7.37
CA GLU A 768 -17.72 -36.14 -6.33
C GLU A 768 -16.34 -36.76 -6.52
N ALA A 769 -15.97 -37.11 -7.77
CA ALA A 769 -14.68 -37.71 -8.08
C ALA A 769 -13.51 -36.73 -7.92
N GLY A 770 -13.72 -35.43 -8.15
CA GLY A 770 -12.69 -34.41 -7.98
C GLY A 770 -12.33 -34.17 -6.51
N LEU A 771 -13.30 -34.29 -5.61
CA LEU A 771 -13.04 -34.17 -4.17
C LEU A 771 -12.23 -35.35 -3.61
N ASP A 772 -12.53 -36.56 -4.10
CA ASP A 772 -11.79 -37.79 -3.73
C ASP A 772 -10.33 -37.73 -4.18
N GLY A 773 -10.06 -37.11 -5.33
CA GLY A 773 -8.70 -36.85 -5.82
C GLY A 773 -7.98 -35.69 -5.11
N LEU A 774 -8.71 -34.67 -4.66
CA LEU A 774 -8.14 -33.46 -4.04
C LEU A 774 -7.49 -33.75 -2.68
N ILE A 775 -8.18 -34.47 -1.78
CA ILE A 775 -7.72 -34.64 -0.40
C ILE A 775 -6.34 -35.31 -0.31
N PRO A 776 -6.06 -36.43 -1.00
CA PRO A 776 -4.74 -37.02 -1.02
C PRO A 776 -3.65 -36.08 -1.57
N LEU A 777 -3.98 -35.23 -2.55
CA LEU A 777 -3.04 -34.24 -3.09
C LEU A 777 -2.74 -33.14 -2.07
N VAL A 778 -3.75 -32.62 -1.38
CA VAL A 778 -3.58 -31.63 -0.32
C VAL A 778 -2.72 -32.20 0.81
N GLU A 779 -3.06 -33.39 1.32
CA GLU A 779 -2.32 -34.02 2.42
C GLU A 779 -0.85 -34.29 2.08
N ARG A 780 -0.54 -34.65 0.83
CA ARG A 780 0.85 -34.83 0.35
C ARG A 780 1.59 -33.51 0.12
N SER A 781 0.85 -32.42 -0.11
CA SER A 781 1.43 -31.12 -0.47
C SER A 781 1.67 -30.20 0.73
N ILE A 782 1.02 -30.46 1.88
CA ILE A 782 1.29 -29.75 3.13
C ILE A 782 2.70 -30.12 3.62
N LYS A 783 3.62 -29.15 3.65
CA LYS A 783 5.00 -29.35 4.12
C LYS A 783 5.24 -28.54 5.39
N LEU A 784 5.77 -29.17 6.43
CA LEU A 784 6.25 -28.45 7.62
C LEU A 784 7.60 -27.78 7.31
N CYS A 785 7.70 -26.47 7.54
CA CYS A 785 8.96 -25.75 7.46
C CYS A 785 9.79 -26.07 8.71
N GLY A 786 10.88 -26.80 8.54
CA GLY A 786 11.80 -27.12 9.63
C GLY A 786 12.77 -25.96 9.85
N TYR A 787 12.71 -25.32 11.02
CA TYR A 787 13.68 -24.32 11.46
C TYR A 787 14.02 -24.53 12.94
N SER A 788 15.17 -24.01 13.38
CA SER A 788 15.62 -24.06 14.76
C SER A 788 15.15 -22.84 15.54
N ASP A 789 14.36 -23.05 16.60
CA ASP A 789 13.90 -21.98 17.49
C ASP A 789 15.08 -21.21 18.10
N ALA A 790 16.18 -21.89 18.40
CA ALA A 790 17.39 -21.28 18.98
C ALA A 790 18.17 -20.42 17.97
N GLU A 791 18.25 -20.86 16.71
CA GLU A 791 18.91 -20.11 15.63
C GLU A 791 18.09 -18.87 15.26
N TRP A 792 16.78 -19.04 15.07
CA TRP A 792 15.89 -17.94 14.69
C TRP A 792 15.67 -16.92 15.81
N ALA A 793 15.66 -17.34 17.08
CA ALA A 793 15.59 -16.41 18.21
C ALA A 793 16.85 -15.52 18.35
N LYS A 794 18.00 -16.03 17.90
CA LYS A 794 19.29 -15.31 17.91
C LYS A 794 19.67 -14.74 16.54
N ALA A 795 18.78 -14.82 15.55
CA ALA A 795 19.06 -14.33 14.21
C ALA A 795 19.44 -12.85 14.27
N GLU A 796 20.61 -12.50 13.76
CA GLU A 796 21.04 -11.12 13.53
C GLU A 796 21.22 -10.90 12.02
N PRO A 797 21.06 -9.67 11.52
CA PRO A 797 21.40 -9.36 10.13
C PRO A 797 22.87 -9.70 9.90
N ALA A 798 23.13 -10.60 8.95
CA ALA A 798 24.39 -11.33 8.83
C ALA A 798 25.50 -10.48 8.20
N THR A 799 25.15 -9.37 7.55
CA THR A 799 26.10 -8.44 6.91
C THR A 799 25.66 -6.99 7.10
N GLU A 800 26.62 -6.06 6.97
CA GLU A 800 26.35 -4.61 6.97
C GLU A 800 25.43 -4.23 5.79
N ALA A 801 25.62 -4.86 4.63
CA ALA A 801 24.71 -4.74 3.49
C ALA A 801 23.27 -5.22 3.77
N GLU A 802 23.07 -6.28 4.55
CA GLU A 802 21.74 -6.71 4.99
C GLU A 802 21.13 -5.76 6.02
N ARG A 803 21.94 -5.13 6.89
CA ARG A 803 21.47 -4.08 7.80
C ARG A 803 21.04 -2.84 7.04
N ASP A 804 21.81 -2.39 6.06
CA ASP A 804 21.50 -1.22 5.25
C ASP A 804 20.31 -1.48 4.32
N ALA A 805 20.21 -2.69 3.76
CA ALA A 805 19.03 -3.15 3.03
C ALA A 805 17.79 -3.21 3.93
N GLN A 806 17.91 -3.62 5.20
CA GLN A 806 16.79 -3.58 6.15
C GLN A 806 16.45 -2.17 6.64
N ALA A 807 17.44 -1.30 6.82
CA ALA A 807 17.25 0.09 7.24
C ALA A 807 16.63 0.95 6.12
N SER A 808 16.85 0.59 4.86
CA SER A 808 16.23 1.22 3.69
C SER A 808 14.84 0.69 3.36
N LEU A 809 14.39 -0.42 3.97
CA LEU A 809 13.01 -0.89 3.83
C LEU A 809 12.05 -0.01 4.62
N ALA A 810 10.93 0.37 3.99
CA ALA A 810 9.87 1.10 4.66
C ALA A 810 9.38 0.34 5.92
N PRO A 811 9.04 1.07 7.01
CA PRO A 811 8.48 0.47 8.21
C PRO A 811 7.16 -0.27 7.87
N ARG A 812 7.04 -1.52 8.33
CA ARG A 812 5.80 -2.30 8.15
C ARG A 812 4.74 -1.83 9.13
N LEU A 813 3.50 -1.91 8.68
CA LEU A 813 2.37 -1.68 9.56
C LEU A 813 2.18 -2.91 10.45
N ARG A 814 2.11 -2.68 11.77
CA ARG A 814 1.89 -3.74 12.75
C ARG A 814 0.51 -4.40 12.63
N GLN A 815 -0.46 -3.62 12.16
CA GLN A 815 -1.84 -4.04 11.97
C GLN A 815 -2.37 -3.48 10.65
N ILE A 816 -3.36 -4.17 10.09
CA ILE A 816 -4.07 -3.75 8.89
C ILE A 816 -4.85 -2.48 9.20
N ARG A 817 -4.76 -1.44 8.35
CA ARG A 817 -5.53 -0.21 8.55
C ARG A 817 -6.96 -0.48 8.10
N TYR A 818 -7.87 -0.60 9.04
CA TYR A 818 -9.27 -0.77 8.69
C TYR A 818 -9.78 0.51 8.04
N SER A 819 -9.85 0.57 6.71
CA SER A 819 -10.11 1.79 5.93
C SER A 819 -11.27 1.65 4.94
N GLY A 820 -11.77 0.42 4.74
CA GLY A 820 -12.92 0.14 3.88
C GLY A 820 -13.91 -0.84 4.52
N PHE A 821 -15.20 -0.67 4.21
CA PHE A 821 -16.27 -1.58 4.64
C PHE A 821 -16.45 -2.81 3.74
N GLY A 822 -15.74 -2.84 2.61
CA GLY A 822 -15.76 -3.91 1.64
C GLY A 822 -14.58 -3.78 0.68
N PRO A 823 -14.53 -4.65 -0.34
CA PRO A 823 -13.45 -4.64 -1.31
C PRO A 823 -13.32 -3.30 -2.01
N ASN A 824 -12.09 -2.90 -2.32
CA ASN A 824 -11.83 -1.67 -3.06
C ASN A 824 -12.29 -1.86 -4.53
N GLN A 825 -13.48 -1.36 -4.86
CA GLN A 825 -14.02 -1.41 -6.23
C GLN A 825 -13.16 -0.63 -7.22
N ASP A 826 -12.51 0.40 -6.72
CA ASP A 826 -11.59 1.20 -7.48
C ASP A 826 -10.23 0.51 -7.59
N ALA A 827 -9.94 -0.66 -6.98
CA ALA A 827 -8.65 -1.35 -7.12
C ALA A 827 -8.28 -1.66 -8.59
N GLU A 828 -9.27 -1.94 -9.45
CA GLU A 828 -9.05 -2.06 -10.89
C GLU A 828 -8.70 -0.70 -11.55
N SER A 829 -9.16 0.42 -10.98
CA SER A 829 -8.81 1.79 -11.38
C SER A 829 -7.65 2.43 -10.59
N VAL A 830 -7.24 1.82 -9.48
CA VAL A 830 -6.16 2.20 -8.55
C VAL A 830 -4.91 1.34 -8.79
N LYS A 831 -4.99 0.41 -9.74
CA LYS A 831 -4.02 0.51 -10.85
C LYS A 831 -4.21 1.87 -11.51
N VAL A 832 -3.76 2.91 -10.83
CA VAL A 832 -3.26 4.10 -11.47
C VAL A 832 -2.01 3.61 -12.21
N GLU A 833 -2.20 2.88 -13.30
CA GLU A 833 -1.47 3.28 -14.49
C GLU A 833 -1.83 4.75 -14.59
N ASN A 834 -0.86 5.61 -14.31
CA ASN A 834 -0.92 7.04 -14.57
C ASN A 834 -1.08 7.18 -16.09
N VAL A 835 -2.24 6.79 -16.62
CA VAL A 835 -2.51 6.79 -18.04
C VAL A 835 -2.77 8.25 -18.37
N PRO A 836 -1.94 8.84 -19.24
CA PRO A 836 -2.17 10.19 -19.73
C PRO A 836 -3.60 10.29 -20.29
N ALA A 837 -4.40 11.19 -19.73
CA ALA A 837 -5.73 11.43 -20.26
C ALA A 837 -5.64 12.47 -21.38
N ARG A 838 -6.16 12.12 -22.57
CA ARG A 838 -6.39 13.11 -23.62
C ARG A 838 -7.42 14.13 -23.14
N ALA A 839 -6.96 15.32 -22.76
CA ALA A 839 -7.84 16.43 -22.45
C ALA A 839 -8.49 16.95 -23.73
N THR A 840 -9.77 17.29 -23.68
CA THR A 840 -10.40 18.06 -24.76
C THR A 840 -9.80 19.47 -24.76
N TRP A 841 -9.54 20.04 -25.95
CA TRP A 841 -8.97 21.39 -26.13
C TRP A 841 -9.65 22.49 -25.28
N ALA A 842 -10.91 22.29 -24.91
CA ALA A 842 -11.69 23.19 -24.08
C ALA A 842 -11.11 23.39 -22.67
N LEU A 843 -10.55 22.34 -22.04
CA LEU A 843 -10.01 22.45 -20.68
C LEU A 843 -8.72 23.28 -20.63
N PRO A 844 -7.70 23.03 -21.49
CA PRO A 844 -6.55 23.92 -21.60
C PRO A 844 -6.93 25.35 -21.99
N ALA A 845 -7.95 25.53 -22.85
CA ALA A 845 -8.42 26.86 -23.22
C ALA A 845 -9.04 27.61 -22.03
N TRP A 846 -9.85 26.94 -21.20
CA TRP A 846 -10.40 27.53 -19.97
C TRP A 846 -9.31 27.85 -18.94
N GLN A 847 -8.34 26.95 -18.78
CA GLN A 847 -7.17 27.17 -17.93
C GLN A 847 -6.38 28.42 -18.35
N ALA A 848 -6.12 28.58 -19.66
CA ALA A 848 -5.43 29.75 -20.19
C ALA A 848 -6.22 31.07 -20.04
N MET A 849 -7.56 31.02 -20.13
CA MET A 849 -8.41 32.20 -19.97
C MET A 849 -8.62 32.61 -18.51
N PHE A 850 -8.51 31.68 -17.55
CA PHE A 850 -8.77 31.91 -16.12
C PHE A 850 -7.65 31.36 -15.22
N PRO A 851 -6.40 31.81 -15.39
CA PRO A 851 -5.24 31.21 -14.71
C PRO A 851 -5.32 31.26 -13.19
N GLU A 852 -5.95 32.31 -12.62
CA GLU A 852 -6.14 32.47 -11.18
C GLU A 852 -7.15 31.47 -10.61
N ALA A 853 -8.19 31.13 -11.37
CA ALA A 853 -9.24 30.20 -10.94
C ALA A 853 -8.74 28.74 -10.88
N TYR A 854 -7.70 28.43 -11.65
CA TYR A 854 -7.08 27.11 -11.72
C TYR A 854 -5.71 27.04 -11.03
N GLY A 855 -5.27 28.11 -10.38
CA GLY A 855 -3.99 28.15 -9.65
C GLY A 855 -2.77 27.87 -10.54
N LEU A 856 -2.78 28.34 -11.79
CA LEU A 856 -1.69 28.06 -12.74
C LEU A 856 -0.44 28.85 -12.38
N GLU A 857 0.67 28.14 -12.16
CA GLU A 857 2.00 28.74 -12.04
C GLU A 857 2.57 29.08 -13.43
N LYS A 858 3.14 30.26 -13.60
CA LYS A 858 3.67 30.73 -14.89
C LYS A 858 4.86 29.91 -15.38
N GLN A 859 4.93 29.74 -16.70
CA GLN A 859 5.97 29.09 -17.53
C GLN A 859 7.37 29.02 -16.88
N THR A 860 7.65 27.87 -16.28
CA THR A 860 9.01 27.40 -16.00
C THR A 860 9.40 26.40 -17.10
N LEU A 861 10.68 26.35 -17.49
CA LEU A 861 11.14 25.52 -18.61
C LEU A 861 11.18 24.01 -18.28
N ARG A 862 10.97 23.61 -17.00
CA ARG A 862 10.82 22.24 -16.47
C ARG A 862 10.20 22.25 -15.05
N PRO A 863 8.89 22.46 -14.87
CA PRO A 863 8.24 22.40 -13.55
C PRO A 863 8.22 21.00 -12.94
N ASP A 864 8.48 19.97 -13.76
CA ASP A 864 8.27 18.54 -13.49
C ASP A 864 9.32 17.87 -12.59
N LEU A 865 10.28 18.60 -12.03
CA LEU A 865 11.50 18.03 -11.44
C LEU A 865 11.66 18.39 -9.95
N HIS A 866 12.08 17.39 -9.15
CA HIS A 866 12.15 17.45 -7.68
C HIS A 866 13.40 18.19 -7.15
N GLU A 867 14.46 18.25 -7.96
CA GLU A 867 15.68 18.97 -7.64
C GLU A 867 15.45 20.48 -7.82
N LYS A 868 16.11 21.30 -7.02
CA LYS A 868 16.07 22.76 -7.19
C LYS A 868 16.69 23.08 -8.56
N ASN A 869 15.89 23.66 -9.44
CA ASN A 869 16.30 24.02 -10.80
C ASN A 869 16.41 25.52 -10.97
N TRP A 870 17.32 25.93 -11.84
CA TRP A 870 17.50 27.31 -12.25
C TRP A 870 17.40 27.43 -13.76
N VAL A 871 16.88 28.57 -14.21
CA VAL A 871 16.95 28.94 -15.61
C VAL A 871 18.08 29.94 -15.75
N VAL A 872 19.15 29.52 -16.42
CA VAL A 872 20.36 30.32 -16.67
C VAL A 872 20.46 30.70 -18.13
N LYS A 873 21.22 31.75 -18.42
CA LYS A 873 21.34 32.30 -19.79
C LYS A 873 22.72 32.04 -20.37
N VAL A 874 22.79 31.50 -21.58
CA VAL A 874 24.07 31.32 -22.31
C VAL A 874 24.66 32.69 -22.63
N THR A 875 25.87 32.94 -22.16
CA THR A 875 26.62 34.17 -22.46
C THR A 875 27.70 33.92 -23.52
N GLU A 876 28.32 32.74 -23.49
CA GLU A 876 29.33 32.34 -24.47
C GLU A 876 29.16 30.86 -24.84
N ASN A 877 29.38 30.55 -26.12
CA ASN A 877 29.53 29.19 -26.63
C ASN A 877 30.62 29.22 -27.71
N ARG A 878 31.83 28.80 -27.34
CA ARG A 878 33.04 28.97 -28.15
C ARG A 878 33.77 27.66 -28.32
N ARG A 879 33.96 27.24 -29.57
CA ARG A 879 34.79 26.08 -29.91
C ARG A 879 36.26 26.34 -29.54
N LEU A 880 36.88 25.36 -28.88
CA LEU A 880 38.28 25.37 -28.45
C LEU A 880 39.20 24.61 -29.43
N THR A 881 38.65 23.70 -30.24
CA THR A 881 39.41 22.97 -31.26
C THR A 881 39.35 23.69 -32.63
N PRO A 882 40.34 23.49 -33.51
CA PRO A 882 40.25 23.97 -34.89
C PRO A 882 38.98 23.49 -35.60
N VAL A 883 38.44 24.30 -36.52
CA VAL A 883 37.19 24.00 -37.24
C VAL A 883 37.30 22.76 -38.11
N ASP A 884 38.48 22.52 -38.67
CA ASP A 884 38.86 21.37 -39.49
C ASP A 884 39.18 20.10 -38.67
N TYR A 885 39.20 20.21 -37.33
CA TYR A 885 39.43 19.07 -36.45
C TYR A 885 38.17 18.21 -36.28
N ASP A 886 38.33 16.88 -36.21
CA ASP A 886 37.24 15.91 -36.18
C ASP A 886 36.36 16.02 -34.92
N ARG A 887 36.94 16.44 -33.79
CA ARG A 887 36.21 16.60 -32.52
C ARG A 887 35.93 18.04 -32.19
N ASN A 888 34.67 18.36 -31.89
CA ASN A 888 34.28 19.66 -31.36
C ASN A 888 34.36 19.63 -29.83
N VAL A 889 35.41 20.24 -29.26
CA VAL A 889 35.47 20.58 -27.83
C VAL A 889 35.22 22.07 -27.71
N PHE A 890 34.29 22.47 -26.84
CA PHE A 890 33.88 23.86 -26.70
C PHE A 890 33.75 24.28 -25.24
N HIS A 891 33.97 25.57 -25.02
CA HIS A 891 33.73 26.29 -23.79
C HIS A 891 32.33 26.89 -23.82
N MET A 892 31.61 26.81 -22.71
CA MET A 892 30.32 27.44 -22.55
C MET A 892 30.26 28.21 -21.25
N GLU A 893 29.67 29.41 -21.28
CA GLU A 893 29.41 30.23 -20.11
C GLU A 893 27.91 30.43 -19.92
N LEU A 894 27.47 30.28 -18.68
CA LEU A 894 26.07 30.38 -18.27
C LEU A 894 25.96 31.43 -17.15
N SER A 895 25.31 32.55 -17.44
CA SER A 895 25.03 33.61 -16.47
C SER A 895 24.05 33.13 -15.41
N THR A 896 24.43 33.26 -14.14
CA THR A 896 23.59 33.02 -12.97
C THR A 896 23.01 34.32 -12.40
N ALA A 897 23.29 35.47 -13.02
CA ALA A 897 22.74 36.76 -12.62
C ALA A 897 21.19 36.73 -12.55
N GLY A 898 20.65 37.23 -11.44
CA GLY A 898 19.20 37.21 -11.16
C GLY A 898 18.67 35.86 -10.65
N THR A 899 19.55 34.89 -10.40
CA THR A 899 19.21 33.62 -9.74
C THR A 899 19.91 33.51 -8.39
N ASP A 900 19.47 32.60 -7.53
CA ASP A 900 20.14 32.26 -6.27
C ASP A 900 21.08 31.04 -6.40
N LEU A 901 21.52 30.72 -7.62
CA LEU A 901 22.45 29.62 -7.89
C LEU A 901 23.85 29.93 -7.35
N LYS A 902 24.22 29.21 -6.29
CA LYS A 902 25.56 29.18 -5.71
C LYS A 902 26.15 27.79 -5.89
N TYR A 903 27.43 27.72 -6.23
CA TYR A 903 28.14 26.46 -6.43
C TYR A 903 29.55 26.53 -5.88
N GLU A 904 30.06 25.38 -5.50
CA GLU A 904 31.44 25.20 -5.05
C GLU A 904 32.30 24.54 -6.11
N VAL A 905 33.61 24.71 -5.94
CA VAL A 905 34.62 24.05 -6.78
C VAL A 905 34.44 22.54 -6.67
N GLY A 906 34.43 21.88 -7.83
CA GLY A 906 34.26 20.43 -7.94
C GLY A 906 32.86 19.95 -8.24
N GLU A 907 31.83 20.78 -8.03
CA GLU A 907 30.45 20.39 -8.28
C GLU A 907 30.16 20.21 -9.78
N ALA A 908 29.10 19.46 -10.08
CA ALA A 908 28.65 19.23 -11.43
C ALA A 908 27.32 19.95 -11.70
N LEU A 909 27.20 20.53 -12.89
CA LEU A 909 25.96 21.13 -13.36
C LEU A 909 25.16 20.10 -14.15
N GLY A 910 23.96 19.78 -13.69
CA GLY A 910 22.99 18.97 -14.42
C GLY A 910 22.31 19.81 -15.49
N ILE A 911 22.54 19.49 -16.77
CA ILE A 911 21.86 20.14 -17.89
C ILE A 911 20.62 19.32 -18.28
N HIS A 912 19.47 19.98 -18.32
CA HIS A 912 18.23 19.39 -18.82
C HIS A 912 18.11 19.62 -20.34
N GLY A 913 18.88 18.84 -21.10
CA GLY A 913 18.92 18.93 -22.56
C GLY A 913 17.62 18.50 -23.24
N TRP A 914 17.42 18.98 -24.47
CA TRP A 914 16.27 18.65 -25.31
C TRP A 914 16.69 17.78 -26.49
N ASN A 915 15.77 16.97 -27.00
CA ASN A 915 15.94 16.32 -28.29
C ASN A 915 15.99 17.37 -29.41
N ASP A 916 16.69 17.05 -30.49
CA ASP A 916 16.81 17.92 -31.65
C ASP A 916 15.44 18.19 -32.29
N ALA A 917 15.12 19.48 -32.50
CA ALA A 917 13.81 19.90 -32.98
C ALA A 917 13.46 19.35 -34.37
N GLU A 918 14.46 19.24 -35.26
CA GLU A 918 14.27 18.72 -36.61
C GLU A 918 14.06 17.21 -36.57
N GLU A 919 14.79 16.49 -35.72
CA GLU A 919 14.65 15.04 -35.55
C GLU A 919 13.28 14.67 -34.95
N VAL A 920 12.79 15.45 -33.98
CA VAL A 920 11.45 15.29 -33.40
C VAL A 920 10.38 15.57 -34.45
N GLN A 921 10.50 16.66 -35.22
CA GLN A 921 9.53 17.00 -36.26
C GLN A 921 9.44 15.89 -37.31
N GLN A 922 10.59 15.39 -37.77
CA GLN A 922 10.64 14.27 -38.70
C GLN A 922 9.95 13.02 -38.13
N PHE A 923 10.21 12.68 -36.87
CA PHE A 923 9.58 11.53 -36.22
C PHE A 923 8.05 11.68 -36.08
N VAL A 924 7.58 12.89 -35.78
CA VAL A 924 6.14 13.21 -35.69
C VAL A 924 5.47 13.00 -37.05
N ASP A 925 6.07 13.53 -38.12
CA ASP A 925 5.57 13.40 -39.48
C ASP A 925 5.52 11.94 -39.95
N GLU A 926 6.56 11.15 -39.65
CA GLU A 926 6.65 9.72 -39.99
C GLU A 926 5.65 8.86 -39.19
N SER A 927 5.46 9.17 -37.90
CA SER A 927 4.59 8.40 -37.01
C SER A 927 3.11 8.77 -37.16
N GLY A 928 2.81 9.93 -37.77
CA GLY A 928 1.46 10.44 -37.96
C GLY A 928 0.82 10.99 -36.68
N TYR A 929 1.64 11.46 -35.72
CA TYR A 929 1.13 12.19 -34.56
C TYR A 929 0.80 13.63 -34.94
N ALA A 930 -0.15 14.26 -34.23
CA ALA A 930 -0.44 15.69 -34.40
C ALA A 930 0.47 16.51 -33.48
N ALA A 931 1.45 17.22 -34.06
CA ALA A 931 2.48 17.96 -33.31
C ALA A 931 1.90 18.97 -32.30
N ASP A 932 0.79 19.61 -32.68
CA ASP A 932 0.07 20.66 -31.96
C ASP A 932 -1.04 20.14 -31.03
N GLU A 933 -1.30 18.82 -31.02
CA GLU A 933 -2.25 18.22 -30.08
C GLU A 933 -1.76 18.45 -28.65
N ILE A 934 -2.64 19.02 -27.81
CA ILE A 934 -2.35 19.26 -26.39
C ILE A 934 -2.71 18.00 -25.61
N VAL A 935 -1.77 17.53 -24.81
CA VAL A 935 -1.97 16.44 -23.86
C VAL A 935 -1.78 16.89 -22.43
N SER A 936 -2.64 16.39 -21.56
CA SER A 936 -2.53 16.59 -20.12
C SER A 936 -1.83 15.38 -19.53
N VAL A 937 -0.61 15.58 -19.05
CA VAL A 937 0.25 14.55 -18.48
C VAL A 937 0.42 14.80 -16.99
N PRO A 938 0.35 13.78 -16.13
CA PRO A 938 0.63 13.99 -14.71
C PRO A 938 2.05 14.53 -14.56
N SER A 939 2.27 15.40 -13.59
CA SER A 939 3.62 15.87 -13.28
C SER A 939 4.46 14.69 -12.78
N LEU A 940 5.74 14.63 -13.15
CA LEU A 940 6.63 13.54 -12.69
C LEU A 940 6.89 13.62 -11.18
N THR A 941 6.75 14.80 -10.58
CA THR A 941 7.00 15.07 -9.15
C THR A 941 5.77 14.94 -8.28
N ASP A 942 4.61 15.32 -8.80
CA ASP A 942 3.37 15.37 -8.05
C ASP A 942 2.27 14.77 -8.92
N PRO A 943 1.93 13.48 -8.71
CA PRO A 943 0.86 12.81 -9.44
C PRO A 943 -0.51 13.50 -9.28
N SER A 944 -0.67 14.40 -8.29
CA SER A 944 -1.89 15.21 -8.12
C SER A 944 -1.93 16.45 -9.02
N LYS A 945 -0.80 16.83 -9.63
CA LYS A 945 -0.69 17.95 -10.59
C LYS A 945 -0.59 17.44 -12.01
N TYR A 946 -1.14 18.20 -12.95
CA TYR A 946 -1.09 17.91 -14.37
C TYR A 946 -0.43 19.06 -15.13
N GLU A 947 0.36 18.69 -16.14
CA GLU A 947 1.01 19.59 -17.08
C GLU A 947 0.36 19.44 -18.44
N SER A 948 0.06 20.57 -19.08
CA SER A 948 -0.43 20.59 -20.46
C SER A 948 0.71 20.91 -21.41
N LEU A 949 1.04 19.98 -22.30
CA LEU A 949 2.11 20.09 -23.28
C LEU A 949 1.59 19.76 -24.67
N THR A 950 2.20 20.31 -25.73
CA THR A 950 1.96 19.79 -27.08
C THR A 950 2.69 18.44 -27.25
N VAL A 951 2.24 17.60 -28.18
CA VAL A 951 2.95 16.35 -28.53
C VAL A 951 4.40 16.64 -28.93
N PHE A 952 4.64 17.72 -29.66
CA PHE A 952 5.99 18.15 -30.00
C PHE A 952 6.83 18.44 -28.75
N GLN A 953 6.30 19.23 -27.80
CA GLN A 953 7.00 19.53 -26.54
C GLN A 953 7.23 18.27 -25.72
N LEU A 954 6.27 17.36 -25.69
CA LEU A 954 6.40 16.08 -24.98
C LEU A 954 7.57 15.24 -25.52
N LEU A 955 7.65 15.08 -26.84
CA LEU A 955 8.72 14.32 -27.50
C LEU A 955 10.06 15.04 -27.47
N GLN A 956 10.05 16.38 -27.44
CA GLN A 956 11.26 17.18 -27.43
C GLN A 956 11.90 17.29 -26.03
N GLN A 957 11.08 17.51 -25.00
CA GLN A 957 11.55 17.97 -23.69
C GLN A 957 11.39 16.92 -22.60
N ARG A 958 10.48 15.94 -22.78
CA ARG A 958 10.09 15.00 -21.73
C ARG A 958 10.46 13.55 -22.02
N LEU A 959 10.19 13.04 -23.21
CA LEU A 959 10.43 11.63 -23.56
C LEU A 959 11.78 11.41 -24.27
N ASP A 960 12.53 10.41 -23.84
CA ASP A 960 13.80 10.00 -24.46
C ASP A 960 13.56 9.06 -25.67
N ILE A 961 12.87 9.58 -26.69
CA ILE A 961 12.49 8.81 -27.89
C ILE A 961 13.70 8.38 -28.75
N PHE A 962 14.83 9.05 -28.60
CA PHE A 962 16.10 8.69 -29.24
C PHE A 962 17.04 7.91 -28.29
N GLY A 963 16.51 7.48 -27.14
CA GLY A 963 17.17 6.61 -26.18
C GLY A 963 17.09 5.13 -26.55
N LYS A 964 17.69 4.29 -25.70
CA LYS A 964 17.82 2.84 -25.90
C LYS A 964 16.56 2.10 -25.42
N PRO A 965 15.83 1.37 -26.28
CA PRO A 965 14.63 0.63 -25.89
C PRO A 965 14.97 -0.67 -25.11
N PRO A 966 14.28 -0.96 -23.99
CA PRO A 966 14.44 -2.21 -23.24
C PRO A 966 13.71 -3.37 -23.93
N LYS A 967 14.04 -4.62 -23.57
CA LYS A 967 13.38 -5.83 -24.13
C LYS A 967 11.85 -5.80 -24.01
N ARG A 968 11.31 -5.25 -22.92
CA ARG A 968 9.85 -5.11 -22.71
C ARG A 968 9.17 -4.31 -23.82
N PHE A 969 9.84 -3.30 -24.36
CA PHE A 969 9.29 -2.43 -25.42
C PHE A 969 9.00 -3.22 -26.70
N TYR A 970 9.92 -4.12 -27.07
CA TYR A 970 9.75 -5.01 -28.21
C TYR A 970 8.59 -6.00 -28.00
N ASP A 971 8.42 -6.52 -26.77
CA ASP A 971 7.31 -7.41 -26.44
C ASP A 971 5.95 -6.71 -26.56
N GLU A 972 5.82 -5.50 -26.01
CA GLU A 972 4.59 -4.71 -26.08
C GLU A 972 4.25 -4.31 -27.52
N LEU A 973 5.22 -3.85 -28.31
CA LEU A 973 5.00 -3.56 -29.73
C LEU A 973 4.54 -4.80 -30.49
N SER A 974 5.00 -6.00 -30.12
CA SER A 974 4.57 -7.24 -30.77
C SER A 974 3.08 -7.56 -30.63
N LYS A 975 2.42 -6.98 -29.62
CA LYS A 975 0.99 -7.12 -29.35
C LYS A 975 0.17 -6.15 -30.21
N LEU A 976 0.77 -5.03 -30.61
CA LEU A 976 0.16 -3.97 -31.42
C LEU A 976 0.42 -4.11 -32.92
N ALA A 977 1.46 -4.87 -33.30
CA ALA A 977 1.82 -5.12 -34.69
C ALA A 977 0.68 -5.79 -35.49
N GLN A 978 0.17 -5.08 -36.51
CA GLN A 978 -0.86 -5.63 -37.41
C GLN A 978 -0.29 -6.63 -38.42
N ASN A 979 0.98 -6.47 -38.79
CA ASN A 979 1.68 -7.41 -39.65
C ASN A 979 2.18 -8.60 -38.81
N LYS A 980 1.78 -9.81 -39.20
CA LYS A 980 2.13 -11.05 -38.47
C LYS A 980 3.63 -11.34 -38.47
N ASP A 981 4.36 -10.94 -39.51
CA ASP A 981 5.79 -11.18 -39.58
C ASP A 981 6.56 -10.19 -38.71
N GLU A 982 6.15 -8.92 -38.69
CA GLU A 982 6.68 -7.92 -37.75
C GLU A 982 6.41 -8.33 -36.30
N ALA A 983 5.19 -8.79 -35.99
CA ALA A 983 4.83 -9.29 -34.66
C ALA A 983 5.71 -10.47 -34.22
N ARG A 984 6.04 -11.38 -35.15
CA ARG A 984 6.93 -12.53 -34.86
C ARG A 984 8.36 -12.07 -34.64
N TRP A 985 8.87 -11.15 -35.46
CA TRP A 985 10.22 -10.59 -35.29
C TRP A 985 10.37 -9.86 -33.96
N LEU A 986 9.38 -9.05 -33.57
CA LEU A 986 9.35 -8.36 -32.29
C LEU A 986 9.36 -9.34 -31.10
N ARG A 987 8.55 -10.41 -31.15
CA ARG A 987 8.57 -11.48 -30.13
C ARG A 987 9.87 -12.25 -30.08
N PHE A 988 10.49 -12.48 -31.24
CA PHE A 988 11.78 -13.15 -31.30
C PHE A 988 12.85 -12.30 -30.62
N ILE A 989 12.91 -10.99 -30.92
CA ILE A 989 13.88 -10.07 -30.30
C ILE A 989 13.68 -10.01 -28.77
N SER A 990 12.43 -10.05 -28.28
CA SER A 990 12.15 -10.03 -26.84
C SER A 990 12.37 -11.38 -26.14
N SER A 991 12.46 -12.50 -26.87
CA SER A 991 12.62 -13.84 -26.30
C SER A 991 14.06 -14.15 -25.85
N ALA A 992 14.24 -15.34 -25.26
CA ALA A 992 15.54 -15.87 -24.93
C ALA A 992 16.35 -16.22 -26.20
N GLU A 993 15.70 -16.75 -27.25
CA GLU A 993 16.37 -17.11 -28.50
C GLU A 993 16.92 -15.89 -29.26
N GLY A 994 16.23 -14.75 -29.20
CA GLY A 994 16.69 -13.50 -29.82
C GLY A 994 17.63 -12.65 -28.96
N ALA A 995 18.15 -13.15 -27.84
CA ALA A 995 19.01 -12.38 -26.95
C ALA A 995 20.28 -11.84 -27.64
N SER A 996 20.87 -12.61 -28.56
CA SER A 996 22.03 -12.17 -29.37
C SER A 996 21.64 -11.07 -30.36
N THR A 997 20.47 -11.17 -30.97
CA THR A 997 19.92 -10.14 -31.87
C THR A 997 19.61 -8.86 -31.12
N PHE A 998 18.96 -8.94 -29.95
CA PHE A 998 18.73 -7.80 -29.08
C PHE A 998 20.04 -7.13 -28.68
N LYS A 999 21.06 -7.90 -28.27
CA LYS A 999 22.39 -7.37 -27.93
C LYS A 999 23.03 -6.64 -29.12
N LYS A 1000 22.97 -7.23 -30.32
CA LYS A 1000 23.48 -6.57 -31.54
C LYS A 1000 22.75 -5.26 -31.83
N LEU A 1001 21.42 -5.26 -31.83
CA LEU A 1001 20.63 -4.05 -32.08
C LEU A 1001 20.93 -2.97 -31.04
N SER A 1002 21.10 -3.36 -29.78
CA SER A 1002 21.24 -2.44 -28.67
C SER A 1002 22.67 -1.88 -28.48
N GLU A 1003 23.70 -2.72 -28.58
CA GLU A 1003 25.10 -2.34 -28.28
C GLU A 1003 25.93 -2.03 -29.53
N ILE A 1004 25.62 -2.67 -30.67
CA ILE A 1004 26.41 -2.54 -31.90
C ILE A 1004 25.74 -1.53 -32.84
N GLU A 1005 24.45 -1.71 -33.12
CA GLU A 1005 23.71 -0.80 -34.01
C GLU A 1005 23.12 0.41 -33.26
N THR A 1006 23.13 0.40 -31.93
CA THR A 1006 22.60 1.51 -31.08
C THR A 1006 21.21 1.98 -31.51
N VAL A 1007 20.33 1.01 -31.75
CA VAL A 1007 18.94 1.23 -32.18
C VAL A 1007 18.15 1.95 -31.09
N THR A 1008 17.41 2.97 -31.48
CA THR A 1008 16.59 3.82 -30.59
C THR A 1008 15.12 3.43 -30.60
N TYR A 1009 14.29 3.98 -29.68
CA TYR A 1009 12.83 3.79 -29.74
C TYR A 1009 12.25 4.25 -31.09
N ALA A 1010 12.67 5.42 -31.58
CA ALA A 1010 12.28 5.93 -32.89
C ALA A 1010 12.65 4.97 -34.03
N ASP A 1011 13.86 4.39 -33.99
CA ASP A 1011 14.30 3.42 -35.01
C ASP A 1011 13.44 2.15 -35.01
N VAL A 1012 13.09 1.62 -33.83
CA VAL A 1012 12.22 0.44 -33.74
C VAL A 1012 10.84 0.72 -34.35
N LEU A 1013 10.25 1.87 -34.05
CA LEU A 1013 8.96 2.25 -34.61
C LEU A 1013 9.03 2.45 -36.14
N ARG A 1014 10.16 2.93 -36.67
CA ARG A 1014 10.43 3.00 -38.12
C ARG A 1014 10.62 1.62 -38.76
N MET A 1015 11.30 0.70 -38.07
CA MET A 1015 11.55 -0.67 -38.55
C MET A 1015 10.27 -1.52 -38.58
N PHE A 1016 9.31 -1.25 -37.70
CA PHE A 1016 8.06 -2.00 -37.55
C PHE A 1016 6.82 -1.10 -37.69
N PRO A 1017 6.57 -0.54 -38.89
CA PRO A 1017 5.53 0.48 -39.10
C PRO A 1017 4.11 -0.01 -38.85
N SER A 1018 3.88 -1.34 -38.82
CA SER A 1018 2.57 -1.90 -38.49
C SER A 1018 2.28 -1.91 -36.98
N ALA A 1019 3.30 -1.70 -36.14
CA ALA A 1019 3.22 -1.66 -34.68
C ALA A 1019 3.06 -0.20 -34.20
N ARG A 1020 1.94 0.44 -34.56
CA ARG A 1020 1.66 1.82 -34.16
C ARG A 1020 1.36 1.90 -32.67
N LEU A 1021 2.14 2.71 -31.96
CA LEU A 1021 1.97 2.94 -30.54
C LEU A 1021 1.06 4.16 -30.30
N PRO A 1022 -0.06 4.02 -29.57
CA PRO A 1022 -0.86 5.17 -29.14
C PRO A 1022 -0.08 6.09 -28.20
N LEU A 1023 -0.40 7.39 -28.20
CA LEU A 1023 0.33 8.40 -27.42
C LEU A 1023 0.30 8.16 -25.90
N ASP A 1024 -0.84 7.67 -25.40
CA ASP A 1024 -1.02 7.25 -24.00
C ASP A 1024 -0.11 6.08 -23.61
N ARG A 1025 0.12 5.13 -24.54
CA ARG A 1025 1.06 4.01 -24.33
C ARG A 1025 2.51 4.45 -24.51
N LEU A 1026 2.78 5.40 -25.40
CA LEU A 1026 4.12 5.96 -25.61
C LEU A 1026 4.70 6.53 -24.30
N LEU A 1027 3.86 7.19 -23.51
CA LEU A 1027 4.21 7.76 -22.21
C LEU A 1027 4.51 6.73 -21.12
N LEU A 1028 3.97 5.52 -21.23
CA LEU A 1028 4.25 4.42 -20.30
C LEU A 1028 5.51 3.64 -20.70
N GLU A 1029 5.76 3.54 -22.00
CA GLU A 1029 6.81 2.69 -22.57
C GLU A 1029 8.17 3.38 -22.72
N VAL A 1030 8.18 4.69 -23.00
CA VAL A 1030 9.39 5.48 -23.24
C VAL A 1030 9.80 6.19 -21.94
N GLU A 1031 11.07 6.07 -21.57
CA GLU A 1031 11.62 6.73 -20.39
C GLU A 1031 11.65 8.26 -20.55
N SER A 1032 11.67 8.98 -19.43
CA SER A 1032 11.85 10.43 -19.44
C SER A 1032 13.32 10.82 -19.64
N ILE A 1033 13.56 11.98 -20.28
CA ILE A 1033 14.91 12.53 -20.50
C ILE A 1033 15.55 12.85 -19.15
N LYS A 1034 16.67 12.19 -18.85
CA LYS A 1034 17.47 12.39 -17.63
C LYS A 1034 18.43 13.57 -17.81
N PRO A 1035 18.68 14.38 -16.76
CA PRO A 1035 19.71 15.42 -16.83
C PRO A 1035 21.09 14.84 -17.10
N ARG A 1036 21.93 15.59 -17.82
CA ARG A 1036 23.32 15.23 -18.08
C ARG A 1036 24.25 16.11 -17.26
N HIS A 1037 25.05 15.49 -16.41
CA HIS A 1037 25.96 16.19 -15.52
C HIS A 1037 27.27 16.52 -16.24
N TYR A 1038 27.73 17.76 -16.09
CA TYR A 1038 29.02 18.23 -16.55
C TYR A 1038 29.77 18.85 -15.37
N SER A 1039 31.02 18.43 -15.12
CA SER A 1039 31.84 19.03 -14.08
C SER A 1039 32.05 20.52 -14.39
N ILE A 1040 31.85 21.37 -13.39
CA ILE A 1040 31.94 22.82 -13.56
C ILE A 1040 33.41 23.21 -13.81
N ALA A 1041 33.65 24.03 -14.84
CA ALA A 1041 34.96 24.42 -15.33
C ALA A 1041 35.43 25.81 -14.83
N SER A 1042 34.76 26.35 -13.81
CA SER A 1042 35.08 27.65 -13.19
C SER A 1042 35.00 27.58 -11.67
N ALA A 1043 35.73 28.43 -10.98
CA ALA A 1043 35.47 28.72 -9.57
C ALA A 1043 34.56 29.94 -9.45
N GLN A 1044 33.48 29.84 -8.67
CA GLN A 1044 32.55 30.97 -8.51
C GLN A 1044 33.25 32.21 -7.92
N SER A 1045 34.28 32.01 -7.10
CA SER A 1045 35.13 33.10 -6.57
C SER A 1045 35.90 33.87 -7.65
N ALA A 1046 36.18 33.24 -8.80
CA ALA A 1046 36.91 33.86 -9.91
C ALA A 1046 35.97 34.48 -10.95
N VAL A 1047 34.80 33.87 -11.19
CA VAL A 1047 33.90 34.27 -12.30
C VAL A 1047 32.61 34.96 -11.85
N GLY A 1048 32.35 35.03 -10.54
CA GLY A 1048 31.19 35.74 -9.98
C GLY A 1048 29.85 35.07 -10.32
N GLU A 1049 28.98 35.80 -11.04
CA GLU A 1049 27.63 35.33 -11.42
C GLU A 1049 27.63 34.54 -12.75
N SER A 1050 28.61 33.65 -12.93
CA SER A 1050 28.75 32.79 -14.11
C SER A 1050 29.13 31.36 -13.72
N VAL A 1051 28.69 30.39 -14.52
CA VAL A 1051 29.08 28.97 -14.45
C VAL A 1051 29.63 28.58 -15.81
N HIS A 1052 30.85 28.03 -15.84
CA HIS A 1052 31.52 27.68 -17.08
C HIS A 1052 31.55 26.16 -17.23
N LEU A 1053 31.40 25.66 -18.45
CA LEU A 1053 31.47 24.25 -18.79
C LEU A 1053 32.51 24.00 -19.88
N LEU A 1054 33.11 22.81 -19.85
CA LEU A 1054 33.99 22.30 -20.90
C LEU A 1054 33.39 21.01 -21.44
N ILE A 1055 33.01 21.03 -22.72
CA ILE A 1055 32.15 19.99 -23.29
C ILE A 1055 32.77 19.48 -24.59
N VAL A 1056 32.67 18.18 -24.83
CA VAL A 1056 32.98 17.57 -26.12
C VAL A 1056 31.70 17.03 -26.75
N THR A 1057 31.52 17.28 -28.04
CA THR A 1057 30.40 16.66 -28.78
C THR A 1057 30.59 15.16 -28.85
N VAL A 1058 29.49 14.43 -28.70
CA VAL A 1058 29.45 12.99 -28.91
C VAL A 1058 28.70 12.72 -30.21
N ASP A 1059 29.39 12.19 -31.19
CA ASP A 1059 28.82 11.74 -32.45
C ASP A 1059 29.62 10.53 -32.98
N TRP A 1060 28.92 9.58 -33.60
CA TRP A 1060 29.54 8.39 -34.18
C TRP A 1060 28.70 7.85 -35.34
N LEU A 1061 29.31 7.00 -36.16
CA LEU A 1061 28.62 6.20 -37.17
C LEU A 1061 28.43 4.78 -36.64
N THR A 1062 27.22 4.25 -36.77
CA THR A 1062 26.97 2.81 -36.54
C THR A 1062 27.70 1.97 -37.59
N PRO A 1063 27.92 0.67 -37.36
CA PRO A 1063 28.47 -0.22 -38.38
C PRO A 1063 27.64 -0.28 -39.66
N SER A 1064 26.32 -0.03 -39.57
CA SER A 1064 25.41 0.14 -40.71
C SER A 1064 25.53 1.50 -41.42
N GLY A 1065 26.37 2.42 -40.91
CA GLY A 1065 26.62 3.74 -41.49
C GLY A 1065 25.64 4.83 -41.07
N SER A 1066 24.76 4.57 -40.09
CA SER A 1066 23.80 5.57 -39.59
C SER A 1066 24.48 6.52 -38.60
N PRO A 1067 24.30 7.85 -38.72
CA PRO A 1067 24.83 8.78 -37.74
C PRO A 1067 24.07 8.70 -36.42
N ARG A 1068 24.80 8.88 -35.32
CA ARG A 1068 24.28 8.90 -33.95
C ARG A 1068 24.91 10.04 -33.19
N TYR A 1069 24.16 10.59 -32.25
CA TYR A 1069 24.51 11.81 -31.53
C TYR A 1069 24.21 11.67 -30.03
N GLY A 1070 25.05 12.23 -29.19
CA GLY A 1070 24.71 12.51 -27.81
C GLY A 1070 23.76 13.70 -27.75
N GLN A 1071 22.48 13.43 -27.47
CA GLN A 1071 21.40 14.41 -27.54
C GLN A 1071 21.70 15.70 -26.74
N CYS A 1072 22.14 15.57 -25.48
CA CYS A 1072 22.47 16.75 -24.66
C CYS A 1072 23.67 17.55 -25.20
N THR A 1073 24.72 16.88 -25.70
CA THR A 1073 25.89 17.59 -26.26
C THR A 1073 25.56 18.27 -27.59
N ARG A 1074 24.68 17.67 -28.40
CA ARG A 1074 24.18 18.26 -29.65
C ARG A 1074 23.29 19.47 -29.35
N TYR A 1075 22.39 19.36 -28.37
CA TYR A 1075 21.60 20.47 -27.85
C TYR A 1075 22.49 21.65 -27.46
N LEU A 1076 23.48 21.43 -26.58
CA LEU A 1076 24.38 22.47 -26.10
C LEU A 1076 25.24 23.08 -27.22
N ALA A 1077 25.78 22.26 -28.13
CA ALA A 1077 26.58 22.75 -29.25
C ALA A 1077 25.82 23.73 -30.17
N ASN A 1078 24.50 23.58 -30.27
CA ASN A 1078 23.64 24.41 -31.10
C ASN A 1078 23.08 25.66 -30.39
N LEU A 1079 23.30 25.80 -29.08
CA LEU A 1079 22.83 26.98 -28.34
C LEU A 1079 23.63 28.23 -28.70
N ARG A 1080 22.93 29.33 -28.91
CA ARG A 1080 23.52 30.65 -29.16
C ARG A 1080 23.52 31.48 -27.89
N PRO A 1081 24.48 32.42 -27.73
CA PRO A 1081 24.39 33.43 -26.69
C PRO A 1081 23.01 34.09 -26.67
N GLY A 1082 22.41 34.16 -25.49
CA GLY A 1082 21.03 34.61 -25.29
C GLY A 1082 20.03 33.50 -24.97
N ALA A 1083 20.33 32.24 -25.32
CA ALA A 1083 19.45 31.11 -25.04
C ALA A 1083 19.31 30.84 -23.55
N LEU A 1084 18.13 30.35 -23.14
CA LEU A 1084 17.85 29.92 -21.77
C LEU A 1084 18.05 28.42 -21.63
N VAL A 1085 18.63 28.00 -20.52
CA VAL A 1085 18.92 26.60 -20.20
C VAL A 1085 18.45 26.31 -18.79
N THR A 1086 17.71 25.22 -18.62
CA THR A 1086 17.36 24.72 -17.30
C THR A 1086 18.50 23.87 -16.76
N VAL A 1087 18.93 24.17 -15.54
CA VAL A 1087 20.04 23.49 -14.88
C VAL A 1087 19.69 23.08 -13.45
N SER A 1088 20.27 21.98 -12.99
CA SER A 1088 20.29 21.56 -11.59
C SER A 1088 21.74 21.47 -11.08
N LEU A 1089 21.93 21.49 -9.77
CA LEU A 1089 23.24 21.39 -9.14
C LEU A 1089 23.39 20.01 -8.50
N LYS A 1090 24.49 19.32 -8.80
CA LYS A 1090 24.81 18.03 -8.22
C LYS A 1090 26.09 18.10 -7.38
N PRO A 1091 26.04 17.76 -6.08
CA PRO A 1091 27.23 17.64 -5.26
C PRO A 1091 28.22 16.62 -5.84
N SER A 1092 29.52 16.90 -5.70
CA SER A 1092 30.61 16.00 -6.10
C SER A 1092 31.59 15.78 -4.95
N VAL A 1093 32.34 14.69 -5.04
CA VAL A 1093 33.49 14.33 -4.19
C VAL A 1093 34.77 15.09 -4.56
N MET A 1094 34.81 15.80 -5.70
CA MET A 1094 35.94 16.62 -6.15
C MET A 1094 36.10 17.93 -5.36
N LYS A 1095 36.16 17.87 -4.03
CA LYS A 1095 36.31 19.07 -3.18
C LYS A 1095 37.77 19.44 -2.99
N LEU A 1096 38.05 20.73 -2.81
CA LEU A 1096 39.39 21.22 -2.46
C LEU A 1096 39.81 20.69 -1.07
N PRO A 1097 41.12 20.51 -0.82
CA PRO A 1097 41.62 20.19 0.51
C PRO A 1097 41.20 21.24 1.56
N PRO A 1098 41.02 20.83 2.82
CA PRO A 1098 40.57 21.73 3.89
C PRO A 1098 41.54 22.88 4.17
N LEU A 1099 42.84 22.70 3.95
CA LEU A 1099 43.84 23.74 4.13
C LEU A 1099 44.38 24.23 2.77
N ALA A 1100 44.57 25.55 2.65
CA ALA A 1100 45.12 26.16 1.44
C ALA A 1100 46.55 25.71 1.13
N SER A 1101 47.34 25.49 2.18
CA SER A 1101 48.75 25.10 2.12
C SER A 1101 48.99 23.66 1.64
N GLN A 1102 47.95 22.82 1.58
CA GLN A 1102 48.08 21.41 1.21
C GLN A 1102 48.37 21.25 -0.29
N PRO A 1103 49.35 20.39 -0.69
CA PRO A 1103 49.63 20.11 -2.09
C PRO A 1103 48.44 19.47 -2.82
N ILE A 1104 48.21 19.87 -4.07
CA ILE A 1104 47.18 19.29 -4.94
C ILE A 1104 47.86 18.72 -6.18
N ILE A 1105 47.59 17.44 -6.47
CA ILE A 1105 48.00 16.76 -7.69
C ILE A 1105 46.75 16.45 -8.52
N MET A 1106 46.70 16.97 -9.73
CA MET A 1106 45.54 16.90 -10.62
C MET A 1106 45.93 16.16 -11.90
N ALA A 1107 45.14 15.17 -12.32
CA ALA A 1107 45.34 14.43 -13.57
C ALA A 1107 44.06 14.48 -14.40
N GLY A 1108 44.08 15.22 -15.51
CA GLY A 1108 42.91 15.46 -16.37
C GLY A 1108 43.14 15.04 -17.82
N LEU A 1109 42.30 14.15 -18.35
CA LEU A 1109 42.32 13.76 -19.76
C LEU A 1109 41.21 14.45 -20.55
N GLY A 1110 41.58 15.23 -21.57
CA GLY A 1110 40.62 15.94 -22.43
C GLY A 1110 39.67 16.84 -21.63
N THR A 1111 38.37 16.55 -21.68
CA THR A 1111 37.34 17.29 -20.92
C THR A 1111 37.43 17.10 -19.40
N GLY A 1112 38.20 16.10 -18.92
CA GLY A 1112 38.58 16.00 -17.51
C GLY A 1112 39.41 17.18 -16.98
N ALA A 1113 39.81 18.12 -17.85
CA ALA A 1113 40.38 19.41 -17.45
C ALA A 1113 39.38 20.36 -16.76
N ALA A 1114 38.06 20.11 -16.89
CA ALA A 1114 37.02 20.99 -16.35
C ALA A 1114 37.20 21.30 -14.85
N PRO A 1115 37.12 20.32 -13.92
CA PRO A 1115 37.23 20.61 -12.50
C PRO A 1115 38.59 21.21 -12.14
N PHE A 1116 39.66 20.83 -12.84
CA PHE A 1116 41.01 21.33 -12.54
C PHE A 1116 41.22 22.79 -12.94
N ARG A 1117 40.56 23.26 -14.00
CA ARG A 1117 40.50 24.70 -14.28
C ARG A 1117 39.86 25.46 -13.12
N ALA A 1118 38.77 24.94 -12.55
CA ALA A 1118 38.14 25.53 -11.37
C ALA A 1118 39.05 25.51 -10.13
N PHE A 1119 39.76 24.40 -9.88
CA PHE A 1119 40.72 24.29 -8.77
C PHE A 1119 41.83 25.33 -8.89
N ILE A 1120 42.42 25.47 -10.08
CA ILE A 1120 43.50 26.43 -10.33
C ILE A 1120 43.00 27.87 -10.13
N GLN A 1121 41.81 28.21 -10.66
CA GLN A 1121 41.21 29.52 -10.46
C GLN A 1121 40.97 29.85 -8.98
N ALA A 1122 40.42 28.90 -8.22
CA ALA A 1122 40.18 29.10 -6.80
C ALA A 1122 41.48 29.34 -6.01
N ARG A 1123 42.53 28.56 -6.31
CA ARG A 1123 43.85 28.73 -5.69
C ARG A 1123 44.55 30.02 -6.12
N ALA A 1124 44.35 30.47 -7.36
CA ALA A 1124 44.84 31.77 -7.82
C ALA A 1124 44.22 32.91 -6.99
N ILE A 1125 42.89 32.91 -6.81
CA ILE A 1125 42.19 33.93 -6.01
C ILE A 1125 42.63 33.90 -4.54
N GLN A 1126 42.76 32.71 -3.93
CA GLN A 1126 43.26 32.58 -2.55
C GLN A 1126 44.66 33.16 -2.39
N ARG A 1127 45.55 32.90 -3.37
CA ARG A 1127 46.91 33.44 -3.36
C ARG A 1127 46.93 34.96 -3.55
N GLU A 1128 46.08 35.51 -4.42
CA GLU A 1128 45.89 36.97 -4.57
C GLU A 1128 45.38 37.63 -3.29
N GLN A 1129 44.57 36.91 -2.50
CA GLN A 1129 44.09 37.34 -1.19
C GLN A 1129 45.15 37.22 -0.08
N GLY A 1130 46.35 36.71 -0.39
CA GLY A 1130 47.46 36.57 0.54
C GLY A 1130 47.43 35.29 1.39
N GLU A 1131 46.61 34.30 1.03
CA GLU A 1131 46.63 32.99 1.68
C GLU A 1131 47.89 32.19 1.31
N ASP A 1132 48.38 31.38 2.24
CA ASP A 1132 49.48 30.44 2.00
C ASP A 1132 48.96 29.24 1.21
N VAL A 1133 49.17 29.26 -0.12
CA VAL A 1133 48.70 28.23 -1.05
C VAL A 1133 49.82 27.22 -1.33
N GLY A 1134 49.50 25.94 -1.12
CA GLY A 1134 50.40 24.82 -1.36
C GLY A 1134 50.72 24.59 -2.84
N PRO A 1135 51.67 23.70 -3.17
CA PRO A 1135 52.01 23.37 -4.55
C PRO A 1135 50.83 22.78 -5.34
N LEU A 1136 50.55 23.31 -6.54
CA LEU A 1136 49.61 22.70 -7.50
C LEU A 1136 50.35 22.04 -8.67
N VAL A 1137 50.18 20.73 -8.80
CA VAL A 1137 50.73 19.91 -9.88
C VAL A 1137 49.61 19.50 -10.83
N TYR A 1138 49.75 19.81 -12.12
CA TYR A 1138 48.74 19.44 -13.11
C TYR A 1138 49.29 18.56 -14.24
N TYR A 1139 48.71 17.38 -14.42
CA TYR A 1139 48.96 16.53 -15.57
C TYR A 1139 47.79 16.61 -16.55
N PHE A 1140 48.07 17.05 -17.77
CA PHE A 1140 47.08 17.18 -18.85
C PHE A 1140 47.40 16.24 -19.99
N GLY A 1141 46.39 15.53 -20.49
CA GLY A 1141 46.51 14.58 -21.59
C GLY A 1141 45.53 14.85 -22.73
N SER A 1142 46.03 14.92 -23.97
CA SER A 1142 45.19 15.00 -25.17
C SER A 1142 45.83 14.36 -26.41
N ARG A 1143 45.17 14.44 -27.57
CA ARG A 1143 45.68 13.82 -28.81
C ARG A 1143 46.87 14.59 -29.38
N PHE A 1144 46.69 15.87 -29.67
CA PHE A 1144 47.67 16.71 -30.35
C PHE A 1144 47.79 18.06 -29.64
N ARG A 1145 49.00 18.58 -29.48
CA ARG A 1145 49.18 19.91 -28.87
C ARG A 1145 48.53 21.02 -29.69
N ALA A 1146 48.66 20.98 -31.01
CA ALA A 1146 48.17 22.04 -31.89
C ALA A 1146 46.63 22.12 -31.99
N SER A 1147 45.91 21.04 -31.65
CA SER A 1147 44.47 20.93 -31.92
C SER A 1147 43.62 20.69 -30.68
N GLU A 1148 44.16 20.10 -29.61
CA GLU A 1148 43.43 19.77 -28.38
C GLU A 1148 44.19 20.21 -27.10
N TYR A 1149 45.00 21.26 -27.15
CA TYR A 1149 45.58 21.83 -25.91
C TYR A 1149 44.60 22.83 -25.28
N LEU A 1150 43.61 22.28 -24.57
CA LEU A 1150 42.49 23.02 -23.99
C LEU A 1150 43.00 24.01 -22.93
N TYR A 1151 42.64 25.30 -23.09
CA TYR A 1151 43.09 26.40 -22.23
C TYR A 1151 44.61 26.55 -22.10
N GLY A 1152 45.39 26.14 -23.12
CA GLY A 1152 46.85 26.17 -23.05
C GLY A 1152 47.44 27.52 -22.63
N GLU A 1153 46.95 28.62 -23.20
CA GLU A 1153 47.41 29.98 -22.86
C GLU A 1153 47.14 30.34 -21.39
N GLU A 1154 45.95 30.00 -20.87
CA GLU A 1154 45.56 30.24 -19.46
C GLU A 1154 46.43 29.39 -18.51
N LEU A 1155 46.66 28.11 -18.84
CA LEU A 1155 47.48 27.20 -18.03
C LEU A 1155 48.97 27.59 -18.02
N GLU A 1156 49.52 28.01 -19.17
CA GLU A 1156 50.89 28.51 -19.27
C GLU A 1156 51.08 29.80 -18.48
N ALA A 1157 50.08 30.69 -18.45
CA ALA A 1157 50.09 31.88 -17.59
C ALA A 1157 50.12 31.52 -16.10
N TYR A 1158 49.26 30.60 -15.63
CA TYR A 1158 49.29 30.16 -14.23
C TYR A 1158 50.60 29.48 -13.83
N LEU A 1159 51.27 28.80 -14.76
CA LEU A 1159 52.62 28.25 -14.51
C LEU A 1159 53.67 29.36 -14.41
N HIS A 1160 53.62 30.35 -15.30
CA HIS A 1160 54.52 31.50 -15.27
C HIS A 1160 54.37 32.31 -13.97
N ASP A 1161 53.14 32.53 -13.52
CA ASP A 1161 52.83 33.28 -12.30
C ASP A 1161 53.04 32.44 -11.02
N GLY A 1162 53.42 31.17 -11.18
CA GLY A 1162 53.74 30.23 -10.11
C GLY A 1162 52.54 29.73 -9.32
N VAL A 1163 51.32 29.94 -9.82
CA VAL A 1163 50.09 29.33 -9.26
C VAL A 1163 50.14 27.82 -9.45
N LEU A 1164 50.53 27.38 -10.65
CA LEU A 1164 50.94 26.00 -10.90
C LEU A 1164 52.43 25.86 -10.61
N SER A 1165 52.81 24.89 -9.78
CA SER A 1165 54.22 24.58 -9.49
C SER A 1165 54.83 23.66 -10.54
N ARG A 1166 54.02 22.79 -11.15
CA ARG A 1166 54.47 21.82 -12.16
C ARG A 1166 53.33 21.48 -13.12
N MET A 1167 53.66 21.40 -14.41
CA MET A 1167 52.72 20.96 -15.45
C MET A 1167 53.29 19.82 -16.30
N GLY A 1168 52.65 18.65 -16.26
CA GLY A 1168 53.00 17.47 -17.06
C GLY A 1168 52.07 17.32 -18.27
N LEU A 1169 52.54 17.73 -19.44
CA LEU A 1169 51.77 17.66 -20.69
C LEU A 1169 52.05 16.36 -21.46
N ALA A 1170 50.98 15.63 -21.81
CA ALA A 1170 51.05 14.37 -22.57
C ALA A 1170 50.21 14.46 -23.86
N PHE A 1171 50.90 14.51 -25.01
CA PHE A 1171 50.26 14.50 -26.33
C PHE A 1171 50.50 13.16 -27.02
N SER A 1172 49.45 12.37 -27.15
CA SER A 1172 49.56 10.96 -27.55
C SER A 1172 49.79 10.73 -29.05
N ARG A 1173 49.66 11.76 -29.89
CA ARG A 1173 49.74 11.63 -31.36
C ARG A 1173 50.75 12.56 -32.03
N ASP A 1174 51.47 13.40 -31.28
CA ASP A 1174 52.50 14.30 -31.83
C ASP A 1174 53.79 13.56 -32.26
N GLN A 1175 53.97 12.32 -31.81
CA GLN A 1175 55.13 11.47 -32.10
C GLN A 1175 54.73 10.01 -32.30
N ARG A 1176 55.65 9.18 -32.84
CA ARG A 1176 55.41 7.75 -33.10
C ARG A 1176 55.13 6.94 -31.83
N LYS A 1177 55.84 7.22 -30.73
CA LYS A 1177 55.64 6.56 -29.43
C LYS A 1177 54.50 7.25 -28.68
N LYS A 1178 53.48 6.49 -28.23
CA LYS A 1178 52.42 7.04 -27.39
C LYS A 1178 53.02 7.54 -26.08
N VAL A 1179 52.73 8.79 -25.74
CA VAL A 1179 53.05 9.41 -24.45
C VAL A 1179 51.71 9.73 -23.78
N TYR A 1180 51.50 9.19 -22.59
CA TYR A 1180 50.30 9.38 -21.80
C TYR A 1180 50.60 10.01 -20.43
N ILE A 1181 49.56 10.33 -19.66
CA ILE A 1181 49.71 10.99 -18.36
C ILE A 1181 50.51 10.13 -17.38
N GLN A 1182 50.32 8.80 -17.39
CA GLN A 1182 51.09 7.88 -16.56
C GLN A 1182 52.60 7.96 -16.83
N ASP A 1183 53.02 8.25 -18.07
CA ASP A 1183 54.44 8.45 -18.38
C ASP A 1183 55.00 9.72 -17.70
N LYS A 1184 54.19 10.78 -17.62
CA LYS A 1184 54.56 12.04 -16.93
C LYS A 1184 54.55 11.88 -15.41
N ILE A 1185 53.59 11.15 -14.87
CA ILE A 1185 53.55 10.78 -13.46
C ILE A 1185 54.80 9.98 -13.07
N ARG A 1186 55.24 9.04 -13.92
CA ARG A 1186 56.47 8.27 -13.72
C ARG A 1186 57.72 9.15 -13.67
N GLU A 1187 57.84 10.10 -14.62
CA GLU A 1187 58.94 11.08 -14.67
C GLU A 1187 59.05 11.89 -13.36
N ASP A 1188 57.91 12.20 -12.73
CA ASP A 1188 57.80 13.03 -11.53
C ASP A 1188 57.61 12.21 -10.22
N SER A 1189 57.82 10.89 -10.27
CA SER A 1189 57.55 9.93 -9.18
C SER A 1189 58.12 10.34 -7.81
N ALA A 1190 59.38 10.78 -7.76
CA ALA A 1190 60.03 11.18 -6.50
C ALA A 1190 59.35 12.36 -5.79
N MET A 1191 58.85 13.34 -6.56
CA MET A 1191 58.09 14.49 -6.06
C MET A 1191 56.67 14.07 -5.64
N LEU A 1192 56.02 13.21 -6.42
CA LEU A 1192 54.68 12.75 -6.07
C LEU A 1192 54.68 11.95 -4.77
N ALA A 1193 55.67 11.09 -4.58
CA ALA A 1193 55.80 10.32 -3.35
C ALA A 1193 56.03 11.20 -2.11
N SER A 1194 56.75 12.34 -2.23
CA SER A 1194 56.95 13.27 -1.11
C SER A 1194 55.68 14.02 -0.71
N TYR A 1195 54.77 14.29 -1.66
CA TYR A 1195 53.47 14.90 -1.37
C TYR A 1195 52.44 13.90 -0.84
N LEU A 1196 52.42 12.67 -1.38
CA LEU A 1196 51.42 11.66 -1.00
C LEU A 1196 51.75 10.94 0.31
N ALA A 1197 53.04 10.72 0.57
CA ALA A 1197 53.52 10.07 1.78
C ALA A 1197 54.68 10.86 2.45
N PRO A 1198 54.44 12.12 2.86
CA PRO A 1198 55.45 12.99 3.49
C PRO A 1198 56.10 12.39 4.75
N GLU A 1199 55.41 11.48 5.43
CA GLU A 1199 55.92 10.71 6.57
C GLU A 1199 57.16 9.88 6.23
N LEU A 1200 57.31 9.42 4.98
CA LEU A 1200 58.47 8.64 4.55
C LEU A 1200 59.75 9.47 4.59
N GLU A 1201 59.67 10.77 4.31
CA GLU A 1201 60.84 11.66 4.38
C GLU A 1201 61.28 11.92 5.82
N LYS A 1202 60.31 12.02 6.75
CA LYS A 1202 60.62 12.10 8.19
C LYS A 1202 61.30 10.81 8.69
N LEU A 1203 60.86 9.64 8.24
CA LEU A 1203 61.46 8.35 8.61
C LEU A 1203 62.88 8.21 8.07
N GLN A 1204 63.11 8.57 6.81
CA GLN A 1204 64.42 8.55 6.19
C GLN A 1204 65.38 9.53 6.87
N ALA A 1205 64.91 10.73 7.21
CA ALA A 1205 65.70 11.72 7.95
C ALA A 1205 66.04 11.28 9.39
N ALA A 1206 65.22 10.44 10.01
CA ALA A 1206 65.46 9.84 11.33
C ALA A 1206 66.42 8.64 11.31
N GLY A 1207 66.94 8.25 10.13
CA GLY A 1207 67.89 7.14 9.97
C GLY A 1207 67.25 5.74 10.03
N GLY A 1208 65.92 5.64 9.94
CA GLY A 1208 65.20 4.37 9.88
C GLY A 1208 65.15 3.79 8.46
N SER A 1209 65.35 2.48 8.31
CA SER A 1209 64.92 1.77 7.10
C SER A 1209 63.39 1.74 7.07
N ALA A 1210 62.77 1.95 5.89
CA ALA A 1210 61.32 1.86 5.65
C ALA A 1210 60.73 0.44 5.81
N SER A 1211 61.37 -0.39 6.63
CA SER A 1211 60.96 -1.74 6.99
C SER A 1211 60.51 -1.77 8.45
N ILE A 1212 59.44 -1.04 8.83
CA ILE A 1212 58.85 -1.14 10.18
C ILE A 1212 57.32 -1.15 10.09
N VAL A 1213 56.80 -2.36 10.40
CA VAL A 1213 55.52 -2.70 11.06
C VAL A 1213 54.24 -2.47 10.25
N LEU A 1214 53.89 -3.51 9.49
CA LEU A 1214 52.50 -3.92 9.26
C LEU A 1214 52.12 -4.84 10.42
N ASP A 1215 51.67 -4.29 11.54
CA ASP A 1215 50.84 -5.03 12.48
C ASP A 1215 49.83 -4.06 13.08
N ASP A 1216 48.60 -4.56 13.16
CA ASP A 1216 47.32 -3.93 13.44
C ASP A 1216 47.33 -2.54 14.12
N ALA A 1217 46.64 -1.61 13.45
CA ALA A 1217 46.27 -0.26 13.85
C ALA A 1217 47.38 0.82 13.80
N LEU A 1218 47.21 1.72 12.81
CA LEU A 1218 47.79 3.06 12.66
C LEU A 1218 49.20 3.12 12.05
N LEU A 1219 49.24 3.47 10.75
CA LEU A 1219 50.33 4.21 10.09
C LEU A 1219 50.52 5.61 10.72
N HIS A 1220 50.69 5.69 12.05
CA HIS A 1220 51.09 6.91 12.75
C HIS A 1220 52.61 6.92 12.91
N VAL A 1221 53.28 7.01 11.77
CA VAL A 1221 54.60 7.59 11.70
C VAL A 1221 54.42 9.07 12.12
N GLY A 1222 54.81 9.38 13.36
CA GLY A 1222 54.62 10.63 14.11
C GLY A 1222 54.08 11.88 13.38
N GLU A 1223 53.08 12.54 13.98
CA GLU A 1223 52.41 13.77 13.55
C GLU A 1223 53.11 14.51 12.37
N VAL A 1224 52.74 14.15 11.15
CA VAL A 1224 53.04 14.99 9.98
C VAL A 1224 52.10 16.19 10.02
N GLU A 1225 52.65 17.39 9.87
CA GLU A 1225 51.83 18.60 9.77
C GLU A 1225 50.78 18.41 8.67
N GLU A 1226 49.52 18.62 9.01
CA GLU A 1226 48.39 18.42 8.10
C GLU A 1226 48.56 19.23 6.80
N SER A 1227 49.19 20.40 6.90
CA SER A 1227 49.55 21.28 5.79
C SER A 1227 50.45 20.65 4.72
N LYS A 1228 51.16 19.54 5.02
CA LYS A 1228 52.08 18.87 4.10
C LYS A 1228 51.46 17.65 3.41
N LYS A 1229 50.29 17.20 3.84
CA LYS A 1229 49.60 16.04 3.26
C LYS A 1229 48.95 16.44 1.92
N GLY A 1230 49.46 15.87 0.83
CA GLY A 1230 48.95 16.13 -0.51
C GLY A 1230 47.71 15.31 -0.85
N TYR A 1231 46.92 15.82 -1.80
CA TYR A 1231 45.73 15.20 -2.38
C TYR A 1231 45.95 14.90 -3.85
N PHE A 1232 45.49 13.75 -4.32
CA PHE A 1232 45.49 13.33 -5.71
C PHE A 1232 44.07 13.28 -6.26
N TYR A 1233 43.87 13.89 -7.42
CA TYR A 1233 42.60 13.94 -8.11
C TYR A 1233 42.77 13.48 -9.56
N LEU A 1234 41.90 12.59 -10.02
CA LEU A 1234 41.85 12.14 -11.42
C LEU A 1234 40.45 12.34 -11.99
N CYS A 1235 40.36 13.05 -13.12
CA CYS A 1235 39.12 13.27 -13.86
C CYS A 1235 39.27 12.89 -15.34
N GLY A 1236 38.30 12.15 -15.86
CA GLY A 1236 38.28 11.75 -17.28
C GLY A 1236 37.76 10.33 -17.50
N PRO A 1237 38.19 9.65 -18.58
CA PRO A 1237 37.73 8.30 -18.88
C PRO A 1237 38.27 7.28 -17.87
N THR A 1238 37.62 6.12 -17.76
CA THR A 1238 37.99 5.03 -16.83
C THR A 1238 39.23 4.22 -17.22
N TRP A 1239 39.57 4.12 -18.51
CA TRP A 1239 40.66 3.25 -19.00
C TRP A 1239 42.08 3.54 -18.48
N PRO A 1240 42.52 4.77 -18.14
CA PRO A 1240 43.87 5.05 -17.65
C PRO A 1240 44.00 4.87 -16.13
N VAL A 1241 42.91 4.64 -15.39
CA VAL A 1241 42.93 4.52 -13.94
C VAL A 1241 43.90 3.43 -13.44
N PRO A 1242 43.92 2.21 -14.01
CA PRO A 1242 44.84 1.16 -13.56
C PRO A 1242 46.31 1.53 -13.80
N ASP A 1243 46.61 2.15 -14.95
CA ASP A 1243 47.97 2.56 -15.30
C ASP A 1243 48.48 3.67 -14.37
N ILE A 1244 47.63 4.67 -14.09
CA ILE A 1244 47.97 5.78 -13.18
C ILE A 1244 48.19 5.24 -11.76
N HIS A 1245 47.32 4.35 -11.30
CA HIS A 1245 47.47 3.72 -9.99
C HIS A 1245 48.79 2.94 -9.89
N ALA A 1246 49.14 2.18 -10.92
CA ALA A 1246 50.41 1.43 -10.96
C ALA A 1246 51.64 2.35 -10.88
N GLU A 1247 51.63 3.50 -11.55
CA GLU A 1247 52.74 4.46 -11.46
C GLU A 1247 52.83 5.16 -10.10
N LEU A 1248 51.71 5.42 -9.43
CA LEU A 1248 51.69 5.96 -8.08
C LEU A 1248 52.22 4.95 -7.05
N VAL A 1249 51.84 3.67 -7.19
CA VAL A 1249 52.41 2.56 -6.40
C VAL A 1249 53.93 2.49 -6.65
N GLY A 1250 54.36 2.53 -7.91
CA GLY A 1250 55.79 2.54 -8.26
C GLY A 1250 56.55 3.74 -7.69
N ALA A 1251 55.91 4.91 -7.59
CA ALA A 1251 56.50 6.09 -6.95
C ALA A 1251 56.73 5.90 -5.44
N LEU A 1252 55.80 5.24 -4.75
CA LEU A 1252 55.93 4.88 -3.34
C LEU A 1252 57.01 3.80 -3.14
N GLU A 1253 57.10 2.81 -4.04
CA GLU A 1253 58.16 1.80 -4.02
C GLU A 1253 59.56 2.41 -4.16
N ALA A 1254 59.71 3.42 -5.03
CA ALA A 1254 60.97 4.15 -5.21
C ALA A 1254 61.42 4.90 -3.94
N LYS A 1255 60.52 5.17 -2.99
CA LYS A 1255 60.82 5.75 -1.68
C LYS A 1255 61.03 4.70 -0.58
N GLY A 1256 61.11 3.41 -0.94
CA GLY A 1256 61.53 2.33 -0.05
C GLY A 1256 60.40 1.48 0.53
N LEU A 1257 59.15 1.68 0.11
CA LEU A 1257 58.04 0.78 0.45
C LEU A 1257 58.10 -0.49 -0.40
N SER A 1258 57.68 -1.63 0.16
CA SER A 1258 57.37 -2.81 -0.66
C SER A 1258 56.07 -2.59 -1.43
N LYS A 1259 55.87 -3.33 -2.53
CA LYS A 1259 54.63 -3.25 -3.32
C LYS A 1259 53.36 -3.38 -2.49
N THR A 1260 53.31 -4.34 -1.56
CA THR A 1260 52.16 -4.56 -0.68
C THR A 1260 51.89 -3.34 0.22
N GLN A 1261 52.94 -2.78 0.83
CA GLN A 1261 52.81 -1.58 1.66
C GLN A 1261 52.41 -0.34 0.85
N ALA A 1262 52.87 -0.23 -0.41
CA ALA A 1262 52.47 0.84 -1.30
C ALA A 1262 50.99 0.72 -1.72
N GLU A 1263 50.49 -0.49 -1.95
CA GLU A 1263 49.06 -0.75 -2.22
C GLU A 1263 48.19 -0.42 -0.98
N GLU A 1264 48.58 -0.86 0.21
CA GLU A 1264 47.89 -0.51 1.46
C GLU A 1264 47.89 1.00 1.72
N LYS A 1265 49.00 1.69 1.40
CA LYS A 1265 49.05 3.15 1.49
C LYS A 1265 48.09 3.82 0.51
N MET A 1266 47.93 3.29 -0.70
CA MET A 1266 46.96 3.81 -1.67
C MET A 1266 45.52 3.59 -1.21
N GLU A 1267 45.22 2.47 -0.55
CA GLU A 1267 43.90 2.25 0.09
C GLU A 1267 43.67 3.22 1.26
N LEU A 1268 44.66 3.44 2.11
CA LEU A 1268 44.56 4.45 3.17
C LEU A 1268 44.32 5.86 2.61
N LEU A 1269 44.97 6.23 1.50
CA LEU A 1269 44.72 7.52 0.84
C LEU A 1269 43.29 7.62 0.29
N LYS A 1270 42.66 6.51 -0.10
CA LYS A 1270 41.23 6.50 -0.48
C LYS A 1270 40.34 6.67 0.74
N GLU A 1271 40.63 5.97 1.84
CA GLU A 1271 39.89 6.09 3.11
C GLU A 1271 39.99 7.50 3.71
N GLU A 1272 41.15 8.15 3.58
CA GLU A 1272 41.39 9.55 3.99
C GLU A 1272 40.81 10.57 2.99
N GLU A 1273 40.13 10.14 1.93
CA GLU A 1273 39.62 11.00 0.85
C GLU A 1273 40.70 11.87 0.16
N ARG A 1274 41.95 11.41 0.19
CA ARG A 1274 43.12 12.05 -0.43
C ARG A 1274 43.47 11.48 -1.80
N TYR A 1275 42.84 10.39 -2.22
CA TYR A 1275 42.90 9.85 -3.57
C TYR A 1275 41.48 9.80 -4.16
N VAL A 1276 41.13 10.84 -4.92
CA VAL A 1276 39.76 11.10 -5.39
C VAL A 1276 39.66 10.89 -6.91
N LEU A 1277 38.67 10.10 -7.33
CA LEU A 1277 38.43 9.76 -8.73
C LEU A 1277 37.02 10.23 -9.15
N GLU A 1278 36.95 11.04 -10.22
CA GLU A 1278 35.69 11.40 -10.89
C GLU A 1278 35.79 11.00 -12.36
N VAL A 1279 35.48 9.72 -12.64
CA VAL A 1279 35.68 9.10 -13.95
C VAL A 1279 34.36 8.68 -14.59
N TYR A 1280 34.33 8.70 -15.93
CA TYR A 1280 33.15 8.42 -16.74
C TYR A 1280 33.40 7.48 -17.93
#